data_AF-A0A8H4TIQ3-F1
#
_entry.id   AF-A0A8H4TIQ3-F1
#
_cell.length_a   1.000
_cell.length_b   1.000
_cell.length_c   1.000
_cell.angle_alpha   90.00
_cell.angle_beta   90.00
_cell.angle_gamma   90.00
#
_symmetry.space_group_name_H-M   'P 1'
#
loop_
_entity.id
_entity.type
_entity.pdbx_description
1 polymer ?
#
loop_
_entity_poly.entity_id
_entity_poly.type
_entity_poly.pdbx_seq_one_letter_code
_entity_poly.pdbx_strand_id
1 'polypeptide(L)'
;MAGVKRSLGTMLGQEDILLRSSGHGRTRNVHYTSAITRDNLNSSTPQTQPFKLSEVLQSQSQSTSRANSRANSHSAAPSHTEQHDGVTRTPSPSFPPLTGQVPDFSRDASMILVGMRGAGKSTLAIMASSAMDRKVIDLEPAFQRSTSLSSAAYKSEHGSSECYKQQAKVLQSVLERHSTGCIIVCSWMESRVQSLLREFAATNPVIHVVRDADAIQNHLKFRDNAKIRNLLDVSSAIFRTCTNFEFFNVSEKAVKSSLARTSIHRSPTPYLTLKHVERHFLKFLSLVYPAGTIPFMDSAFPLSRIPAEERKFTYATSIPLSDVLNDQVDVEEHVTGADVVQIVVHDLAEHAERGTLTSETSAKLLADITKGVGVVRRSTILPIILHLFLPHTASDDVLRAYLDLIHHTVRLAPEMMTVDLRLEDVHISRILSIRKRTKIIGNCFIITDPPPWESPLWVSWYKKANNLGCHIARLIRPATSIEDNFSIHHLKTSVAALQGSNIPLVAYNSGPLGRNSQAFNRILTVVRPDSLERVNPKPPITPSITATGATKALFTSFIYDQMKLYVFGANVSYSLSPAMHTSALKACGLPHTYEPVSCSSLRGIKHLIEDPEFGGGSIGLPFKVEIITLTHSLSNHARAIGAVNTLIPIRSLNEDGTIPTGAAFFDSVNRSGPIKALYGENTDWIGIRACIRRGLSPANAVVSSSCGLVVGAGGMARATVYAMLQVGIKNIVIYNRTSKNAEKMVSHFTQLLQRKDIGVLSAGSEYSRFHVIESLENAWPTEFRLPTVVISCIPTHRIGNVPAPELTLPNEWLGSRTGGVAIELGYKTLDTPFLAQFRKESHRGWVSMDGLDMLPEQGFAQFELFTGRRAPRRIMRREVFEAYPDEEGGKSNFEELQPSGDSLVVTGIDQLDHDERKFQVREMARVFRNAIEVIAWLDTPDASQSDNVRALDLVKNRECAVWTRSQWEGFRYLSYVQYWSRIWVVQEVLLSSNLIVWCGDSTFSPVLFGRGCSVTTCGTTRFAADGRPSTMKRASTRVKSPAQNIITHRLWYFFRPTNNSLTEAALVGTLEEMTSRLTKPAAVVRTYQSTIPDLIYEMIRKFGRLECTDPRDKLYGLLGLLNETSRNKVEPDYGRSISYAYYQALKVGMEEIWPTNNATGQPHLIEGAFIGYYCDARDAFGLGDELQQQFGWCDLQVNHYKRFRHMMIDIENEEPEDTHGLLFPLHTQERRIAERLLGRFGVGSRQGKRPPRPPWDYETEFGNRKHPYEAL
;
A
#
# COMPACT_ATOMS: atom_id res chain seq x y z
N MET A 1 54.58 33.61 -14.30
CA MET A 1 56.03 33.92 -14.33
C MET A 1 56.75 33.04 -13.29
N ALA A 2 58.06 33.19 -13.10
CA ALA A 2 58.95 32.25 -12.38
C ALA A 2 58.61 31.99 -10.88
N GLY A 3 59.06 30.90 -10.25
CA GLY A 3 59.66 29.68 -10.83
C GLY A 3 60.53 28.79 -9.92
N VAL A 4 60.93 27.64 -10.48
CA VAL A 4 62.22 26.89 -10.33
C VAL A 4 62.65 26.28 -8.97
N LYS A 5 62.51 24.94 -8.86
CA LYS A 5 63.56 23.91 -8.60
C LYS A 5 62.89 22.51 -8.69
N ARG A 6 63.30 21.60 -9.61
CA ARG A 6 64.39 20.59 -9.53
C ARG A 6 64.22 19.55 -8.39
N SER A 7 64.41 18.23 -8.57
CA SER A 7 64.51 17.34 -9.76
C SER A 7 64.78 15.87 -9.34
N LEU A 8 64.51 14.90 -10.25
CA LEU A 8 64.88 13.44 -10.22
C LEU A 8 63.92 12.51 -9.43
N GLY A 9 63.68 11.26 -9.87
CA GLY A 9 64.16 10.58 -11.08
C GLY A 9 63.40 9.28 -11.45
N THR A 10 63.30 9.00 -12.74
CA THR A 10 62.54 7.93 -13.43
C THR A 10 63.09 6.50 -13.31
N MET A 11 62.18 5.51 -13.36
CA MET A 11 62.20 4.27 -14.19
C MET A 11 60.81 3.59 -14.01
N LEU A 12 60.03 3.13 -15.01
CA LEU A 12 60.27 2.20 -16.15
C LEU A 12 60.71 0.80 -15.68
N GLY A 13 60.06 -0.31 -16.04
CA GLY A 13 58.87 -0.54 -16.87
C GLY A 13 58.89 -1.98 -17.45
N GLN A 14 57.74 -2.51 -17.92
CA GLN A 14 57.60 -3.87 -18.54
C GLN A 14 57.94 -5.03 -17.54
N GLU A 15 57.63 -6.32 -17.68
CA GLU A 15 56.85 -7.24 -18.56
C GLU A 15 56.79 -8.59 -17.76
N ASP A 16 56.01 -9.67 -18.00
CA ASP A 16 54.75 -9.97 -18.71
C ASP A 16 54.34 -11.43 -18.32
N ILE A 17 53.35 -12.02 -19.01
CA ILE A 17 53.31 -13.45 -19.41
C ILE A 17 53.06 -14.54 -18.33
N LEU A 18 51.81 -15.07 -18.35
CA LEU A 18 51.45 -16.52 -18.35
C LEU A 18 51.72 -17.38 -17.06
N LEU A 19 51.05 -18.52 -16.77
CA LEU A 19 49.99 -19.30 -17.45
C LEU A 19 49.15 -20.14 -16.41
N ARG A 20 48.32 -21.05 -16.93
CA ARG A 20 47.48 -22.12 -16.28
C ARG A 20 48.27 -22.94 -15.20
N SER A 21 47.67 -23.73 -14.29
CA SER A 21 46.52 -24.64 -14.49
C SER A 21 45.81 -25.23 -13.24
N SER A 22 44.61 -25.75 -13.51
CA SER A 22 43.76 -26.71 -12.77
C SER A 22 44.39 -27.78 -11.84
N GLY A 23 43.62 -28.19 -10.81
CA GLY A 23 43.75 -29.49 -10.09
C GLY A 23 43.41 -29.39 -8.60
N HIS A 24 42.16 -29.50 -8.14
CA HIS A 24 41.49 -30.78 -7.80
C HIS A 24 42.37 -31.80 -7.05
N GLY A 25 42.30 -31.79 -5.71
CA GLY A 25 42.86 -32.81 -4.81
C GLY A 25 42.02 -32.90 -3.53
N ARG A 26 41.64 -34.12 -3.12
CA ARG A 26 40.66 -34.39 -2.04
C ARG A 26 41.35 -35.02 -0.83
N THR A 27 40.84 -34.73 0.38
CA THR A 27 40.84 -35.60 1.59
C THR A 27 42.19 -36.00 2.23
N ARG A 28 42.33 -36.24 3.54
CA ARG A 28 41.60 -35.87 4.80
C ARG A 28 42.44 -36.43 5.98
N ASN A 29 42.11 -36.07 7.24
CA ASN A 29 42.47 -36.82 8.48
C ASN A 29 43.98 -36.79 8.87
N VAL A 30 44.43 -36.99 10.13
CA VAL A 30 43.79 -37.06 11.47
C VAL A 30 44.83 -36.85 12.58
N HIS A 31 44.47 -36.11 13.66
CA HIS A 31 45.07 -36.06 15.04
C HIS A 31 46.63 -36.07 15.21
N TYR A 32 47.30 -35.97 16.37
CA TYR A 32 47.00 -35.67 17.79
C TYR A 32 48.11 -34.65 18.28
N THR A 33 48.49 -34.36 19.54
CA THR A 33 48.26 -34.91 20.91
C THR A 33 48.24 -33.76 21.95
N SER A 34 48.68 -33.99 23.20
CA SER A 34 48.77 -33.07 24.34
C SER A 34 50.20 -33.01 24.95
N ALA A 35 50.50 -32.00 25.78
CA ALA A 35 51.55 -32.01 26.81
C ALA A 35 51.25 -30.96 27.92
N ILE A 36 51.89 -31.05 29.10
CA ILE A 36 51.51 -30.34 30.36
C ILE A 36 52.76 -29.92 31.18
N THR A 37 52.58 -29.01 32.15
CA THR A 37 53.30 -28.80 33.46
C THR A 37 54.37 -27.70 33.66
N ARG A 38 54.15 -26.94 34.76
CA ARG A 38 55.07 -26.46 35.84
C ARG A 38 55.90 -25.15 35.74
N ASP A 39 55.37 -24.12 36.40
CA ASP A 39 55.83 -23.50 37.67
C ASP A 39 57.34 -23.21 37.93
N ASN A 40 57.65 -21.94 38.26
CA ASN A 40 58.22 -21.60 39.58
C ASN A 40 58.06 -20.11 39.97
N LEU A 41 58.51 -19.72 41.18
CA LEU A 41 58.02 -18.58 41.97
C LEU A 41 59.04 -17.45 42.30
N ASN A 42 58.51 -16.37 42.91
CA ASN A 42 59.14 -15.32 43.74
C ASN A 42 59.70 -14.04 43.06
N SER A 43 59.65 -12.84 43.67
CA SER A 43 58.81 -12.32 44.79
C SER A 43 58.96 -10.78 44.97
N SER A 44 58.25 -10.21 45.95
CA SER A 44 58.35 -8.84 46.54
C SER A 44 57.53 -7.69 45.91
N THR A 45 57.24 -6.67 46.73
CA THR A 45 56.07 -5.76 46.65
C THR A 45 56.36 -4.45 47.41
N PRO A 46 55.65 -3.33 47.13
CA PRO A 46 54.48 -2.97 47.95
C PRO A 46 53.28 -2.39 47.16
N GLN A 47 52.23 -1.97 47.89
CA GLN A 47 50.86 -1.82 47.41
C GLN A 47 50.40 -0.36 47.19
N THR A 48 49.32 -0.20 46.41
CA THR A 48 48.12 0.58 46.81
C THR A 48 46.89 0.01 46.09
N GLN A 49 45.69 0.12 46.68
CA GLN A 49 44.47 -0.59 46.25
C GLN A 49 43.35 0.36 45.76
N PRO A 50 42.36 -0.16 45.03
CA PRO A 50 40.96 0.22 45.17
C PRO A 50 40.08 -0.90 45.78
N PHE A 51 38.86 -0.53 46.19
CA PHE A 51 38.00 -1.27 47.13
C PHE A 51 37.18 -2.45 46.55
N LYS A 52 36.69 -3.31 47.46
CA LYS A 52 35.53 -4.21 47.29
C LYS A 52 34.37 -3.75 48.19
N LEU A 53 33.15 -4.22 47.90
CA LEU A 53 32.09 -4.35 48.89
C LEU A 53 31.30 -5.65 48.65
N SER A 54 31.19 -6.51 49.66
CA SER A 54 30.39 -7.75 49.60
C SER A 54 30.20 -8.37 51.00
N GLU A 55 28.99 -8.26 51.54
CA GLU A 55 28.39 -9.07 52.62
C GLU A 55 26.90 -8.68 52.67
N VAL A 56 25.95 -9.50 53.12
CA VAL A 56 25.84 -10.10 54.46
C VAL A 56 25.08 -11.45 54.41
N LEU A 57 25.34 -12.29 55.42
CA LEU A 57 24.74 -13.58 55.80
C LEU A 57 25.36 -14.87 55.21
N GLN A 58 25.98 -15.61 56.12
CA GLN A 58 26.43 -16.99 56.01
C GLN A 58 25.42 -17.90 56.74
N SER A 59 25.30 -19.16 56.33
CA SER A 59 25.47 -20.29 57.29
C SER A 59 25.64 -21.65 56.60
N GLN A 60 26.52 -22.44 57.22
CA GLN A 60 26.67 -23.91 57.33
C GLN A 60 25.56 -24.80 56.68
N SER A 61 25.83 -26.02 56.19
CA SER A 61 26.79 -27.03 56.69
C SER A 61 27.24 -28.07 55.62
N GLN A 62 28.05 -29.06 56.03
CA GLN A 62 28.72 -30.05 55.16
C GLN A 62 28.10 -31.45 55.21
N SER A 63 28.16 -32.20 54.10
CA SER A 63 28.27 -33.69 53.99
C SER A 63 28.13 -34.08 52.50
N THR A 64 28.88 -34.98 51.85
CA THR A 64 29.31 -36.38 52.08
C THR A 64 28.16 -37.40 52.17
N SER A 65 28.11 -38.52 51.44
CA SER A 65 28.91 -39.00 50.29
C SER A 65 28.32 -40.31 49.73
N ARG A 66 28.62 -40.64 48.46
CA ARG A 66 28.75 -42.01 47.90
C ARG A 66 27.57 -43.04 48.02
N ALA A 67 27.01 -43.35 46.85
CA ALA A 67 27.04 -44.68 46.20
C ALA A 67 25.86 -45.69 46.30
N ASN A 68 25.78 -46.49 45.23
CA ASN A 68 25.27 -47.87 45.10
C ASN A 68 23.76 -48.20 45.08
N SER A 69 23.28 -48.42 43.84
CA SER A 69 22.94 -49.76 43.29
C SER A 69 21.48 -50.20 43.05
N ARG A 70 21.28 -50.69 41.81
CA ARG A 70 20.47 -51.85 41.35
C ARG A 70 19.00 -52.04 41.80
N ALA A 71 18.12 -51.71 40.85
CA ALA A 71 17.23 -52.64 40.11
C ALA A 71 15.88 -53.12 40.72
N ASN A 72 14.89 -53.20 39.80
CA ASN A 72 13.65 -53.99 39.84
C ASN A 72 12.56 -53.60 40.88
N SER A 73 11.24 -53.87 40.67
CA SER A 73 10.42 -54.01 39.43
C SER A 73 8.92 -54.15 39.79
N HIS A 74 8.03 -53.34 39.20
CA HIS A 74 6.54 -53.45 39.28
C HIS A 74 5.93 -53.31 40.72
N SER A 75 4.66 -52.93 40.98
CA SER A 75 3.47 -52.66 40.15
C SER A 75 2.48 -51.67 40.83
N ALA A 76 1.72 -50.93 40.00
CA ALA A 76 0.35 -50.39 40.19
C ALA A 76 -0.15 -49.78 41.54
N ALA A 77 -0.29 -48.43 41.55
CA ALA A 77 -1.44 -47.61 42.02
C ALA A 77 -1.88 -47.65 43.53
N PRO A 78 -2.75 -46.71 44.03
CA PRO A 78 -3.42 -45.56 43.39
C PRO A 78 -3.31 -44.19 44.15
N SER A 79 -4.11 -43.21 43.69
CA SER A 79 -4.70 -42.04 44.41
C SER A 79 -3.84 -40.92 45.03
N HIS A 80 -3.84 -39.78 44.33
CA HIS A 80 -4.02 -38.39 44.81
C HIS A 80 -3.44 -37.90 46.17
N THR A 81 -2.52 -36.94 46.08
CA THR A 81 -2.79 -35.57 46.58
C THR A 81 -2.02 -34.54 45.74
N GLU A 82 -2.40 -33.27 45.79
CA GLU A 82 -1.98 -32.25 44.81
C GLU A 82 -0.69 -31.52 45.22
N GLN A 83 0.26 -31.40 44.28
CA GLN A 83 1.18 -30.26 44.21
C GLN A 83 1.25 -29.77 42.76
N HIS A 84 0.98 -28.49 42.56
CA HIS A 84 0.94 -27.84 41.25
C HIS A 84 2.35 -27.41 40.81
N ASP A 85 3.06 -28.30 40.12
CA ASP A 85 4.32 -27.94 39.47
C ASP A 85 4.11 -27.08 38.21
N GLY A 86 5.02 -26.14 37.97
CA GLY A 86 4.78 -24.99 37.10
C GLY A 86 5.08 -25.16 35.61
N VAL A 87 4.25 -24.52 34.78
CA VAL A 87 4.53 -24.06 33.40
C VAL A 87 4.97 -25.15 32.40
N THR A 88 4.00 -25.86 31.83
CA THR A 88 4.15 -26.74 30.65
C THR A 88 4.46 -25.94 29.37
N ARG A 89 5.70 -25.46 29.23
CA ARG A 89 6.19 -24.77 28.01
C ARG A 89 6.22 -25.72 26.79
N THR A 90 5.96 -25.18 25.61
CA THR A 90 6.16 -25.89 24.33
C THR A 90 7.66 -25.92 23.97
N PRO A 91 8.27 -27.09 23.73
CA PRO A 91 9.71 -27.18 23.57
C PRO A 91 10.18 -26.75 22.18
N SER A 92 11.11 -25.78 22.13
CA SER A 92 11.98 -25.54 20.98
C SER A 92 12.67 -26.86 20.55
N PRO A 93 12.86 -27.12 19.23
CA PRO A 93 13.44 -28.37 18.77
C PRO A 93 14.86 -28.57 19.33
N SER A 94 15.11 -29.74 19.92
CA SER A 94 16.42 -30.14 20.42
C SER A 94 17.38 -30.41 19.26
N PHE A 95 18.02 -29.33 18.79
CA PHE A 95 19.14 -29.41 17.85
C PHE A 95 20.30 -30.25 18.41
N PRO A 96 21.07 -30.94 17.56
CA PRO A 96 22.18 -31.78 17.99
C PRO A 96 23.28 -31.01 18.75
N PRO A 97 24.24 -31.73 19.38
CA PRO A 97 25.28 -31.16 20.23
C PRO A 97 26.10 -29.99 19.64
N LEU A 98 26.84 -29.31 20.51
CA LEU A 98 27.60 -28.08 20.25
C LEU A 98 28.91 -28.30 19.45
N THR A 99 28.85 -29.06 18.34
CA THR A 99 30.07 -29.58 17.67
C THR A 99 30.13 -29.37 16.15
N GLY A 100 29.26 -28.56 15.53
CA GLY A 100 29.33 -28.30 14.08
C GLY A 100 28.58 -27.07 13.59
N GLN A 101 29.12 -26.44 12.54
CA GLN A 101 28.39 -25.47 11.70
C GLN A 101 27.28 -26.20 10.94
N VAL A 102 26.09 -25.61 10.81
CA VAL A 102 25.03 -26.21 9.99
C VAL A 102 25.30 -25.86 8.51
N PRO A 103 25.57 -26.84 7.62
CA PRO A 103 25.98 -26.55 6.24
C PRO A 103 24.87 -25.87 5.42
N ASP A 104 25.26 -25.17 4.36
CA ASP A 104 24.34 -24.68 3.34
C ASP A 104 23.65 -25.86 2.62
N PHE A 105 22.41 -25.67 2.17
CA PHE A 105 21.68 -26.67 1.38
C PHE A 105 22.26 -26.73 -0.04
N SER A 106 22.14 -27.87 -0.73
CA SER A 106 22.53 -27.94 -2.15
C SER A 106 21.56 -27.15 -3.03
N ARG A 107 22.00 -26.75 -4.23
CA ARG A 107 21.16 -26.01 -5.20
C ARG A 107 19.95 -26.82 -5.68
N ASP A 108 20.03 -28.14 -5.65
CA ASP A 108 18.99 -29.08 -6.06
C ASP A 108 18.17 -29.67 -4.90
N ALA A 109 18.60 -29.51 -3.64
CA ALA A 109 17.90 -29.99 -2.44
C ALA A 109 16.41 -29.63 -2.45
N SER A 110 15.54 -30.62 -2.29
CA SER A 110 14.08 -30.43 -2.31
C SER A 110 13.61 -29.60 -1.11
N MET A 111 12.52 -28.85 -1.29
CA MET A 111 11.83 -28.21 -0.17
C MET A 111 10.52 -28.95 0.15
N ILE A 112 10.09 -28.88 1.40
CA ILE A 112 8.74 -29.29 1.81
C ILE A 112 8.01 -28.12 2.48
N LEU A 113 6.78 -27.86 2.03
CA LEU A 113 5.89 -26.84 2.58
C LEU A 113 4.89 -27.53 3.51
N VAL A 114 4.93 -27.17 4.79
CA VAL A 114 4.03 -27.68 5.85
C VAL A 114 3.16 -26.54 6.41
N GLY A 115 2.21 -26.85 7.29
CA GLY A 115 1.25 -25.89 7.83
C GLY A 115 -0.20 -26.33 7.61
N MET A 116 -1.17 -25.52 8.03
CA MET A 116 -2.59 -25.85 7.94
C MET A 116 -3.14 -25.86 6.49
N ARG A 117 -4.30 -26.49 6.31
CA ARG A 117 -5.07 -26.45 5.04
C ARG A 117 -5.67 -25.04 4.90
N GLY A 118 -5.53 -24.41 3.73
CA GLY A 118 -5.90 -23.00 3.50
C GLY A 118 -4.77 -21.96 3.66
N ALA A 119 -3.61 -22.35 4.22
CA ALA A 119 -2.44 -21.47 4.36
C ALA A 119 -1.78 -21.05 3.03
N GLY A 120 -2.24 -21.57 1.88
CA GLY A 120 -1.77 -21.19 0.53
C GLY A 120 -0.61 -22.02 -0.04
N LYS A 121 -0.17 -23.08 0.68
CA LYS A 121 1.00 -23.92 0.33
C LYS A 121 1.07 -24.35 -1.14
N SER A 122 -0.03 -24.85 -1.71
CA SER A 122 -0.05 -25.34 -3.10
C SER A 122 0.17 -24.20 -4.12
N THR A 123 -0.31 -22.98 -3.82
CA THR A 123 -0.06 -21.78 -4.64
C THR A 123 1.42 -21.38 -4.59
N LEU A 124 2.01 -21.37 -3.38
CA LEU A 124 3.45 -21.10 -3.18
C LEU A 124 4.31 -22.16 -3.87
N ALA A 125 3.89 -23.43 -3.84
CA ALA A 125 4.58 -24.52 -4.53
C ALA A 125 4.58 -24.34 -6.06
N ILE A 126 3.47 -23.87 -6.66
CA ILE A 126 3.40 -23.55 -8.10
C ILE A 126 4.32 -22.37 -8.44
N MET A 127 4.36 -21.32 -7.61
CA MET A 127 5.26 -20.17 -7.80
C MET A 127 6.75 -20.58 -7.77
N ALA A 128 7.15 -21.38 -6.76
CA ALA A 128 8.52 -21.89 -6.69
C ALA A 128 8.84 -22.91 -7.80
N SER A 129 7.87 -23.74 -8.21
CA SER A 129 8.01 -24.69 -9.31
C SER A 129 8.34 -23.97 -10.63
N SER A 130 7.59 -22.93 -10.95
CA SER A 130 7.80 -22.09 -12.13
C SER A 130 9.11 -21.30 -12.07
N ALA A 131 9.53 -20.84 -10.89
CA ALA A 131 10.73 -20.03 -10.73
C ALA A 131 12.05 -20.83 -10.61
N MET A 132 11.98 -22.13 -10.32
CA MET A 132 13.14 -22.99 -10.05
C MET A 132 13.26 -24.19 -11.01
N ASP A 133 12.30 -24.37 -11.92
CA ASP A 133 12.12 -25.55 -12.79
C ASP A 133 12.10 -26.87 -12.00
N ARG A 134 11.16 -26.96 -11.04
CA ARG A 134 11.06 -28.08 -10.09
C ARG A 134 9.68 -28.73 -10.08
N LYS A 135 9.64 -30.05 -9.86
CA LYS A 135 8.39 -30.82 -9.83
C LYS A 135 7.64 -30.66 -8.50
N VAL A 136 6.36 -30.30 -8.56
CA VAL A 136 5.48 -30.31 -7.37
C VAL A 136 5.01 -31.74 -7.06
N ILE A 137 5.03 -32.11 -5.79
CA ILE A 137 4.50 -33.37 -5.26
C ILE A 137 3.56 -33.05 -4.10
N ASP A 138 2.26 -33.04 -4.34
CA ASP A 138 1.27 -32.98 -3.27
C ASP A 138 1.09 -34.39 -2.66
N LEU A 139 1.17 -34.48 -1.33
CA LEU A 139 1.10 -35.75 -0.62
C LEU A 139 -0.30 -36.35 -0.56
N GLU A 140 -1.37 -35.56 -0.73
CA GLU A 140 -2.74 -36.10 -0.69
C GLU A 140 -3.05 -36.93 -1.96
N PRO A 141 -2.76 -36.46 -3.19
CA PRO A 141 -2.77 -37.31 -4.39
C PRO A 141 -1.69 -38.41 -4.40
N ALA A 142 -0.60 -38.29 -3.63
CA ALA A 142 0.36 -39.38 -3.46
C ALA A 142 -0.21 -40.51 -2.59
N PHE A 143 -0.85 -40.15 -1.47
CA PHE A 143 -1.58 -41.08 -0.60
C PHE A 143 -2.67 -41.81 -1.38
N GLN A 144 -3.55 -41.08 -2.09
CA GLN A 144 -4.64 -41.68 -2.86
C GLN A 144 -4.16 -42.64 -3.96
N ARG A 145 -2.99 -42.39 -4.58
CA ARG A 145 -2.39 -43.35 -5.54
C ARG A 145 -1.77 -44.59 -4.89
N SER A 146 -1.58 -44.60 -3.56
CA SER A 146 -1.04 -45.73 -2.80
C SER A 146 -2.11 -46.58 -2.09
N THR A 147 -3.32 -46.04 -1.91
CA THR A 147 -4.42 -46.66 -1.16
C THR A 147 -5.75 -46.72 -1.93
N SER A 148 -5.81 -46.14 -3.14
CA SER A 148 -7.03 -45.82 -3.91
C SER A 148 -7.99 -44.82 -3.25
N LEU A 149 -7.77 -44.44 -1.98
CA LEU A 149 -8.67 -43.63 -1.16
C LEU A 149 -7.99 -42.33 -0.68
N SER A 150 -8.74 -41.24 -0.58
CA SER A 150 -8.25 -40.02 0.09
C SER A 150 -7.92 -40.31 1.56
N SER A 151 -7.05 -39.52 2.19
CA SER A 151 -6.69 -39.71 3.61
C SER A 151 -7.90 -39.59 4.54
N ALA A 152 -8.89 -38.76 4.16
CA ALA A 152 -10.17 -38.63 4.86
C ALA A 152 -11.06 -39.89 4.72
N ALA A 153 -11.19 -40.45 3.51
CA ALA A 153 -11.95 -41.68 3.29
C ALA A 153 -11.29 -42.88 3.98
N TYR A 154 -9.98 -43.05 3.79
CA TYR A 154 -9.18 -44.10 4.43
C TYR A 154 -9.23 -44.04 5.97
N LYS A 155 -9.28 -42.81 6.54
CA LYS A 155 -9.49 -42.59 7.99
C LYS A 155 -10.90 -42.95 8.46
N SER A 156 -11.90 -42.83 7.60
CA SER A 156 -13.29 -43.24 7.90
C SER A 156 -13.49 -44.75 7.80
N GLU A 157 -12.70 -45.44 6.98
CA GLU A 157 -12.81 -46.88 6.73
C GLU A 157 -11.94 -47.73 7.67
N HIS A 158 -10.67 -47.35 7.85
CA HIS A 158 -9.70 -48.11 8.67
C HIS A 158 -9.32 -47.40 9.98
N GLY A 159 -9.99 -46.29 10.29
CA GLY A 159 -9.78 -45.52 11.51
C GLY A 159 -8.52 -44.65 11.52
N SER A 160 -8.44 -43.79 12.54
CA SER A 160 -7.34 -42.82 12.70
C SER A 160 -5.96 -43.46 12.77
N SER A 161 -5.80 -44.55 13.52
CA SER A 161 -4.49 -45.14 13.82
C SER A 161 -3.79 -45.68 12.56
N GLU A 162 -4.50 -46.43 11.70
CA GLU A 162 -3.87 -46.97 10.48
C GLU A 162 -3.70 -45.88 9.42
N CYS A 163 -4.62 -44.90 9.32
CA CYS A 163 -4.40 -43.74 8.45
C CYS A 163 -3.11 -42.99 8.81
N TYR A 164 -2.86 -42.75 10.11
CA TYR A 164 -1.64 -42.08 10.58
C TYR A 164 -0.37 -42.90 10.27
N LYS A 165 -0.41 -44.23 10.40
CA LYS A 165 0.69 -45.11 9.95
C LYS A 165 0.90 -45.03 8.44
N GLN A 166 -0.18 -45.01 7.65
CA GLN A 166 -0.10 -44.96 6.19
C GLN A 166 0.40 -43.61 5.67
N GLN A 167 -0.01 -42.48 6.29
CA GLN A 167 0.55 -41.16 6.00
C GLN A 167 2.05 -41.12 6.26
N ALA A 168 2.52 -41.69 7.38
CA ALA A 168 3.94 -41.79 7.68
C ALA A 168 4.72 -42.65 6.65
N LYS A 169 4.18 -43.81 6.24
CA LYS A 169 4.77 -44.67 5.19
C LYS A 169 4.88 -43.91 3.85
N VAL A 170 3.82 -43.21 3.45
CA VAL A 170 3.77 -42.42 2.20
C VAL A 170 4.76 -41.25 2.24
N LEU A 171 4.81 -40.50 3.35
CA LEU A 171 5.78 -39.41 3.52
C LEU A 171 7.21 -39.94 3.44
N GLN A 172 7.54 -41.00 4.19
CA GLN A 172 8.87 -41.58 4.20
C GLN A 172 9.31 -41.99 2.78
N SER A 173 8.47 -42.73 2.05
CA SER A 173 8.78 -43.15 0.68
C SER A 173 8.92 -41.98 -0.31
N VAL A 174 8.20 -40.87 -0.10
CA VAL A 174 8.38 -39.65 -0.91
C VAL A 174 9.68 -38.92 -0.57
N LEU A 175 10.05 -38.79 0.71
CA LEU A 175 11.30 -38.14 1.14
C LEU A 175 12.53 -38.92 0.66
N GLU A 176 12.50 -40.26 0.74
CA GLU A 176 13.56 -41.15 0.26
C GLU A 176 13.78 -41.05 -1.27
N ARG A 177 12.69 -40.92 -2.05
CA ARG A 177 12.74 -40.89 -3.52
C ARG A 177 12.92 -39.50 -4.14
N HIS A 178 12.61 -38.44 -3.40
CA HIS A 178 12.49 -37.08 -3.93
C HIS A 178 13.23 -36.04 -3.07
N SER A 179 14.37 -36.43 -2.51
CA SER A 179 15.27 -35.56 -1.74
C SER A 179 15.89 -34.42 -2.55
N THR A 180 15.89 -34.49 -3.89
CA THR A 180 16.30 -33.39 -4.78
C THR A 180 15.30 -33.14 -5.93
N GLY A 181 15.39 -31.96 -6.56
CA GLY A 181 14.62 -31.56 -7.74
C GLY A 181 13.13 -31.27 -7.52
N CYS A 182 12.62 -31.40 -6.30
CA CYS A 182 11.19 -31.40 -6.02
C CYS A 182 10.75 -30.30 -5.03
N ILE A 183 9.44 -30.07 -4.99
CA ILE A 183 8.72 -29.23 -4.03
C ILE A 183 7.55 -30.05 -3.48
N ILE A 184 7.62 -30.44 -2.22
CA ILE A 184 6.65 -31.34 -1.59
C ILE A 184 5.63 -30.51 -0.79
N VAL A 185 4.34 -30.85 -0.86
CA VAL A 185 3.27 -30.18 -0.11
C VAL A 185 2.66 -31.15 0.90
N CYS A 186 2.70 -30.78 2.18
CA CYS A 186 2.25 -31.60 3.30
C CYS A 186 1.25 -30.84 4.19
N SER A 187 0.20 -31.52 4.65
CA SER A 187 -0.79 -30.97 5.61
C SER A 187 -0.99 -31.88 6.83
N TRP A 188 -0.03 -32.77 7.08
CA TRP A 188 -0.07 -33.83 8.08
C TRP A 188 0.75 -33.40 9.32
N MET A 189 0.36 -33.85 10.51
CA MET A 189 0.85 -33.35 11.82
C MET A 189 1.15 -34.45 12.84
N GLU A 190 1.02 -35.72 12.45
CA GLU A 190 1.11 -36.91 13.30
C GLU A 190 2.53 -37.11 13.86
N SER A 191 2.69 -37.74 15.02
CA SER A 191 3.99 -37.82 15.71
C SER A 191 5.13 -38.42 14.88
N ARG A 192 4.89 -39.50 14.12
CA ARG A 192 5.89 -40.07 13.19
C ARG A 192 6.16 -39.16 11.99
N VAL A 193 5.17 -38.39 11.52
CA VAL A 193 5.33 -37.35 10.49
C VAL A 193 6.24 -36.23 11.02
N GLN A 194 6.03 -35.75 12.24
CA GLN A 194 6.90 -34.75 12.88
C GLN A 194 8.37 -35.22 12.95
N SER A 195 8.62 -36.48 13.33
CA SER A 195 9.97 -37.04 13.36
C SER A 195 10.63 -37.08 11.97
N LEU A 196 9.90 -37.53 10.94
CA LEU A 196 10.39 -37.55 9.55
C LEU A 196 10.70 -36.13 9.02
N LEU A 197 9.86 -35.14 9.34
CA LEU A 197 10.10 -33.74 9.00
C LEU A 197 11.34 -33.18 9.70
N ARG A 198 11.52 -33.48 11.00
CA ARG A 198 12.70 -33.07 11.79
C ARG A 198 14.00 -33.67 11.26
N GLU A 199 13.96 -34.94 10.84
CA GLU A 199 15.08 -35.65 10.21
C GLU A 199 15.45 -35.02 8.86
N PHE A 200 14.46 -34.77 8.00
CA PHE A 200 14.66 -34.11 6.70
C PHE A 200 15.17 -32.65 6.86
N ALA A 201 14.76 -31.96 7.92
CA ALA A 201 15.19 -30.59 8.24
C ALA A 201 16.70 -30.46 8.56
N ALA A 202 17.42 -31.56 8.78
CA ALA A 202 18.88 -31.52 8.91
C ALA A 202 19.59 -31.26 7.57
N THR A 203 19.01 -31.70 6.45
CA THR A 203 19.64 -31.70 5.12
C THR A 203 18.89 -30.91 4.06
N ASN A 204 17.62 -30.56 4.29
CA ASN A 204 16.74 -29.91 3.31
C ASN A 204 15.87 -28.79 3.95
N PRO A 205 15.38 -27.81 3.18
CA PRO A 205 14.42 -26.82 3.70
C PRO A 205 13.04 -27.40 4.01
N VAL A 206 12.59 -27.20 5.25
CA VAL A 206 11.28 -27.61 5.77
C VAL A 206 10.60 -26.35 6.30
N ILE A 207 9.68 -25.80 5.49
CA ILE A 207 9.13 -24.46 5.67
C ILE A 207 7.72 -24.55 6.24
N HIS A 208 7.51 -24.02 7.45
CA HIS A 208 6.19 -23.82 8.03
C HIS A 208 5.50 -22.61 7.38
N VAL A 209 4.38 -22.81 6.68
CA VAL A 209 3.59 -21.74 6.06
C VAL A 209 2.46 -21.31 6.99
N VAL A 210 2.60 -20.11 7.55
CA VAL A 210 1.64 -19.46 8.46
C VAL A 210 0.77 -18.46 7.68
N ARG A 211 -0.48 -18.26 8.12
CA ARG A 211 -1.41 -17.27 7.55
C ARG A 211 -2.44 -16.84 8.60
N ASP A 212 -3.01 -15.64 8.45
CA ASP A 212 -4.04 -15.09 9.35
C ASP A 212 -5.23 -16.04 9.56
N ALA A 213 -5.73 -16.11 10.80
CA ALA A 213 -6.83 -16.98 11.20
C ALA A 213 -8.09 -16.75 10.35
N ASP A 214 -8.46 -15.50 10.10
CA ASP A 214 -9.66 -15.12 9.36
C ASP A 214 -9.59 -15.57 7.88
N ALA A 215 -8.38 -15.59 7.28
CA ALA A 215 -8.18 -16.05 5.91
C ALA A 215 -8.20 -17.59 5.80
N ILE A 216 -7.70 -18.28 6.81
CA ILE A 216 -7.84 -19.74 6.94
C ILE A 216 -9.30 -20.11 7.20
N GLN A 217 -10.02 -19.35 8.03
CA GLN A 217 -11.46 -19.49 8.29
C GLN A 217 -12.28 -19.36 7.03
N ASN A 218 -12.07 -18.29 6.24
CA ASN A 218 -12.78 -18.06 4.98
C ASN A 218 -12.55 -19.19 3.96
N HIS A 219 -11.36 -19.80 3.95
CA HIS A 219 -11.08 -20.96 3.11
C HIS A 219 -11.75 -22.25 3.62
N LEU A 220 -11.77 -22.48 4.94
CA LEU A 220 -12.34 -23.69 5.56
C LEU A 220 -13.85 -23.60 5.83
N LYS A 221 -14.48 -22.44 5.61
CA LYS A 221 -15.91 -22.14 5.85
C LYS A 221 -16.39 -22.46 7.28
N PHE A 222 -15.50 -22.36 8.27
CA PHE A 222 -15.78 -22.69 9.67
C PHE A 222 -16.36 -21.48 10.43
N ARG A 223 -17.24 -21.70 11.41
CA ARG A 223 -18.06 -20.64 12.04
C ARG A 223 -17.54 -20.07 13.36
N ASP A 224 -16.48 -20.65 13.94
CA ASP A 224 -16.01 -20.33 15.29
C ASP A 224 -14.56 -19.85 15.26
N ASN A 225 -14.36 -18.55 15.42
CA ASN A 225 -13.05 -17.89 15.31
C ASN A 225 -12.12 -18.28 16.47
N ALA A 226 -12.65 -18.53 17.68
CA ALA A 226 -11.86 -18.84 18.87
C ALA A 226 -11.22 -20.24 18.75
N LYS A 227 -11.99 -21.23 18.29
CA LYS A 227 -11.48 -22.58 18.02
C LYS A 227 -10.43 -22.59 16.90
N ILE A 228 -10.57 -21.74 15.88
CA ILE A 228 -9.58 -21.64 14.79
C ILE A 228 -8.26 -21.04 15.29
N ARG A 229 -8.31 -19.97 16.10
CA ARG A 229 -7.10 -19.35 16.68
C ARG A 229 -6.33 -20.37 17.53
N ASN A 230 -6.99 -20.99 18.51
CA ASN A 230 -6.37 -22.00 19.38
C ASN A 230 -5.80 -23.18 18.57
N LEU A 231 -6.50 -23.66 17.54
CA LEU A 231 -5.96 -24.68 16.61
C LEU A 231 -4.71 -24.21 15.85
N LEU A 232 -4.64 -22.93 15.45
CA LEU A 232 -3.47 -22.35 14.80
C LEU A 232 -2.30 -22.16 15.77
N ASP A 233 -2.55 -21.79 17.01
CA ASP A 233 -1.53 -21.65 18.04
C ASP A 233 -0.90 -23.02 18.37
N VAL A 234 -1.73 -24.04 18.62
CA VAL A 234 -1.31 -25.42 18.87
C VAL A 234 -0.58 -26.02 17.65
N SER A 235 -1.10 -25.86 16.43
CA SER A 235 -0.43 -26.39 15.24
C SER A 235 0.88 -25.65 14.93
N SER A 236 0.95 -24.34 15.18
CA SER A 236 2.19 -23.56 15.01
C SER A 236 3.27 -23.99 16.00
N ALA A 237 2.92 -24.23 17.26
CA ALA A 237 3.84 -24.79 18.24
C ALA A 237 4.37 -26.16 17.79
N ILE A 238 3.49 -27.07 17.34
CA ILE A 238 3.87 -28.40 16.82
C ILE A 238 4.82 -28.27 15.63
N PHE A 239 4.47 -27.49 14.59
CA PHE A 239 5.30 -27.35 13.40
C PHE A 239 6.66 -26.72 13.70
N ARG A 240 6.75 -25.77 14.64
CA ARG A 240 8.05 -25.19 15.07
C ARG A 240 9.01 -26.24 15.63
N THR A 241 8.51 -27.35 16.19
CA THR A 241 9.36 -28.47 16.67
C THR A 241 9.91 -29.38 15.57
N CYS A 242 9.43 -29.30 14.32
CA CYS A 242 9.79 -30.24 13.24
C CYS A 242 10.17 -29.58 11.91
N THR A 243 10.35 -28.27 11.90
CA THR A 243 10.67 -27.44 10.72
C THR A 243 11.90 -26.59 11.00
N ASN A 244 12.64 -26.17 9.95
CA ASN A 244 13.82 -25.29 10.10
C ASN A 244 13.57 -23.84 9.66
N PHE A 245 12.50 -23.56 8.91
CA PHE A 245 12.08 -22.21 8.55
C PHE A 245 10.58 -21.97 8.78
N GLU A 246 10.18 -20.71 8.83
CA GLU A 246 8.79 -20.26 8.92
C GLU A 246 8.56 -19.08 7.97
N PHE A 247 7.45 -19.09 7.23
CA PHE A 247 7.07 -18.08 6.25
C PHE A 247 5.63 -17.62 6.49
N PHE A 248 5.43 -16.32 6.71
CA PHE A 248 4.09 -15.75 6.83
C PHE A 248 3.55 -15.37 5.45
N ASN A 249 2.61 -16.17 4.96
CA ASN A 249 1.89 -15.89 3.73
C ASN A 249 0.83 -14.80 3.99
N VAL A 250 1.29 -13.54 3.98
CA VAL A 250 0.47 -12.34 4.19
C VAL A 250 -0.82 -12.45 3.38
N SER A 251 -1.95 -12.49 4.09
CA SER A 251 -3.25 -12.49 3.44
C SER A 251 -3.46 -11.16 2.75
N GLU A 252 -3.76 -11.21 1.45
CA GLU A 252 -4.47 -10.10 0.83
C GLU A 252 -5.78 -9.90 1.57
N LYS A 253 -5.87 -8.80 2.31
CA LYS A 253 -7.14 -8.17 2.65
C LYS A 253 -7.78 -7.87 1.29
N ALA A 254 -8.77 -8.67 0.86
CA ALA A 254 -9.65 -8.26 -0.21
C ALA A 254 -10.19 -6.89 0.19
N VAL A 255 -9.86 -5.85 -0.58
CA VAL A 255 -9.83 -4.48 -0.08
C VAL A 255 -11.21 -4.15 0.50
N LYS A 256 -11.27 -3.79 1.79
CA LYS A 256 -12.50 -3.32 2.45
C LYS A 256 -12.87 -1.90 2.02
N SER A 257 -12.66 -1.60 0.73
CA SER A 257 -13.06 -0.40 0.05
C SER A 257 -14.41 -0.64 -0.61
N SER A 258 -15.44 0.05 -0.11
CA SER A 258 -16.65 0.35 -0.87
C SER A 258 -16.36 0.99 -2.24
N LEU A 259 -15.18 1.61 -2.40
CA LEU A 259 -14.73 2.30 -3.61
C LEU A 259 -14.16 1.42 -4.74
N ALA A 260 -14.08 0.09 -4.61
CA ALA A 260 -13.45 -0.78 -5.63
C ALA A 260 -14.26 -1.02 -6.93
N ARG A 261 -15.11 -0.06 -7.36
CA ARG A 261 -16.11 -0.29 -8.44
C ARG A 261 -16.35 0.90 -9.40
N THR A 262 -15.70 2.04 -9.22
CA THR A 262 -15.83 3.21 -10.13
C THR A 262 -14.90 3.18 -11.34
N SER A 263 -13.89 2.30 -11.38
CA SER A 263 -13.09 2.08 -12.59
C SER A 263 -13.90 1.34 -13.65
N ILE A 264 -14.33 2.05 -14.71
CA ILE A 264 -14.85 1.42 -15.92
C ILE A 264 -13.68 0.67 -16.58
N HIS A 265 -13.68 -0.65 -16.40
CA HIS A 265 -12.69 -1.60 -16.92
C HIS A 265 -11.24 -1.47 -16.39
N ARG A 266 -11.07 -1.56 -15.06
CA ARG A 266 -9.97 -2.33 -14.44
C ARG A 266 -10.20 -2.60 -12.95
N SER A 267 -10.73 -3.77 -12.62
CA SER A 267 -10.32 -4.42 -11.36
C SER A 267 -8.93 -5.02 -11.56
N PRO A 268 -8.05 -5.04 -10.54
CA PRO A 268 -6.79 -5.75 -10.63
C PRO A 268 -7.10 -7.24 -10.85
N THR A 269 -6.89 -7.73 -12.08
CA THR A 269 -7.20 -9.12 -12.43
C THR A 269 -6.48 -10.07 -11.47
N PRO A 270 -7.10 -11.18 -11.00
CA PRO A 270 -6.62 -11.98 -9.85
C PRO A 270 -5.23 -12.64 -9.93
N TYR A 271 -4.44 -12.36 -10.97
CA TYR A 271 -3.02 -12.72 -11.06
C TYR A 271 -2.07 -11.58 -10.64
N LEU A 272 -2.49 -10.31 -10.65
CA LEU A 272 -1.63 -9.16 -10.27
C LEU A 272 -1.34 -9.16 -8.76
N THR A 273 -2.35 -9.44 -7.96
CA THR A 273 -2.23 -9.71 -6.52
C THR A 273 -1.18 -10.80 -6.24
N LEU A 274 -1.30 -11.93 -6.93
CA LEU A 274 -0.36 -13.06 -6.84
C LEU A 274 1.09 -12.68 -7.16
N LYS A 275 1.37 -11.61 -7.93
CA LYS A 275 2.75 -11.15 -8.20
C LYS A 275 3.47 -10.61 -6.97
N HIS A 276 2.73 -10.04 -6.02
CA HIS A 276 3.34 -9.57 -4.77
C HIS A 276 3.57 -10.76 -3.81
N VAL A 277 2.73 -11.81 -3.85
CA VAL A 277 2.99 -13.10 -3.18
C VAL A 277 4.24 -13.78 -3.77
N GLU A 278 4.31 -13.88 -5.10
CA GLU A 278 5.43 -14.45 -5.86
C GLU A 278 6.75 -13.73 -5.50
N ARG A 279 6.77 -12.40 -5.56
CA ARG A 279 7.94 -11.59 -5.17
C ARG A 279 8.37 -11.85 -3.73
N HIS A 280 7.43 -11.83 -2.78
CA HIS A 280 7.72 -12.05 -1.36
C HIS A 280 8.30 -13.45 -1.11
N PHE A 281 7.66 -14.50 -1.65
CA PHE A 281 8.07 -15.87 -1.40
C PHE A 281 9.40 -16.24 -2.09
N LEU A 282 9.62 -15.82 -3.34
CA LEU A 282 10.89 -16.04 -4.03
C LEU A 282 12.04 -15.26 -3.36
N LYS A 283 11.78 -14.05 -2.85
CA LYS A 283 12.74 -13.29 -2.06
C LYS A 283 13.12 -14.03 -0.76
N PHE A 284 12.17 -14.59 -0.03
CA PHE A 284 12.44 -15.46 1.11
C PHE A 284 13.27 -16.69 0.72
N LEU A 285 12.88 -17.41 -0.33
CA LEU A 285 13.61 -18.60 -0.81
C LEU A 285 15.06 -18.27 -1.24
N SER A 286 15.34 -17.06 -1.75
CA SER A 286 16.70 -16.62 -2.09
C SER A 286 17.64 -16.44 -0.89
N LEU A 287 17.09 -16.35 0.33
CA LEU A 287 17.83 -16.29 1.58
C LEU A 287 17.98 -17.68 2.22
N VAL A 288 17.07 -18.61 1.89
CA VAL A 288 17.13 -20.02 2.27
C VAL A 288 18.15 -20.80 1.43
N TYR A 289 18.17 -20.60 0.10
CA TYR A 289 19.01 -21.34 -0.85
C TYR A 289 20.33 -20.62 -1.20
N PRO A 290 21.31 -21.33 -1.79
CA PRO A 290 22.50 -20.72 -2.38
C PRO A 290 22.16 -19.73 -3.51
N ALA A 291 23.01 -18.72 -3.68
CA ALA A 291 22.90 -17.77 -4.79
C ALA A 291 22.93 -18.49 -6.16
N GLY A 292 22.14 -18.01 -7.11
CA GLY A 292 21.95 -18.63 -8.43
C GLY A 292 20.96 -19.80 -8.49
N THR A 293 20.34 -20.21 -7.37
CA THR A 293 19.34 -21.32 -7.36
C THR A 293 17.99 -20.92 -7.99
N ILE A 294 17.68 -19.62 -8.03
CA ILE A 294 16.46 -19.08 -8.66
C ILE A 294 16.91 -18.15 -9.79
N PRO A 295 16.89 -18.56 -11.08
CA PRO A 295 17.61 -17.87 -12.15
C PRO A 295 17.21 -16.42 -12.38
N PHE A 296 15.95 -16.06 -12.10
CA PHE A 296 15.39 -14.74 -12.39
C PHE A 296 15.21 -13.87 -11.14
N MET A 297 15.77 -14.25 -9.99
CA MET A 297 15.61 -13.50 -8.73
C MET A 297 16.32 -12.15 -8.75
N ASP A 298 17.42 -12.02 -9.49
CA ASP A 298 18.24 -10.81 -9.43
C ASP A 298 17.48 -9.57 -9.95
N SER A 299 17.35 -8.62 -9.04
CA SER A 299 17.01 -7.24 -9.34
C SER A 299 17.95 -6.71 -10.43
N ALA A 300 17.38 -6.01 -11.39
CA ALA A 300 18.14 -5.26 -12.39
C ALA A 300 18.48 -3.84 -11.91
N PHE A 301 17.96 -3.42 -10.75
CA PHE A 301 18.22 -2.10 -10.19
C PHE A 301 19.65 -2.03 -9.61
N PRO A 302 20.46 -1.01 -9.98
CA PRO A 302 21.90 -0.99 -9.75
C PRO A 302 22.31 -1.26 -8.29
N LEU A 303 21.71 -0.53 -7.35
CA LEU A 303 22.09 -0.61 -5.94
C LEU A 303 21.55 -1.89 -5.28
N SER A 304 20.63 -2.64 -5.91
CA SER A 304 20.13 -3.91 -5.34
C SER A 304 21.18 -5.02 -5.33
N ARG A 305 22.26 -4.88 -6.11
CA ARG A 305 23.36 -5.85 -6.19
C ARG A 305 24.52 -5.51 -5.24
N ILE A 306 24.47 -4.36 -4.58
CA ILE A 306 25.55 -3.85 -3.71
C ILE A 306 25.04 -3.79 -2.26
N PRO A 307 25.65 -4.55 -1.33
CA PRO A 307 25.30 -4.53 0.09
C PRO A 307 25.29 -3.11 0.70
N ALA A 308 24.41 -2.88 1.67
CA ALA A 308 24.23 -1.56 2.27
C ALA A 308 25.40 -1.15 3.19
N GLU A 309 26.13 -2.13 3.72
CA GLU A 309 27.35 -1.97 4.51
C GLU A 309 28.62 -1.75 3.66
N GLU A 310 28.54 -1.90 2.33
CA GLU A 310 29.66 -1.58 1.41
C GLU A 310 29.54 -0.16 0.83
N ARG A 311 28.34 0.44 0.86
CA ARG A 311 28.06 1.78 0.35
C ARG A 311 28.19 2.85 1.44
N LYS A 312 28.46 4.09 1.01
CA LYS A 312 28.74 5.23 1.93
C LYS A 312 27.47 6.00 2.28
N PHE A 313 27.38 6.36 3.57
CA PHE A 313 26.28 7.06 4.24
C PHE A 313 24.92 6.38 4.10
N THR A 314 24.85 5.06 4.28
CA THR A 314 23.58 4.30 4.20
C THR A 314 22.75 4.39 5.47
N TYR A 315 21.43 4.31 5.32
CA TYR A 315 20.47 4.50 6.42
C TYR A 315 19.54 3.30 6.64
N ALA A 316 19.30 2.98 7.91
CA ALA A 316 18.33 1.99 8.35
C ALA A 316 17.11 2.69 8.98
N THR A 317 15.97 2.70 8.29
CA THR A 317 14.74 3.30 8.82
C THR A 317 14.16 2.43 9.94
N SER A 318 13.88 3.01 11.10
CA SER A 318 13.47 2.26 12.30
C SER A 318 11.95 2.28 12.47
N ILE A 319 11.33 1.11 12.48
CA ILE A 319 9.88 0.92 12.63
C ILE A 319 9.61 -0.08 13.77
N PRO A 320 8.82 0.27 14.80
CA PRO A 320 8.41 -0.67 15.84
C PRO A 320 7.52 -1.80 15.30
N LEU A 321 7.64 -2.99 15.89
CA LEU A 321 6.81 -4.15 15.53
C LEU A 321 5.31 -3.90 15.79
N SER A 322 4.98 -3.21 16.88
CA SER A 322 3.62 -2.78 17.24
C SER A 322 2.92 -2.07 16.09
N ASP A 323 3.61 -1.11 15.48
CA ASP A 323 3.03 -0.16 14.54
C ASP A 323 2.76 -0.83 13.19
N VAL A 324 3.61 -1.80 12.81
CA VAL A 324 3.41 -2.70 11.66
C VAL A 324 2.21 -3.63 11.88
N LEU A 325 1.99 -4.12 13.11
CA LEU A 325 0.92 -5.07 13.43
C LEU A 325 -0.45 -4.41 13.60
N ASN A 326 -0.46 -3.15 14.03
CA ASN A 326 -1.66 -2.33 14.20
C ASN A 326 -2.10 -1.60 12.91
N ASP A 327 -1.45 -1.87 11.77
CA ASP A 327 -1.63 -1.13 10.50
C ASP A 327 -1.43 0.40 10.63
N GLN A 328 -0.59 0.85 11.57
CA GLN A 328 -0.36 2.29 11.88
C GLN A 328 0.71 2.97 11.01
N VAL A 329 1.41 2.21 10.16
CA VAL A 329 2.56 2.68 9.36
C VAL A 329 2.48 2.21 7.90
N ASP A 330 2.47 3.14 6.94
CA ASP A 330 2.75 2.82 5.53
C ASP A 330 4.25 2.53 5.33
N VAL A 331 4.58 1.25 5.22
CA VAL A 331 5.95 0.78 4.99
C VAL A 331 6.53 1.30 3.66
N GLU A 332 5.74 1.60 2.62
CA GLU A 332 6.26 2.19 1.37
C GLU A 332 6.61 3.68 1.52
N GLU A 333 5.96 4.42 2.41
CA GLU A 333 6.35 5.80 2.76
C GLU A 333 7.60 5.83 3.63
N HIS A 334 7.63 5.01 4.68
CA HIS A 334 8.60 5.07 5.77
C HIS A 334 10.01 4.60 5.34
N VAL A 335 10.16 4.07 4.12
CA VAL A 335 11.42 3.73 3.45
C VAL A 335 12.02 4.85 2.58
N THR A 336 11.37 6.00 2.47
CA THR A 336 11.87 7.13 1.66
C THR A 336 13.28 7.54 2.11
N GLY A 337 14.22 7.59 1.16
CA GLY A 337 15.64 7.87 1.42
C GLY A 337 16.43 6.77 2.16
N ALA A 338 15.80 5.69 2.61
CA ALA A 338 16.44 4.61 3.36
C ALA A 338 17.02 3.49 2.48
N ASP A 339 18.00 2.76 3.01
CA ASP A 339 18.66 1.63 2.33
C ASP A 339 18.21 0.27 2.88
N VAL A 340 17.73 0.22 4.12
CA VAL A 340 17.39 -0.96 4.91
C VAL A 340 16.21 -0.61 5.83
N VAL A 341 15.33 -1.57 6.12
CA VAL A 341 14.32 -1.44 7.20
C VAL A 341 14.80 -2.15 8.46
N GLN A 342 14.79 -1.46 9.59
CA GLN A 342 14.96 -2.06 10.91
C GLN A 342 13.58 -2.23 11.57
N ILE A 343 13.14 -3.48 11.72
CA ILE A 343 12.00 -3.82 12.57
C ILE A 343 12.52 -3.92 14.01
N VAL A 344 11.96 -3.15 14.94
CA VAL A 344 12.37 -3.14 16.35
C VAL A 344 11.33 -3.81 17.23
N VAL A 345 11.77 -4.74 18.06
CA VAL A 345 10.96 -5.53 18.99
C VAL A 345 11.33 -5.11 20.42
N HIS A 346 10.44 -4.33 21.05
CA HIS A 346 10.58 -3.84 22.43
C HIS A 346 9.76 -4.67 23.43
N ASP A 347 8.78 -5.43 22.93
CA ASP A 347 7.72 -6.11 23.67
C ASP A 347 8.25 -7.03 24.78
N LEU A 348 9.37 -7.71 24.55
CA LEU A 348 10.02 -8.55 25.57
C LEU A 348 10.47 -7.73 26.79
N ALA A 349 11.02 -6.53 26.57
CA ALA A 349 11.47 -5.65 27.64
C ALA A 349 10.27 -5.05 28.39
N GLU A 350 9.23 -4.60 27.68
CA GLU A 350 8.00 -4.12 28.32
C GLU A 350 7.31 -5.22 29.15
N HIS A 351 7.27 -6.46 28.65
CA HIS A 351 6.71 -7.59 29.40
C HIS A 351 7.57 -7.97 30.61
N ALA A 352 8.90 -7.86 30.52
CA ALA A 352 9.80 -8.06 31.66
C ALA A 352 9.65 -6.97 32.72
N GLU A 353 9.69 -5.70 32.33
CA GLU A 353 9.54 -4.53 33.22
C GLU A 353 8.18 -4.50 33.93
N ARG A 354 7.10 -4.94 33.26
CA ARG A 354 5.75 -5.07 33.85
C ARG A 354 5.53 -6.37 34.63
N GLY A 355 6.50 -7.30 34.67
CA GLY A 355 6.32 -8.61 35.31
C GLY A 355 5.27 -9.51 34.65
N THR A 356 4.97 -9.30 33.36
CA THR A 356 3.89 -9.99 32.62
C THR A 356 4.38 -11.08 31.66
N LEU A 357 5.67 -11.44 31.70
CA LEU A 357 6.28 -12.42 30.81
C LEU A 357 5.86 -13.87 31.14
N THR A 358 4.77 -14.32 30.53
CA THR A 358 4.28 -15.72 30.59
C THR A 358 4.66 -16.53 29.34
N SER A 359 4.52 -17.86 29.40
CA SER A 359 4.69 -18.73 28.23
C SER A 359 3.74 -18.37 27.07
N GLU A 360 2.55 -17.86 27.37
CA GLU A 360 1.56 -17.43 26.37
C GLU A 360 1.97 -16.12 25.70
N THR A 361 2.44 -15.12 26.47
CA THR A 361 2.96 -13.86 25.90
C THR A 361 4.17 -14.09 25.01
N SER A 362 5.07 -15.01 25.38
CA SER A 362 6.22 -15.41 24.54
C SER A 362 5.75 -16.12 23.26
N ALA A 363 4.81 -17.07 23.35
CA ALA A 363 4.24 -17.75 22.20
C ALA A 363 3.54 -16.79 21.22
N LYS A 364 2.81 -15.79 21.75
CA LYS A 364 2.21 -14.70 20.97
C LYS A 364 3.29 -13.85 20.30
N LEU A 365 4.30 -13.39 21.03
CA LEU A 365 5.38 -12.56 20.49
C LEU A 365 6.13 -13.26 19.34
N LEU A 366 6.34 -14.58 19.41
CA LEU A 366 6.88 -15.37 18.29
C LEU A 366 5.99 -15.31 17.04
N ALA A 367 4.65 -15.34 17.18
CA ALA A 367 3.71 -15.21 16.06
C ALA A 367 3.63 -13.78 15.52
N ASP A 368 3.65 -12.78 16.42
CA ASP A 368 3.65 -11.35 16.09
C ASP A 368 4.91 -10.97 15.28
N ILE A 369 6.10 -11.42 15.69
CA ILE A 369 7.34 -11.26 14.92
C ILE A 369 7.24 -11.93 13.54
N THR A 370 6.72 -13.17 13.47
CA THR A 370 6.49 -13.87 12.19
C THR A 370 5.60 -13.05 11.25
N LYS A 371 4.51 -12.47 11.76
CA LYS A 371 3.58 -11.64 10.99
C LYS A 371 4.21 -10.32 10.55
N GLY A 372 4.86 -9.58 11.45
CA GLY A 372 5.46 -8.28 11.15
C GLY A 372 6.57 -8.36 10.09
N VAL A 373 7.46 -9.35 10.19
CA VAL A 373 8.47 -9.61 9.14
C VAL A 373 7.81 -9.91 7.80
N GLY A 374 6.74 -10.69 7.78
CA GLY A 374 5.97 -10.99 6.57
C GLY A 374 5.35 -9.73 5.92
N VAL A 375 4.73 -8.86 6.73
CA VAL A 375 4.10 -7.61 6.26
C VAL A 375 5.15 -6.65 5.66
N VAL A 376 6.26 -6.41 6.36
CA VAL A 376 7.34 -5.54 5.86
C VAL A 376 7.96 -6.12 4.58
N ARG A 377 8.28 -7.43 4.56
CA ARG A 377 8.88 -8.09 3.38
C ARG A 377 7.92 -8.20 2.18
N ARG A 378 6.60 -8.13 2.41
CA ARG A 378 5.58 -8.02 1.36
C ARG A 378 5.53 -6.62 0.75
N SER A 379 5.79 -5.58 1.55
CA SER A 379 5.60 -4.18 1.19
C SER A 379 6.86 -3.51 0.61
N THR A 380 8.07 -3.92 1.00
CA THR A 380 9.31 -3.31 0.48
C THR A 380 10.29 -4.30 -0.16
N ILE A 381 11.15 -3.78 -1.04
CA ILE A 381 12.29 -4.49 -1.62
C ILE A 381 13.59 -4.32 -0.83
N LEU A 382 13.60 -3.47 0.21
CA LEU A 382 14.79 -3.23 1.02
C LEU A 382 15.13 -4.45 1.90
N PRO A 383 16.41 -4.67 2.24
CA PRO A 383 16.81 -5.65 3.25
C PRO A 383 16.16 -5.36 4.61
N ILE A 384 15.95 -6.41 5.41
CA ILE A 384 15.43 -6.29 6.78
C ILE A 384 16.57 -6.55 7.79
N ILE A 385 16.78 -5.60 8.70
CA ILE A 385 17.37 -5.83 10.03
C ILE A 385 16.24 -6.16 10.99
N LEU A 386 16.34 -7.26 11.70
CA LEU A 386 15.48 -7.54 12.85
C LEU A 386 16.24 -7.25 14.15
N HIS A 387 15.75 -6.27 14.92
CA HIS A 387 16.37 -5.80 16.15
C HIS A 387 15.54 -6.18 17.38
N LEU A 388 16.07 -7.11 18.17
CA LEU A 388 15.55 -7.48 19.49
C LEU A 388 16.27 -6.69 20.58
N PHE A 389 15.52 -6.08 21.51
CA PHE A 389 16.09 -5.41 22.67
C PHE A 389 16.19 -6.37 23.86
N LEU A 390 17.37 -6.42 24.49
CA LEU A 390 17.62 -7.11 25.76
C LEU A 390 17.71 -6.05 26.87
N PRO A 391 16.91 -6.11 27.95
CA PRO A 391 16.99 -5.16 29.06
C PRO A 391 18.40 -4.99 29.64
N HIS A 392 18.68 -3.86 30.28
CA HIS A 392 19.98 -3.62 30.93
C HIS A 392 20.21 -4.59 32.10
N THR A 393 19.18 -4.80 32.92
CA THR A 393 19.09 -5.88 33.92
C THR A 393 18.13 -6.95 33.43
N ALA A 394 18.64 -8.13 33.09
CA ALA A 394 17.83 -9.28 32.66
C ALA A 394 18.01 -10.44 33.65
N SER A 395 16.91 -11.05 34.09
CA SER A 395 16.96 -12.32 34.80
C SER A 395 17.17 -13.49 33.84
N ASP A 396 17.55 -14.65 34.37
CA ASP A 396 17.68 -15.91 33.64
C ASP A 396 16.50 -16.20 32.69
N ASP A 397 15.25 -15.99 33.12
CA ASP A 397 14.09 -16.26 32.27
C ASP A 397 13.87 -15.22 31.17
N VAL A 398 14.27 -13.95 31.39
CA VAL A 398 14.30 -12.92 30.33
C VAL A 398 15.41 -13.25 29.33
N LEU A 399 16.57 -13.72 29.79
CA LEU A 399 17.68 -14.18 28.94
C LEU A 399 17.28 -15.42 28.12
N ARG A 400 16.65 -16.43 28.73
CA ARG A 400 16.10 -17.60 28.04
C ARG A 400 15.08 -17.19 26.97
N ALA A 401 14.11 -16.33 27.33
CA ALA A 401 13.11 -15.83 26.38
C ALA A 401 13.76 -15.05 25.21
N TYR A 402 14.72 -14.18 25.48
CA TYR A 402 15.50 -13.49 24.44
C TYR A 402 16.21 -14.49 23.50
N LEU A 403 16.81 -15.56 24.05
CA LEU A 403 17.47 -16.59 23.24
C LEU A 403 16.47 -17.39 22.40
N ASP A 404 15.29 -17.75 22.92
CA ASP A 404 14.21 -18.38 22.14
C ASP A 404 13.70 -17.47 21.01
N LEU A 405 13.51 -16.16 21.27
CA LEU A 405 13.18 -15.19 20.22
C LEU A 405 14.28 -15.12 19.15
N ILE A 406 15.56 -15.04 19.54
CA ILE A 406 16.71 -15.06 18.63
C ILE A 406 16.72 -16.34 17.78
N HIS A 407 16.55 -17.52 18.40
CA HIS A 407 16.43 -18.79 17.70
C HIS A 407 15.27 -18.79 16.69
N HIS A 408 14.17 -18.11 17.01
CA HIS A 408 13.04 -17.95 16.09
C HIS A 408 13.32 -17.00 14.93
N THR A 409 13.97 -15.85 15.16
CA THR A 409 14.25 -14.88 14.08
C THR A 409 15.04 -15.48 12.92
N VAL A 410 15.98 -16.41 13.19
CA VAL A 410 16.75 -17.11 12.14
C VAL A 410 15.84 -17.91 11.21
N ARG A 411 14.72 -18.46 11.70
CA ARG A 411 13.73 -19.23 10.93
C ARG A 411 12.99 -18.38 9.90
N LEU A 412 12.94 -17.07 10.10
CA LEU A 412 12.29 -16.10 9.20
C LEU A 412 13.22 -15.60 8.08
N ALA A 413 14.48 -16.05 8.09
CA ALA A 413 15.55 -15.66 7.16
C ALA A 413 15.61 -14.13 6.89
N PRO A 414 15.80 -13.27 7.92
CA PRO A 414 16.11 -11.86 7.72
C PRO A 414 17.50 -11.72 7.05
N GLU A 415 17.71 -10.66 6.28
CA GLU A 415 19.03 -10.37 5.70
C GLU A 415 20.07 -10.07 6.79
N MET A 416 19.63 -9.36 7.83
CA MET A 416 20.44 -8.96 8.98
C MET A 416 19.66 -9.13 10.28
N MET A 417 20.35 -9.38 11.38
CA MET A 417 19.77 -9.31 12.72
C MET A 417 20.80 -8.83 13.75
N THR A 418 20.33 -8.26 14.85
CA THR A 418 21.21 -7.83 15.95
C THR A 418 21.36 -8.92 17.00
N VAL A 419 22.56 -9.08 17.55
CA VAL A 419 22.83 -9.89 18.75
C VAL A 419 23.55 -9.03 19.77
N ASP A 420 23.06 -8.96 21.01
CA ASP A 420 23.67 -8.15 22.06
C ASP A 420 25.05 -8.68 22.50
N LEU A 421 26.06 -7.82 22.54
CA LEU A 421 27.45 -8.18 22.88
C LEU A 421 27.70 -8.38 24.38
N ARG A 422 26.72 -8.08 25.25
CA ARG A 422 26.76 -8.39 26.68
C ARG A 422 26.56 -9.87 26.98
N LEU A 423 25.97 -10.62 26.05
CA LEU A 423 25.80 -12.08 26.16
C LEU A 423 27.15 -12.79 26.27
N GLU A 424 27.20 -13.93 26.95
CA GLU A 424 28.38 -14.79 26.95
C GLU A 424 28.74 -15.28 25.54
N ASP A 425 30.04 -15.43 25.30
CA ASP A 425 30.61 -15.81 24.00
C ASP A 425 30.08 -17.16 23.49
N VAL A 426 29.69 -18.07 24.40
CA VAL A 426 29.06 -19.36 24.06
C VAL A 426 27.70 -19.18 23.39
N HIS A 427 26.87 -18.23 23.85
CA HIS A 427 25.57 -17.94 23.25
C HIS A 427 25.73 -17.31 21.87
N ILE A 428 26.62 -16.31 21.75
CA ILE A 428 26.90 -15.64 20.47
C ILE A 428 27.45 -16.65 19.45
N SER A 429 28.37 -17.54 19.88
CA SER A 429 28.91 -18.62 19.04
C SER A 429 27.84 -19.61 18.57
N ARG A 430 26.89 -20.00 19.44
CA ARG A 430 25.77 -20.89 19.06
C ARG A 430 24.81 -20.21 18.09
N ILE A 431 24.54 -18.91 18.24
CA ILE A 431 23.74 -18.14 17.28
C ILE A 431 24.46 -18.10 15.92
N LEU A 432 25.77 -17.82 15.91
CA LEU A 432 26.58 -17.77 14.70
C LEU A 432 26.68 -19.12 13.99
N SER A 433 26.62 -20.25 14.71
CA SER A 433 26.63 -21.59 14.12
C SER A 433 25.32 -21.99 13.42
N ILE A 434 24.19 -21.35 13.76
CA ILE A 434 22.86 -21.68 13.22
C ILE A 434 22.30 -20.66 12.23
N ARG A 435 22.84 -19.43 12.19
CA ARG A 435 22.35 -18.27 11.42
C ARG A 435 22.07 -18.51 9.91
N LYS A 436 22.57 -19.62 9.35
CA LYS A 436 22.63 -19.90 7.91
C LYS A 436 23.20 -18.71 7.13
N ARG A 437 22.36 -17.98 6.40
CA ARG A 437 22.74 -16.89 5.49
C ARG A 437 22.47 -15.49 6.06
N THR A 438 21.79 -15.40 7.20
CA THR A 438 21.59 -14.14 7.94
C THR A 438 22.93 -13.57 8.39
N LYS A 439 23.13 -12.26 8.16
CA LYS A 439 24.29 -11.51 8.67
C LYS A 439 24.03 -11.08 10.12
N ILE A 440 25.00 -11.29 11.00
CA ILE A 440 24.89 -10.93 12.43
C ILE A 440 25.57 -9.59 12.69
N ILE A 441 24.80 -8.63 13.21
CA ILE A 441 25.30 -7.35 13.73
C ILE A 441 25.54 -7.53 15.24
N GLY A 442 26.80 -7.52 15.67
CA GLY A 442 27.16 -7.50 17.08
C GLY A 442 26.84 -6.11 17.66
N ASN A 443 25.79 -6.02 18.47
CA ASN A 443 25.23 -4.78 18.98
C ASN A 443 25.63 -4.53 20.43
N CYS A 444 26.20 -3.36 20.72
CA CYS A 444 26.25 -2.80 22.07
C CYS A 444 25.61 -1.40 22.04
N PHE A 445 24.58 -1.21 22.84
CA PHE A 445 23.99 0.10 23.10
C PHE A 445 23.85 0.27 24.61
N ILE A 446 24.48 1.31 25.16
CA ILE A 446 24.51 1.59 26.59
C ILE A 446 23.80 2.92 26.83
N ILE A 447 22.69 2.88 27.55
CA ILE A 447 21.85 4.06 27.83
C ILE A 447 22.27 4.70 29.16
N THR A 448 22.34 3.88 30.21
CA THR A 448 22.70 4.29 31.57
C THR A 448 24.21 4.33 31.72
N ASP A 449 24.74 5.46 32.20
CA ASP A 449 26.17 5.71 32.46
C ASP A 449 27.13 5.18 31.37
N PRO A 450 27.00 5.65 30.11
CA PRO A 450 27.80 5.15 29.01
C PRO A 450 29.27 5.60 29.12
N PRO A 451 30.25 4.69 29.00
CA PRO A 451 31.64 5.05 29.17
C PRO A 451 32.15 6.00 28.06
N PRO A 452 33.15 6.85 28.36
CA PRO A 452 33.83 7.70 27.37
C PRO A 452 34.32 6.89 26.16
N TRP A 453 34.36 7.49 24.96
CA TRP A 453 34.77 6.78 23.73
C TRP A 453 36.25 6.36 23.75
N GLU A 454 37.04 7.03 24.59
CA GLU A 454 38.41 6.76 24.99
C GLU A 454 38.55 5.46 25.81
N SER A 455 37.45 4.95 26.38
CA SER A 455 37.47 3.73 27.20
C SER A 455 37.84 2.49 26.38
N PRO A 456 38.79 1.66 26.84
CA PRO A 456 39.19 0.43 26.15
C PRO A 456 38.05 -0.60 26.05
N LEU A 457 36.95 -0.42 26.80
CA LEU A 457 35.75 -1.26 26.72
C LEU A 457 35.12 -1.23 25.30
N TRP A 458 35.10 -0.08 24.63
CA TRP A 458 34.57 0.00 23.27
C TRP A 458 35.40 -0.82 22.26
N VAL A 459 36.73 -0.81 22.43
CA VAL A 459 37.65 -1.63 21.63
C VAL A 459 37.52 -3.12 22.00
N SER A 460 37.22 -3.46 23.26
CA SER A 460 37.01 -4.86 23.65
C SER A 460 35.70 -5.43 23.10
N TRP A 461 34.59 -4.68 23.10
CA TRP A 461 33.34 -5.09 22.43
C TRP A 461 33.51 -5.22 20.91
N TYR A 462 34.26 -4.32 20.27
CA TYR A 462 34.62 -4.47 18.85
C TYR A 462 35.42 -5.76 18.60
N LYS A 463 36.50 -5.99 19.38
CA LYS A 463 37.33 -7.20 19.26
C LYS A 463 36.52 -8.48 19.50
N LYS A 464 35.60 -8.49 20.47
CA LYS A 464 34.66 -9.60 20.71
C LYS A 464 33.78 -9.88 19.49
N ALA A 465 33.17 -8.86 18.90
CA ALA A 465 32.37 -9.01 17.68
C ALA A 465 33.21 -9.55 16.50
N ASN A 466 34.42 -9.03 16.32
CA ASN A 466 35.35 -9.44 15.26
C ASN A 466 35.81 -10.89 15.43
N ASN A 467 36.32 -11.24 16.62
CA ASN A 467 36.90 -12.55 16.91
C ASN A 467 35.88 -13.69 16.89
N LEU A 468 34.63 -13.43 17.29
CA LEU A 468 33.56 -14.44 17.24
C LEU A 468 33.02 -14.65 15.81
N GLY A 469 33.23 -13.71 14.88
CA GLY A 469 32.73 -13.78 13.51
C GLY A 469 31.36 -13.12 13.30
N CYS A 470 31.04 -12.06 14.06
CA CYS A 470 29.98 -11.13 13.64
C CYS A 470 30.34 -10.49 12.29
N HIS A 471 29.36 -9.99 11.56
CA HIS A 471 29.55 -9.43 10.21
C HIS A 471 29.75 -7.91 10.24
N ILE A 472 29.20 -7.26 11.27
CA ILE A 472 29.25 -5.83 11.52
C ILE A 472 29.28 -5.66 13.05
N ALA A 473 30.07 -4.70 13.56
CA ALA A 473 29.98 -4.23 14.93
C ALA A 473 29.15 -2.94 14.98
N ARG A 474 28.19 -2.83 15.90
CA ARG A 474 27.39 -1.62 16.13
C ARG A 474 27.53 -1.19 17.58
N LEU A 475 28.22 -0.07 17.80
CA LEU A 475 28.54 0.48 19.12
C LEU A 475 27.94 1.88 19.22
N ILE A 476 27.01 2.09 20.15
CA ILE A 476 26.24 3.33 20.29
C ILE A 476 26.12 3.69 21.78
N ARG A 477 26.09 5.00 22.09
CA ARG A 477 25.72 5.57 23.39
C ARG A 477 24.99 6.91 23.20
N PRO A 478 24.20 7.40 24.17
CA PRO A 478 23.77 8.79 24.17
C PRO A 478 24.94 9.79 24.16
N ALA A 479 24.73 10.93 23.51
CA ALA A 479 25.54 12.13 23.72
C ALA A 479 25.04 12.88 24.97
N THR A 480 25.94 13.19 25.89
CA THR A 480 25.71 14.10 27.02
C THR A 480 26.20 15.52 26.70
N SER A 481 27.11 15.63 25.72
CA SER A 481 27.78 16.86 25.29
C SER A 481 27.79 16.98 23.75
N ILE A 482 28.30 18.09 23.20
CA ILE A 482 28.54 18.19 21.74
C ILE A 482 29.86 17.53 21.39
N GLU A 483 30.82 17.62 22.31
CA GLU A 483 32.19 17.11 22.30
C GLU A 483 32.25 15.59 22.04
N ASP A 484 31.26 14.85 22.57
CA ASP A 484 31.04 13.42 22.32
C ASP A 484 31.02 13.03 20.84
N ASN A 485 30.59 13.95 19.95
CA ASN A 485 30.53 13.70 18.51
C ASN A 485 31.92 13.62 17.87
N PHE A 486 32.94 14.19 18.52
CA PHE A 486 34.33 14.21 18.05
C PHE A 486 35.18 13.14 18.75
N SER A 487 35.00 12.90 20.05
CA SER A 487 35.74 11.86 20.80
C SER A 487 35.56 10.45 20.26
N ILE A 488 34.46 10.17 19.55
CA ILE A 488 34.25 8.92 18.81
C ILE A 488 35.36 8.61 17.77
N HIS A 489 36.16 9.61 17.39
CA HIS A 489 37.35 9.41 16.57
C HIS A 489 38.43 8.57 17.27
N HIS A 490 38.52 8.57 18.60
CA HIS A 490 39.42 7.71 19.37
C HIS A 490 39.11 6.23 19.15
N LEU A 491 37.83 5.84 19.21
CA LEU A 491 37.40 4.47 18.88
C LEU A 491 37.68 4.13 17.41
N LYS A 492 37.30 5.02 16.48
CA LYS A 492 37.45 4.78 15.03
C LYS A 492 38.92 4.61 14.64
N THR A 493 39.82 5.39 15.23
CA THR A 493 41.28 5.27 15.02
C THR A 493 41.84 4.02 15.70
N SER A 494 41.42 3.72 16.93
CA SER A 494 41.86 2.51 17.65
C SER A 494 41.47 1.22 16.93
N VAL A 495 40.31 1.21 16.26
CA VAL A 495 39.84 0.09 15.42
C VAL A 495 40.61 0.03 14.09
N ALA A 496 40.85 1.17 13.44
CA ALA A 496 41.65 1.22 12.21
C ALA A 496 43.12 0.78 12.41
N ALA A 497 43.65 0.94 13.62
CA ALA A 497 44.99 0.49 14.01
C ALA A 497 45.09 -1.01 14.37
N LEU A 498 43.98 -1.77 14.37
CA LEU A 498 44.02 -3.21 14.66
C LEU A 498 44.55 -4.01 13.47
N GLN A 499 45.56 -4.85 13.72
CA GLN A 499 46.09 -5.79 12.74
C GLN A 499 45.12 -6.96 12.51
N GLY A 500 44.99 -7.38 11.24
CA GLY A 500 44.16 -8.51 10.82
C GLY A 500 42.95 -8.08 9.99
N SER A 501 42.00 -9.01 9.80
CA SER A 501 40.72 -8.71 9.15
C SER A 501 39.80 -7.99 10.13
N ASN A 502 39.36 -6.78 9.77
CA ASN A 502 38.49 -5.92 10.58
C ASN A 502 37.09 -5.85 9.97
N ILE A 503 36.06 -6.21 10.74
CA ILE A 503 34.66 -6.08 10.32
C ILE A 503 34.19 -4.61 10.31
N PRO A 504 33.22 -4.23 9.46
CA PRO A 504 32.66 -2.88 9.43
C PRO A 504 32.11 -2.42 10.80
N LEU A 505 32.38 -1.16 11.13
CA LEU A 505 31.95 -0.51 12.38
C LEU A 505 30.86 0.54 12.10
N VAL A 506 29.70 0.37 12.72
CA VAL A 506 28.66 1.38 12.88
C VAL A 506 28.87 2.04 14.25
N ALA A 507 29.21 3.33 14.27
CA ALA A 507 29.47 4.05 15.51
C ALA A 507 29.10 5.55 15.43
N TYR A 508 28.15 5.94 16.29
CA TYR A 508 27.64 7.30 16.48
C TYR A 508 27.04 7.45 17.89
N ASN A 509 26.77 8.68 18.30
CA ASN A 509 25.99 8.98 19.50
C ASN A 509 24.49 9.11 19.18
N SER A 510 23.62 8.67 20.07
CA SER A 510 22.17 8.86 19.98
C SER A 510 21.70 10.12 20.72
N GLY A 511 20.43 10.49 20.51
CA GLY A 511 19.79 11.66 21.13
C GLY A 511 20.00 12.97 20.36
N PRO A 512 19.33 14.08 20.76
CA PRO A 512 19.33 15.33 20.02
C PRO A 512 20.71 15.99 19.85
N LEU A 513 21.63 15.79 20.81
CA LEU A 513 23.02 16.24 20.73
C LEU A 513 23.90 15.32 19.86
N GLY A 514 23.54 14.04 19.73
CA GLY A 514 24.30 13.05 18.96
C GLY A 514 24.16 13.17 17.44
N ARG A 515 23.15 13.92 16.96
CA ARG A 515 22.76 14.03 15.53
C ARG A 515 23.91 14.34 14.57
N ASN A 516 24.93 15.08 15.01
CA ASN A 516 26.14 15.34 14.23
C ASN A 516 26.88 14.03 13.88
N SER A 517 27.27 13.24 14.89
CA SER A 517 27.93 11.96 14.67
C SER A 517 27.04 10.92 13.96
N GLN A 518 25.71 11.03 14.08
CA GLN A 518 24.77 10.21 13.28
C GLN A 518 24.85 10.53 11.80
N ALA A 519 24.79 11.81 11.41
CA ALA A 519 24.86 12.26 10.02
C ALA A 519 26.16 11.81 9.32
N PHE A 520 27.29 11.85 10.05
CA PHE A 520 28.60 11.49 9.51
C PHE A 520 29.01 10.02 9.72
N ASN A 521 28.16 9.18 10.33
CA ASN A 521 28.39 7.73 10.35
C ASN A 521 28.18 7.14 8.95
N ARG A 522 29.10 6.28 8.52
CA ARG A 522 29.24 5.90 7.10
C ARG A 522 28.36 4.75 6.65
N ILE A 523 27.84 3.91 7.56
CA ILE A 523 27.06 2.73 7.21
C ILE A 523 25.95 2.48 8.22
N LEU A 524 24.76 2.11 7.73
CA LEU A 524 23.60 1.68 8.51
C LEU A 524 23.29 2.59 9.73
N THR A 525 23.37 3.92 9.56
CA THR A 525 22.90 4.84 10.61
C THR A 525 21.40 4.59 10.81
N VAL A 526 20.97 4.35 12.03
CA VAL A 526 19.54 4.16 12.32
C VAL A 526 18.88 5.54 12.33
N VAL A 527 17.83 5.70 11.53
CA VAL A 527 17.11 6.96 11.32
C VAL A 527 15.62 6.78 11.61
N ARG A 528 14.93 7.89 11.94
CA ARG A 528 13.46 7.89 12.01
C ARG A 528 12.87 8.15 10.61
N PRO A 529 11.70 7.57 10.30
CA PRO A 529 10.83 8.05 9.23
C PRO A 529 10.55 9.56 9.34
N ASP A 530 10.42 10.26 8.20
CA ASP A 530 10.06 11.68 8.17
C ASP A 530 8.60 11.88 8.67
N SER A 531 7.69 10.99 8.31
CA SER A 531 6.25 10.94 8.66
C SER A 531 5.91 10.98 10.16
N LEU A 532 6.79 10.50 11.03
CA LEU A 532 6.52 10.27 12.46
C LEU A 532 6.64 11.53 13.35
N GLU A 533 6.28 12.72 12.86
CA GLU A 533 6.39 13.97 13.62
C GLU A 533 5.35 14.11 14.76
N ARG A 534 4.34 13.24 14.81
CA ARG A 534 3.18 13.35 15.72
C ARG A 534 3.10 12.31 16.84
N VAL A 535 4.09 11.40 16.97
CA VAL A 535 4.03 10.31 17.98
C VAL A 535 4.81 10.67 19.25
N ASN A 536 4.15 10.56 20.40
CA ASN A 536 4.77 10.74 21.72
C ASN A 536 5.90 9.70 21.94
N PRO A 537 7.14 10.12 22.25
CA PRO A 537 8.29 9.21 22.28
C PRO A 537 8.28 8.27 23.50
N LYS A 538 8.04 6.98 23.22
CA LYS A 538 8.43 5.82 24.04
C LYS A 538 8.88 4.71 23.08
N PRO A 539 9.84 3.82 23.43
CA PRO A 539 10.71 3.81 24.61
C PRO A 539 12.06 4.53 24.29
N PRO A 540 13.19 4.37 25.00
CA PRO A 540 14.28 5.39 25.04
C PRO A 540 15.23 5.43 23.83
N ILE A 541 14.81 4.96 22.64
CA ILE A 541 15.70 4.71 21.49
C ILE A 541 15.18 5.28 20.16
N THR A 542 14.22 6.21 20.18
CA THR A 542 13.73 6.89 18.95
C THR A 542 14.88 7.67 18.28
N PRO A 543 15.23 7.40 17.01
CA PRO A 543 16.35 8.10 16.37
C PRO A 543 16.03 9.59 16.15
N SER A 544 16.99 10.47 16.47
CA SER A 544 16.78 11.92 16.46
C SER A 544 17.00 12.59 15.09
N ILE A 545 17.29 11.82 14.04
CA ILE A 545 17.54 12.30 12.68
C ILE A 545 16.83 11.40 11.65
N THR A 546 16.39 11.98 10.52
CA THR A 546 15.76 11.26 9.40
C THR A 546 16.76 11.00 8.28
N ALA A 547 16.43 10.12 7.32
CA ALA A 547 17.27 9.90 6.13
C ALA A 547 17.47 11.20 5.32
N THR A 548 16.40 11.98 5.19
CA THR A 548 16.37 13.29 4.54
C THR A 548 17.23 14.32 5.27
N GLY A 549 17.11 14.42 6.60
CA GLY A 549 17.93 15.30 7.43
C GLY A 549 19.42 14.93 7.42
N ALA A 550 19.73 13.63 7.52
CA ALA A 550 21.09 13.12 7.45
C ALA A 550 21.71 13.35 6.05
N THR A 551 20.93 13.22 4.97
CA THR A 551 21.41 13.52 3.61
C THR A 551 21.71 15.00 3.44
N LYS A 552 20.77 15.89 3.80
CA LYS A 552 20.97 17.36 3.73
C LYS A 552 22.23 17.79 4.48
N ALA A 553 22.48 17.23 5.66
CA ALA A 553 23.66 17.53 6.46
C ALA A 553 25.01 17.24 5.76
N LEU A 554 25.07 16.29 4.81
CA LEU A 554 26.28 16.01 4.05
C LEU A 554 26.59 17.11 3.01
N PHE A 555 25.56 17.70 2.40
CA PHE A 555 25.70 18.81 1.45
C PHE A 555 25.99 20.12 2.17
N THR A 556 25.25 20.45 3.23
CA THR A 556 25.49 21.67 4.03
C THR A 556 26.81 21.66 4.80
N SER A 557 27.50 20.51 4.85
CA SER A 557 28.83 20.35 5.45
C SER A 557 29.92 20.04 4.42
N PHE A 558 29.66 20.28 3.13
CA PHE A 558 30.63 20.18 2.03
C PHE A 558 31.32 18.80 1.89
N ILE A 559 30.64 17.72 2.27
CA ILE A 559 31.08 16.32 2.02
C ILE A 559 30.69 15.87 0.60
N TYR A 560 29.58 16.43 0.11
CA TYR A 560 29.01 16.26 -1.22
C TYR A 560 28.59 17.61 -1.81
N ASP A 561 28.64 17.70 -3.12
CA ASP A 561 28.37 18.91 -3.91
C ASP A 561 27.03 18.79 -4.64
N GLN A 562 26.39 19.94 -4.91
CA GLN A 562 25.20 20.00 -5.76
C GLN A 562 25.58 19.65 -7.20
N MET A 563 24.84 18.73 -7.83
CA MET A 563 25.08 18.27 -9.19
C MET A 563 23.94 18.68 -10.13
N LYS A 564 24.24 18.86 -11.41
CA LYS A 564 23.28 19.13 -12.48
C LYS A 564 22.98 17.83 -13.23
N LEU A 565 21.71 17.45 -13.28
CA LEU A 565 21.21 16.31 -14.07
C LEU A 565 20.38 16.82 -15.25
N TYR A 566 20.34 16.05 -16.34
CA TYR A 566 19.64 16.47 -17.56
C TYR A 566 18.85 15.34 -18.22
N VAL A 567 17.86 15.72 -19.04
CA VAL A 567 17.37 14.87 -20.13
C VAL A 567 17.68 15.51 -21.49
N PHE A 568 18.39 14.80 -22.35
CA PHE A 568 18.88 15.26 -23.65
C PHE A 568 18.10 14.62 -24.80
N GLY A 569 17.64 15.39 -25.79
CA GLY A 569 16.98 14.86 -26.99
C GLY A 569 16.66 15.94 -28.03
N ALA A 570 16.09 15.57 -29.18
CA ALA A 570 15.71 16.55 -30.21
C ALA A 570 14.52 17.43 -29.78
N ASN A 571 13.59 16.85 -29.02
CA ASN A 571 12.56 17.57 -28.27
C ASN A 571 12.29 16.78 -26.99
N VAL A 572 12.43 17.43 -25.85
CA VAL A 572 12.21 16.83 -24.51
C VAL A 572 11.29 17.68 -23.61
N SER A 573 10.63 18.72 -24.14
CA SER A 573 9.76 19.60 -23.33
C SER A 573 8.52 18.89 -22.78
N TYR A 574 8.08 17.81 -23.43
CA TYR A 574 6.98 16.95 -23.00
C TYR A 574 7.43 15.77 -22.11
N SER A 575 8.71 15.72 -21.72
CA SER A 575 9.23 14.62 -20.89
C SER A 575 8.73 14.75 -19.45
N LEU A 576 8.24 13.66 -18.88
CA LEU A 576 7.82 13.58 -17.47
C LEU A 576 9.02 13.31 -16.53
N SER A 577 10.21 13.07 -17.10
CA SER A 577 11.43 12.80 -16.33
C SER A 577 11.82 13.93 -15.36
N PRO A 578 11.76 15.23 -15.71
CA PRO A 578 12.05 16.31 -14.76
C PRO A 578 11.13 16.32 -13.54
N ALA A 579 9.82 16.17 -13.70
CA ALA A 579 8.88 16.09 -12.57
C ALA A 579 9.24 14.90 -11.64
N MET A 580 9.33 13.71 -12.22
CA MET A 580 9.68 12.47 -11.53
C MET A 580 11.01 12.57 -10.75
N HIS A 581 12.06 13.10 -11.38
CA HIS A 581 13.39 13.17 -10.76
C HIS A 581 13.47 14.31 -9.74
N THR A 582 12.91 15.49 -10.01
CA THR A 582 12.95 16.62 -9.07
C THR A 582 12.23 16.30 -7.75
N SER A 583 11.04 15.70 -7.81
CA SER A 583 10.32 15.30 -6.59
C SER A 583 11.01 14.17 -5.84
N ALA A 584 11.71 13.27 -6.53
CA ALA A 584 12.57 12.25 -5.90
C ALA A 584 13.81 12.84 -5.22
N LEU A 585 14.48 13.81 -5.85
CA LEU A 585 15.64 14.51 -5.29
C LEU A 585 15.23 15.26 -4.01
N LYS A 586 14.12 16.02 -4.07
CA LYS A 586 13.50 16.70 -2.93
C LYS A 586 13.17 15.72 -1.79
N ALA A 587 12.53 14.59 -2.10
CA ALA A 587 12.13 13.57 -1.13
C ALA A 587 13.33 12.84 -0.48
N CYS A 588 14.47 12.72 -1.16
CA CYS A 588 15.70 12.18 -0.58
C CYS A 588 16.61 13.23 0.05
N GLY A 589 16.23 14.52 0.07
CA GLY A 589 17.04 15.60 0.62
C GLY A 589 18.29 15.94 -0.21
N LEU A 590 18.28 15.63 -1.50
CA LEU A 590 19.34 15.93 -2.47
C LEU A 590 19.09 17.33 -3.10
N PRO A 591 20.10 18.23 -3.17
CA PRO A 591 19.92 19.58 -3.70
C PRO A 591 20.00 19.68 -5.24
N HIS A 592 20.28 18.58 -5.94
CA HIS A 592 20.53 18.54 -7.39
C HIS A 592 19.38 19.09 -8.23
N THR A 593 19.70 19.64 -9.40
CA THR A 593 18.68 20.00 -10.41
C THR A 593 18.51 18.86 -11.43
N TYR A 594 17.35 18.82 -12.11
CA TYR A 594 17.11 17.94 -13.25
C TYR A 594 16.38 18.70 -14.36
N GLU A 595 17.02 18.93 -15.49
CA GLU A 595 16.56 19.91 -16.50
C GLU A 595 16.40 19.32 -17.92
N PRO A 596 15.36 19.70 -18.68
CA PRO A 596 15.16 19.27 -20.07
C PRO A 596 15.97 20.11 -21.06
N VAL A 597 16.91 19.49 -21.78
CA VAL A 597 17.77 20.16 -22.78
C VAL A 597 17.47 19.59 -24.17
N SER A 598 16.75 20.38 -24.98
CA SER A 598 16.46 20.05 -26.38
C SER A 598 17.59 20.54 -27.29
N CYS A 599 18.14 19.66 -28.13
CA CYS A 599 19.28 19.95 -29.02
C CYS A 599 19.16 19.22 -30.37
N SER A 600 19.57 19.87 -31.45
CA SER A 600 19.48 19.31 -32.81
C SER A 600 20.60 18.31 -33.15
N SER A 601 21.68 18.27 -32.37
CA SER A 601 22.78 17.31 -32.51
C SER A 601 23.57 17.19 -31.21
N LEU A 602 24.33 16.10 -31.05
CA LEU A 602 25.19 15.86 -29.87
C LEU A 602 26.25 16.93 -29.62
N ARG A 603 26.61 17.74 -30.62
CA ARG A 603 27.53 18.88 -30.42
C ARG A 603 26.97 19.90 -29.44
N GLY A 604 25.64 20.06 -29.37
CA GLY A 604 24.98 21.02 -28.48
C GLY A 604 25.21 20.72 -27.00
N ILE A 605 25.34 19.45 -26.61
CA ILE A 605 25.50 19.05 -25.20
C ILE A 605 26.97 19.00 -24.74
N LYS A 606 27.93 19.25 -25.64
CA LYS A 606 29.37 19.06 -25.34
C LYS A 606 29.82 19.88 -24.12
N HIS A 607 29.45 21.16 -24.06
CA HIS A 607 29.82 22.03 -22.94
C HIS A 607 29.19 21.61 -21.60
N LEU A 608 28.05 20.91 -21.62
CA LEU A 608 27.37 20.40 -20.42
C LEU A 608 28.02 19.13 -19.88
N ILE A 609 28.56 18.26 -20.75
CA ILE A 609 29.29 17.05 -20.34
C ILE A 609 30.75 17.33 -19.95
N GLU A 610 31.23 18.56 -20.19
CA GLU A 610 32.54 19.07 -19.74
C GLU A 610 32.43 19.89 -18.43
N ASP A 611 31.21 20.15 -17.93
CA ASP A 611 30.94 20.84 -16.66
C ASP A 611 31.39 19.98 -15.45
N PRO A 612 32.26 20.49 -14.55
CA PRO A 612 32.63 19.81 -13.30
C PRO A 612 31.46 19.43 -12.39
N GLU A 613 30.29 20.06 -12.53
CA GLU A 613 29.07 19.82 -11.75
C GLU A 613 28.08 18.88 -12.47
N PHE A 614 28.37 18.40 -13.68
CA PHE A 614 27.52 17.42 -14.38
C PHE A 614 27.46 16.10 -13.60
N GLY A 615 26.26 15.70 -13.18
CA GLY A 615 26.01 14.46 -12.44
C GLY A 615 25.55 13.28 -13.30
N GLY A 616 25.01 13.55 -14.50
CA GLY A 616 24.50 12.53 -15.42
C GLY A 616 23.38 13.02 -16.33
N GLY A 617 23.10 12.27 -17.39
CA GLY A 617 22.10 12.64 -18.39
C GLY A 617 21.30 11.46 -18.91
N SER A 618 19.97 11.57 -18.89
CA SER A 618 19.06 10.64 -19.57
C SER A 618 19.01 10.99 -21.06
N ILE A 619 19.14 10.00 -21.95
CA ILE A 619 19.21 10.21 -23.41
C ILE A 619 17.90 9.79 -24.06
N GLY A 620 17.18 10.76 -24.62
CA GLY A 620 15.96 10.59 -25.40
C GLY A 620 16.23 10.30 -26.88
N LEU A 621 15.18 10.46 -27.70
CA LEU A 621 15.27 10.31 -29.15
C LEU A 621 15.87 11.58 -29.80
N PRO A 622 16.65 11.45 -30.90
CA PRO A 622 17.06 10.21 -31.57
C PRO A 622 18.35 9.59 -31.00
N PHE A 623 19.04 10.26 -30.07
CA PHE A 623 20.48 10.10 -29.83
C PHE A 623 20.94 8.78 -29.16
N LYS A 624 20.04 7.90 -28.71
CA LYS A 624 20.38 6.67 -27.96
C LYS A 624 21.42 5.75 -28.61
N VAL A 625 21.63 5.80 -29.93
CA VAL A 625 22.70 5.05 -30.62
C VAL A 625 23.93 5.92 -30.89
N GLU A 626 23.72 7.17 -31.28
CA GLU A 626 24.79 8.13 -31.61
C GLU A 626 25.67 8.45 -30.38
N ILE A 627 25.05 8.57 -29.19
CA ILE A 627 25.71 8.95 -27.93
C ILE A 627 26.84 8.00 -27.52
N ILE A 628 26.85 6.75 -28.02
CA ILE A 628 27.93 5.78 -27.80
C ILE A 628 29.29 6.36 -28.25
N THR A 629 29.31 7.22 -29.27
CA THR A 629 30.53 7.89 -29.75
C THR A 629 31.17 8.85 -28.74
N LEU A 630 30.44 9.27 -27.71
CA LEU A 630 30.96 10.09 -26.60
C LEU A 630 31.30 9.25 -25.36
N THR A 631 30.85 8.00 -25.30
CA THR A 631 31.14 7.10 -24.16
C THR A 631 32.55 6.52 -24.27
N HIS A 632 33.31 6.62 -23.18
CA HIS A 632 34.63 6.01 -23.04
C HIS A 632 34.52 4.51 -22.71
N SER A 633 33.39 4.10 -22.13
CA SER A 633 33.07 2.71 -21.84
C SER A 633 31.56 2.50 -21.80
N LEU A 634 31.14 1.26 -22.06
CA LEU A 634 29.75 0.83 -22.00
C LEU A 634 29.58 -0.26 -20.95
N SER A 635 28.47 -0.21 -20.22
CA SER A 635 28.00 -1.34 -19.43
C SER A 635 27.84 -2.59 -20.28
N ASN A 636 27.88 -3.76 -19.64
CA ASN A 636 27.62 -5.02 -20.31
C ASN A 636 26.20 -5.10 -20.91
N HIS A 637 25.24 -4.34 -20.35
CA HIS A 637 23.87 -4.24 -20.86
C HIS A 637 23.78 -3.31 -22.07
N ALA A 638 24.32 -2.08 -21.98
CA ALA A 638 24.35 -1.11 -23.08
C ALA A 638 25.15 -1.62 -24.30
N ARG A 639 26.25 -2.35 -24.06
CA ARG A 639 27.05 -3.00 -25.11
C ARG A 639 26.29 -4.13 -25.81
N ALA A 640 25.56 -4.96 -25.05
CA ALA A 640 24.73 -6.02 -25.60
C ALA A 640 23.53 -5.49 -26.39
N ILE A 641 22.90 -4.42 -25.92
CA ILE A 641 21.78 -3.74 -26.60
C ILE A 641 22.28 -2.94 -27.82
N GLY A 642 23.47 -2.36 -27.74
CA GLY A 642 23.99 -1.41 -28.73
C GLY A 642 23.28 -0.05 -28.72
N ALA A 643 22.75 0.37 -27.57
CA ALA A 643 22.13 1.67 -27.35
C ALA A 643 22.25 2.08 -25.87
N VAL A 644 22.48 3.37 -25.62
CA VAL A 644 22.61 4.00 -24.30
C VAL A 644 21.44 4.95 -24.07
N ASN A 645 20.78 4.85 -22.92
CA ASN A 645 19.77 5.83 -22.50
C ASN A 645 20.19 6.62 -21.25
N THR A 646 21.35 6.32 -20.67
CA THR A 646 21.83 6.86 -19.39
C THR A 646 23.33 7.10 -19.49
N LEU A 647 23.74 8.36 -19.37
CA LEU A 647 25.14 8.80 -19.44
C LEU A 647 25.62 9.18 -18.04
N ILE A 648 26.72 8.60 -17.57
CA ILE A 648 27.23 8.75 -16.21
C ILE A 648 28.69 9.25 -16.24
N PRO A 649 29.01 10.38 -15.58
CA PRO A 649 30.37 10.92 -15.52
C PRO A 649 31.20 10.25 -14.42
N ILE A 650 32.36 9.72 -14.80
CA ILE A 650 33.30 9.02 -13.91
C ILE A 650 34.50 9.94 -13.63
N ARG A 651 34.74 10.24 -12.35
CA ARG A 651 35.83 11.13 -11.88
C ARG A 651 37.02 10.36 -11.26
N SER A 652 36.79 9.10 -10.89
CA SER A 652 37.78 8.16 -10.35
C SER A 652 37.89 6.95 -11.26
N LEU A 653 39.11 6.64 -11.72
CA LEU A 653 39.45 5.39 -12.40
C LEU A 653 40.26 4.50 -11.45
N ASN A 654 40.29 3.20 -11.73
CA ASN A 654 41.19 2.23 -11.10
C ASN A 654 42.65 2.51 -11.53
N GLU A 655 43.62 1.88 -10.86
CA GLU A 655 45.05 2.06 -11.16
C GLU A 655 45.44 1.60 -12.58
N ASP A 656 44.72 0.62 -13.13
CA ASP A 656 44.84 0.14 -14.52
C ASP A 656 44.11 1.03 -15.56
N GLY A 657 43.54 2.15 -15.12
CA GLY A 657 42.74 3.06 -15.96
C GLY A 657 41.31 2.60 -16.25
N THR A 658 40.88 1.44 -15.75
CA THR A 658 39.50 0.96 -15.92
C THR A 658 38.51 1.70 -15.00
N ILE A 659 37.22 1.56 -15.28
CA ILE A 659 36.15 2.18 -14.47
C ILE A 659 35.86 1.30 -13.25
N PRO A 660 35.75 1.88 -12.03
CA PRO A 660 35.43 1.14 -10.82
C PRO A 660 34.10 0.36 -10.90
N THR A 661 33.99 -0.72 -10.14
CA THR A 661 32.77 -1.55 -10.08
C THR A 661 32.29 -1.78 -8.65
N GLY A 662 31.09 -2.33 -8.48
CA GLY A 662 30.49 -2.52 -7.16
C GLY A 662 30.27 -1.19 -6.44
N ALA A 663 30.51 -1.14 -5.13
CA ALA A 663 30.37 0.09 -4.35
C ALA A 663 31.28 1.24 -4.85
N ALA A 664 32.48 0.94 -5.33
CA ALA A 664 33.46 1.93 -5.77
C ALA A 664 33.02 2.73 -7.02
N PHE A 665 32.06 2.22 -7.81
CA PHE A 665 31.42 2.99 -8.90
C PHE A 665 30.74 4.26 -8.38
N PHE A 666 30.23 4.22 -7.15
CA PHE A 666 29.46 5.31 -6.53
C PHE A 666 30.32 6.27 -5.68
N ASP A 667 31.63 6.03 -5.58
CA ASP A 667 32.52 6.77 -4.67
C ASP A 667 32.73 8.25 -5.03
N SER A 668 32.55 8.58 -6.30
CA SER A 668 32.64 9.95 -6.84
C SER A 668 31.28 10.53 -7.23
N VAL A 669 30.17 9.89 -6.85
CA VAL A 669 28.81 10.40 -7.08
C VAL A 669 28.49 11.46 -6.02
N ASN A 670 27.74 12.50 -6.40
CA ASN A 670 27.50 13.71 -5.59
C ASN A 670 28.81 14.47 -5.26
N ARG A 671 29.80 14.44 -6.16
CA ARG A 671 31.05 15.21 -6.04
C ARG A 671 31.40 15.88 -7.36
N SER A 672 31.70 17.16 -7.28
CA SER A 672 32.19 18.00 -8.36
C SER A 672 33.63 17.63 -8.75
N GLY A 673 34.08 18.15 -9.88
CA GLY A 673 35.47 18.03 -10.34
C GLY A 673 35.61 17.40 -11.73
N PRO A 674 36.85 17.25 -12.23
CA PRO A 674 37.13 16.89 -13.61
C PRO A 674 36.67 15.46 -13.94
N ILE A 675 35.89 15.35 -15.01
CA ILE A 675 35.38 14.08 -15.55
C ILE A 675 36.52 13.40 -16.32
N LYS A 676 36.87 12.17 -15.92
CA LYS A 676 37.94 11.37 -16.54
C LYS A 676 37.44 10.41 -17.63
N ALA A 677 36.17 9.99 -17.53
CA ALA A 677 35.52 9.12 -18.51
C ALA A 677 34.00 9.30 -18.47
N LEU A 678 33.34 9.02 -19.59
CA LEU A 678 31.88 8.92 -19.67
C LEU A 678 31.45 7.47 -19.84
N TYR A 679 30.59 6.98 -18.95
CA TYR A 679 30.06 5.62 -18.95
C TYR A 679 28.63 5.59 -19.52
N GLY A 680 28.40 4.72 -20.50
CA GLY A 680 27.08 4.50 -21.10
C GLY A 680 26.36 3.30 -20.51
N GLU A 681 25.15 3.52 -19.99
CA GLU A 681 24.23 2.48 -19.49
C GLU A 681 22.88 2.54 -20.23
N ASN A 682 22.15 1.43 -20.22
CA ASN A 682 20.79 1.32 -20.69
C ASN A 682 19.89 0.83 -19.54
N THR A 683 18.89 1.63 -19.18
CA THR A 683 17.83 1.28 -18.21
C THR A 683 16.50 0.94 -18.89
N ASP A 684 16.35 1.13 -20.21
CA ASP A 684 15.10 0.84 -20.93
C ASP A 684 14.70 -0.63 -20.75
N TRP A 685 15.67 -1.55 -20.85
CA TRP A 685 15.43 -2.98 -20.64
C TRP A 685 14.99 -3.33 -19.22
N ILE A 686 15.30 -2.49 -18.22
CA ILE A 686 14.90 -2.68 -16.82
C ILE A 686 13.40 -2.44 -16.70
N GLY A 687 12.91 -1.33 -17.27
CA GLY A 687 11.47 -1.04 -17.35
C GLY A 687 10.72 -2.09 -18.15
N ILE A 688 11.21 -2.45 -19.34
CA ILE A 688 10.59 -3.48 -20.19
C ILE A 688 10.54 -4.85 -19.47
N ARG A 689 11.63 -5.26 -18.79
CA ARG A 689 11.68 -6.48 -17.97
C ARG A 689 10.70 -6.42 -16.79
N ALA A 690 10.48 -5.26 -16.19
CA ALA A 690 9.51 -5.07 -15.12
C ALA A 690 8.08 -5.24 -15.63
N CYS A 691 7.71 -4.56 -16.73
CA CYS A 691 6.39 -4.65 -17.36
C CYS A 691 6.07 -6.09 -17.79
N ILE A 692 6.96 -6.77 -18.52
CA ILE A 692 6.77 -8.18 -18.93
C ILE A 692 6.47 -9.07 -17.70
N ARG A 693 7.24 -8.93 -16.61
CA ARG A 693 7.07 -9.78 -15.41
C ARG A 693 5.85 -9.43 -14.57
N ARG A 694 5.34 -8.19 -14.66
CA ARG A 694 4.07 -7.76 -14.02
C ARG A 694 2.85 -8.25 -14.80
N GLY A 695 2.83 -8.04 -16.12
CA GLY A 695 1.67 -8.38 -16.96
C GLY A 695 1.51 -9.87 -17.28
N LEU A 696 2.60 -10.67 -17.26
CA LEU A 696 2.48 -12.11 -17.45
C LEU A 696 1.86 -12.82 -16.23
N SER A 697 0.65 -13.33 -16.40
CA SER A 697 -0.02 -14.22 -15.44
C SER A 697 0.79 -15.51 -15.18
N PRO A 698 0.61 -16.19 -14.03
CA PRO A 698 1.28 -17.47 -13.75
C PRO A 698 1.01 -18.58 -14.79
N ALA A 699 -0.11 -18.52 -15.53
CA ALA A 699 -0.41 -19.44 -16.62
C ALA A 699 0.45 -19.17 -17.88
N ASN A 700 0.88 -17.92 -18.07
CA ASN A 700 1.79 -17.49 -19.12
C ASN A 700 3.23 -17.33 -18.60
N ALA A 701 3.61 -18.10 -17.57
CA ALA A 701 4.98 -18.14 -17.07
C ALA A 701 5.95 -18.55 -18.20
N VAL A 702 7.16 -17.97 -18.17
CA VAL A 702 8.08 -18.05 -19.30
C VAL A 702 8.83 -19.37 -19.30
N VAL A 703 8.67 -20.10 -20.40
CA VAL A 703 9.27 -21.41 -20.67
C VAL A 703 10.01 -21.38 -22.02
N SER A 704 10.79 -22.41 -22.32
CA SER A 704 11.57 -22.53 -23.57
C SER A 704 10.74 -22.41 -24.86
N SER A 705 9.43 -22.68 -24.79
CA SER A 705 8.49 -22.57 -25.91
C SER A 705 7.63 -21.29 -25.91
N SER A 706 7.85 -20.37 -24.96
CA SER A 706 7.24 -19.03 -24.99
C SER A 706 7.73 -18.23 -26.19
N CYS A 707 6.85 -17.38 -26.74
CA CYS A 707 7.11 -16.60 -27.93
C CYS A 707 6.77 -15.12 -27.70
N GLY A 708 7.61 -14.23 -28.23
CA GLY A 708 7.43 -12.78 -28.17
C GLY A 708 7.33 -12.17 -29.58
N LEU A 709 6.53 -11.11 -29.72
CA LEU A 709 6.46 -10.25 -30.90
C LEU A 709 7.02 -8.86 -30.56
N VAL A 710 7.93 -8.35 -31.38
CA VAL A 710 8.46 -6.98 -31.29
C VAL A 710 8.04 -6.20 -32.53
N VAL A 711 7.41 -5.04 -32.35
CA VAL A 711 7.03 -4.14 -33.45
C VAL A 711 7.94 -2.92 -33.46
N GLY A 712 8.64 -2.72 -34.57
CA GLY A 712 9.63 -1.66 -34.78
C GLY A 712 11.08 -2.16 -34.64
N ALA A 713 12.02 -1.42 -35.23
CA ALA A 713 13.46 -1.77 -35.25
C ALA A 713 14.40 -0.68 -34.66
N GLY A 714 13.87 0.23 -33.83
CA GLY A 714 14.64 1.31 -33.19
C GLY A 714 15.42 0.88 -31.93
N GLY A 715 16.03 1.85 -31.25
CA GLY A 715 16.79 1.62 -30.00
C GLY A 715 15.96 0.96 -28.89
N MET A 716 14.69 1.35 -28.76
CA MET A 716 13.74 0.70 -27.83
C MET A 716 13.54 -0.79 -28.17
N ALA A 717 13.37 -1.13 -29.46
CA ALA A 717 13.22 -2.52 -29.88
C ALA A 717 14.47 -3.37 -29.60
N ARG A 718 15.69 -2.80 -29.66
CA ARG A 718 16.91 -3.50 -29.22
C ARG A 718 16.88 -3.78 -27.72
N ALA A 719 16.45 -2.81 -26.91
CA ALA A 719 16.25 -3.02 -25.47
C ALA A 719 15.13 -4.04 -25.17
N THR A 720 14.09 -4.09 -26.01
CA THR A 720 12.99 -5.07 -25.94
C THR A 720 13.46 -6.48 -26.22
N VAL A 721 14.18 -6.72 -27.32
CA VAL A 721 14.75 -8.05 -27.65
C VAL A 721 15.68 -8.51 -26.53
N TYR A 722 16.54 -7.61 -26.03
CA TYR A 722 17.40 -7.91 -24.89
C TYR A 722 16.60 -8.23 -23.61
N ALA A 723 15.54 -7.47 -23.29
CA ALA A 723 14.68 -7.73 -22.14
C ALA A 723 13.92 -9.08 -22.25
N MET A 724 13.46 -9.46 -23.44
CA MET A 724 12.89 -10.78 -23.72
C MET A 724 13.90 -11.91 -23.41
N LEU A 725 15.14 -11.78 -23.90
CA LEU A 725 16.22 -12.74 -23.62
C LEU A 725 16.61 -12.78 -22.13
N GLN A 726 16.57 -11.65 -21.42
CA GLN A 726 16.78 -11.57 -19.95
C GLN A 726 15.66 -12.24 -19.14
N VAL A 727 14.45 -12.30 -19.69
CA VAL A 727 13.28 -12.97 -19.10
C VAL A 727 13.23 -14.46 -19.48
N GLY A 728 13.99 -14.89 -20.49
CA GLY A 728 14.08 -16.29 -20.93
C GLY A 728 13.21 -16.63 -22.14
N ILE A 729 12.66 -15.62 -22.83
CA ILE A 729 11.88 -15.79 -24.07
C ILE A 729 12.87 -15.98 -25.23
N LYS A 730 12.90 -17.19 -25.79
CA LYS A 730 13.89 -17.62 -26.80
C LYS A 730 13.36 -17.66 -28.23
N ASN A 731 12.05 -17.49 -28.42
CA ASN A 731 11.42 -17.40 -29.74
C ASN A 731 10.94 -15.95 -29.91
N ILE A 732 11.55 -15.20 -30.82
CA ILE A 732 11.26 -13.75 -30.97
C ILE A 732 10.96 -13.45 -32.44
N VAL A 733 9.71 -13.08 -32.71
CA VAL A 733 9.24 -12.62 -34.02
C VAL A 733 9.32 -11.10 -34.04
N ILE A 734 9.77 -10.52 -35.17
CA ILE A 734 9.97 -9.08 -35.32
C ILE A 734 9.22 -8.60 -36.57
N TYR A 735 8.37 -7.59 -36.42
CA TYR A 735 7.75 -6.86 -37.53
C TYR A 735 8.26 -5.41 -37.56
N ASN A 736 8.62 -4.91 -38.74
CA ASN A 736 9.00 -3.51 -38.91
C ASN A 736 8.78 -3.07 -40.37
N ARG A 737 8.23 -1.87 -40.60
CA ARG A 737 7.94 -1.25 -41.93
C ARG A 737 9.10 -1.25 -42.94
N THR A 738 10.31 -1.60 -42.52
CA THR A 738 11.45 -1.85 -43.40
C THR A 738 12.18 -3.08 -42.89
N SER A 739 11.99 -4.23 -43.54
CA SER A 739 12.56 -5.53 -43.18
C SER A 739 14.07 -5.45 -42.90
N LYS A 740 14.80 -4.77 -43.78
CA LYS A 740 16.25 -4.51 -43.71
C LYS A 740 16.76 -3.85 -42.41
N ASN A 741 15.89 -3.25 -41.61
CA ASN A 741 16.26 -2.74 -40.29
C ASN A 741 16.01 -3.77 -39.16
N ALA A 742 15.01 -4.65 -39.30
CA ALA A 742 14.84 -5.81 -38.43
C ALA A 742 15.93 -6.87 -38.69
N GLU A 743 16.25 -7.15 -39.97
CA GLU A 743 17.37 -8.04 -40.36
C GLU A 743 18.69 -7.64 -39.69
N LYS A 744 19.04 -6.35 -39.68
CA LYS A 744 20.23 -5.82 -38.98
C LYS A 744 20.18 -6.07 -37.48
N MET A 745 19.01 -5.94 -36.86
CA MET A 745 18.83 -6.20 -35.43
C MET A 745 18.98 -7.69 -35.10
N VAL A 746 18.35 -8.57 -35.90
CA VAL A 746 18.53 -10.02 -35.79
C VAL A 746 20.00 -10.37 -35.95
N SER A 747 20.67 -9.88 -37.00
CA SER A 747 22.10 -10.10 -37.25
C SER A 747 22.97 -9.72 -36.04
N HIS A 748 22.72 -8.57 -35.41
CA HIS A 748 23.39 -8.14 -34.18
C HIS A 748 23.17 -9.13 -33.03
N PHE A 749 21.94 -9.54 -32.75
CA PHE A 749 21.66 -10.46 -31.66
C PHE A 749 22.13 -11.90 -31.93
N THR A 750 22.08 -12.38 -33.18
CA THR A 750 22.66 -13.68 -33.56
C THR A 750 24.18 -13.69 -33.35
N GLN A 751 24.89 -12.64 -33.74
CA GLN A 751 26.33 -12.49 -33.47
C GLN A 751 26.61 -12.36 -31.96
N LEU A 752 25.76 -11.66 -31.21
CA LEU A 752 25.87 -11.53 -29.75
C LEU A 752 25.71 -12.90 -29.05
N LEU A 753 24.81 -13.75 -29.52
CA LEU A 753 24.55 -15.07 -28.94
C LEU A 753 25.65 -16.11 -29.24
N GLN A 754 26.45 -15.88 -30.28
CA GLN A 754 27.64 -16.68 -30.59
C GLN A 754 28.86 -16.31 -29.71
N ARG A 755 28.82 -15.13 -29.07
CA ARG A 755 29.92 -14.60 -28.23
C ARG A 755 29.87 -15.12 -26.80
N LYS A 756 30.82 -15.98 -26.44
CA LYS A 756 30.97 -16.54 -25.09
C LYS A 756 31.57 -15.57 -24.06
N ASP A 757 32.13 -14.45 -24.50
CA ASP A 757 32.68 -13.37 -23.66
C ASP A 757 31.60 -12.51 -22.99
N ILE A 758 30.36 -12.53 -23.49
CA ILE A 758 29.26 -11.68 -23.01
C ILE A 758 28.33 -12.51 -22.11
N GLY A 759 28.85 -12.89 -20.94
CA GLY A 759 28.16 -13.68 -19.90
C GLY A 759 27.03 -12.93 -19.16
N VAL A 760 26.12 -12.32 -19.90
CA VAL A 760 25.08 -11.39 -19.42
C VAL A 760 23.67 -11.91 -19.68
N LEU A 761 23.49 -12.84 -20.62
CA LEU A 761 22.20 -13.37 -21.07
C LEU A 761 21.75 -14.59 -20.24
N SER A 762 20.47 -14.96 -20.34
CA SER A 762 19.90 -16.08 -19.57
C SER A 762 20.41 -17.43 -20.09
N ALA A 763 20.49 -18.44 -19.21
CA ALA A 763 21.07 -19.74 -19.57
C ALA A 763 20.31 -20.42 -20.73
N GLY A 764 21.04 -20.94 -21.71
CA GLY A 764 20.45 -21.52 -22.92
C GLY A 764 19.93 -20.47 -23.92
N SER A 765 20.32 -19.19 -23.83
CA SER A 765 19.96 -18.15 -24.82
C SER A 765 20.59 -18.44 -26.18
N GLU A 766 21.71 -19.17 -26.23
CA GLU A 766 22.42 -19.57 -27.45
C GLU A 766 21.57 -20.38 -28.44
N TYR A 767 20.42 -20.92 -28.00
CA TYR A 767 19.43 -21.60 -28.84
C TYR A 767 18.23 -20.73 -29.25
N SER A 768 18.35 -19.39 -29.15
CA SER A 768 17.24 -18.49 -29.50
C SER A 768 17.00 -18.41 -31.01
N ARG A 769 15.73 -18.38 -31.40
CA ARG A 769 15.26 -18.29 -32.78
C ARG A 769 14.62 -16.93 -33.04
N PHE A 770 14.98 -16.32 -34.17
CA PHE A 770 14.41 -15.08 -34.66
C PHE A 770 13.69 -15.30 -35.99
N HIS A 771 12.59 -14.59 -36.21
CA HIS A 771 11.87 -14.56 -37.50
C HIS A 771 11.49 -13.10 -37.79
N VAL A 772 11.66 -12.65 -39.04
CA VAL A 772 11.28 -11.29 -39.47
C VAL A 772 10.04 -11.42 -40.36
N ILE A 773 8.95 -10.75 -39.98
CA ILE A 773 7.75 -10.64 -40.81
C ILE A 773 7.84 -9.34 -41.64
N GLU A 774 7.56 -9.42 -42.93
CA GLU A 774 7.70 -8.31 -43.88
C GLU A 774 6.46 -7.40 -43.93
N SER A 775 5.25 -7.98 -43.98
CA SER A 775 3.95 -7.29 -43.98
C SER A 775 3.03 -7.79 -42.87
N LEU A 776 2.11 -6.95 -42.40
CA LEU A 776 1.02 -7.38 -41.51
C LEU A 776 0.04 -8.35 -42.21
N GLU A 777 0.08 -8.42 -43.54
CA GLU A 777 -0.73 -9.35 -44.35
C GLU A 777 -0.17 -10.79 -44.36
N ASN A 778 1.06 -11.00 -43.87
CA ASN A 778 1.64 -12.33 -43.78
C ASN A 778 1.00 -13.14 -42.64
N ALA A 779 0.66 -14.40 -42.91
CA ALA A 779 0.25 -15.37 -41.90
C ALA A 779 1.37 -15.58 -40.86
N TRP A 780 0.99 -15.93 -39.63
CA TRP A 780 1.95 -16.18 -38.55
C TRP A 780 2.83 -17.42 -38.86
N PRO A 781 4.16 -17.36 -38.66
CA PRO A 781 5.06 -18.47 -38.97
C PRO A 781 4.74 -19.74 -38.17
N THR A 782 4.47 -20.84 -38.88
CA THR A 782 3.92 -22.08 -38.30
C THR A 782 4.90 -22.82 -37.39
N GLU A 783 6.21 -22.57 -37.55
CA GLU A 783 7.28 -23.06 -36.70
C GLU A 783 7.45 -22.27 -35.40
N PHE A 784 6.64 -21.23 -35.16
CA PHE A 784 6.56 -20.45 -33.92
C PHE A 784 5.18 -20.57 -33.28
N ARG A 785 5.13 -20.74 -31.96
CA ARG A 785 3.88 -20.54 -31.21
C ARG A 785 3.44 -19.08 -31.32
N LEU A 786 2.13 -18.86 -31.28
CA LEU A 786 1.55 -17.52 -31.15
C LEU A 786 2.13 -16.79 -29.92
N PRO A 787 2.28 -15.46 -29.98
CA PRO A 787 2.98 -14.69 -28.96
C PRO A 787 2.16 -14.64 -27.66
N THR A 788 2.86 -14.72 -26.53
CA THR A 788 2.30 -14.40 -25.20
C THR A 788 2.88 -13.10 -24.64
N VAL A 789 3.78 -12.45 -25.38
CA VAL A 789 4.33 -11.11 -25.10
C VAL A 789 4.37 -10.34 -26.42
N VAL A 790 3.75 -9.17 -26.48
CA VAL A 790 3.72 -8.31 -27.67
C VAL A 790 4.18 -6.91 -27.26
N ILE A 791 5.18 -6.35 -27.92
CA ILE A 791 5.77 -5.07 -27.48
C ILE A 791 5.95 -4.13 -28.68
N SER A 792 5.19 -3.04 -28.65
CA SER A 792 5.25 -1.95 -29.62
C SER A 792 6.32 -0.95 -29.23
N CYS A 793 7.30 -0.77 -30.13
CA CYS A 793 8.49 0.06 -29.94
C CYS A 793 8.52 1.24 -30.93
N ILE A 794 7.38 1.56 -31.54
CA ILE A 794 7.21 2.66 -32.51
C ILE A 794 6.77 3.96 -31.81
N PRO A 795 6.93 5.14 -32.44
CA PRO A 795 6.49 6.41 -31.85
C PRO A 795 4.96 6.54 -31.92
N THR A 796 4.32 6.87 -30.79
CA THR A 796 2.87 7.15 -30.72
C THR A 796 2.49 8.58 -31.15
N HIS A 797 3.42 9.35 -31.72
CA HIS A 797 3.20 10.75 -32.09
C HIS A 797 3.96 11.15 -33.36
N ARG A 798 3.54 12.26 -33.99
CA ARG A 798 4.16 12.85 -35.18
C ARG A 798 5.63 13.21 -34.92
N ILE A 799 6.54 12.73 -35.79
CA ILE A 799 7.96 13.10 -35.79
C ILE A 799 8.25 13.94 -37.03
N GLY A 800 8.52 15.23 -36.85
CA GLY A 800 8.70 16.18 -37.94
C GLY A 800 7.46 16.25 -38.82
N ASN A 801 7.56 15.81 -40.07
CA ASN A 801 6.43 15.73 -41.01
C ASN A 801 5.85 14.31 -41.18
N VAL A 802 6.34 13.31 -40.44
CA VAL A 802 5.79 11.95 -40.48
C VAL A 802 4.70 11.81 -39.40
N PRO A 803 3.44 11.45 -39.73
CA PRO A 803 2.39 11.24 -38.75
C PRO A 803 2.67 10.05 -37.82
N ALA A 804 1.91 9.94 -36.73
CA ALA A 804 1.92 8.75 -35.89
C ALA A 804 1.46 7.52 -36.71
N PRO A 805 2.06 6.32 -36.55
CA PRO A 805 1.60 5.13 -37.26
C PRO A 805 0.41 4.49 -36.53
N GLU A 806 -0.71 4.31 -37.25
CA GLU A 806 -1.88 3.56 -36.75
C GLU A 806 -1.58 2.05 -36.78
N LEU A 807 -1.09 1.51 -35.65
CA LEU A 807 -0.78 0.09 -35.52
C LEU A 807 -1.99 -0.72 -35.04
N THR A 808 -2.52 -1.56 -35.91
CA THR A 808 -3.45 -2.66 -35.57
C THR A 808 -2.84 -3.98 -36.05
N LEU A 809 -2.87 -5.02 -35.23
CA LEU A 809 -2.31 -6.33 -35.59
C LEU A 809 -3.38 -7.28 -36.15
N PRO A 810 -3.02 -8.28 -36.98
CA PRO A 810 -3.96 -9.31 -37.41
C PRO A 810 -4.53 -10.11 -36.23
N ASN A 811 -5.85 -10.30 -36.21
CA ASN A 811 -6.53 -11.04 -35.12
C ASN A 811 -6.03 -12.49 -34.97
N GLU A 812 -5.52 -13.09 -36.05
CA GLU A 812 -4.88 -14.43 -36.04
C GLU A 812 -3.63 -14.46 -35.15
N TRP A 813 -2.80 -13.42 -35.22
CA TRP A 813 -1.58 -13.29 -34.41
C TRP A 813 -1.93 -13.15 -32.91
N LEU A 814 -3.14 -12.71 -32.58
CA LEU A 814 -3.63 -12.59 -31.20
C LEU A 814 -4.26 -13.89 -30.65
N GLY A 815 -4.22 -14.98 -31.44
CA GLY A 815 -4.90 -16.25 -31.21
C GLY A 815 -4.50 -17.08 -29.97
N SER A 816 -3.65 -16.54 -29.07
CA SER A 816 -3.21 -17.24 -27.86
C SER A 816 -4.39 -17.70 -26.99
N ARG A 817 -4.42 -18.98 -26.61
CA ARG A 817 -5.49 -19.59 -25.79
C ARG A 817 -5.52 -19.10 -24.35
N THR A 818 -4.41 -18.56 -23.87
CA THR A 818 -4.23 -18.06 -22.49
C THR A 818 -3.94 -16.55 -22.46
N GLY A 819 -4.10 -15.87 -23.59
CA GLY A 819 -3.75 -14.46 -23.75
C GLY A 819 -2.25 -14.22 -23.62
N GLY A 820 -1.88 -13.14 -22.94
CA GLY A 820 -0.50 -12.66 -22.85
C GLY A 820 -0.42 -11.23 -22.31
N VAL A 821 0.74 -10.60 -22.42
CA VAL A 821 0.91 -9.15 -22.15
C VAL A 821 1.23 -8.40 -23.44
N ALA A 822 0.57 -7.26 -23.63
CA ALA A 822 0.83 -6.30 -24.68
C ALA A 822 1.34 -5.00 -24.06
N ILE A 823 2.41 -4.42 -24.61
CA ILE A 823 3.09 -3.24 -24.03
C ILE A 823 3.33 -2.20 -25.12
N GLU A 824 2.77 -1.01 -24.97
CA GLU A 824 3.09 0.18 -25.76
C GLU A 824 4.24 0.93 -25.06
N LEU A 825 5.34 1.24 -25.76
CA LEU A 825 6.48 1.96 -25.16
C LEU A 825 6.45 3.49 -25.39
N GLY A 826 5.49 3.98 -26.17
CA GLY A 826 5.22 5.42 -26.31
C GLY A 826 4.25 5.90 -25.22
N TYR A 827 4.53 7.05 -24.62
CA TYR A 827 3.71 7.65 -23.55
C TYR A 827 3.17 9.05 -23.88
N LYS A 828 3.35 9.59 -25.10
CA LYS A 828 2.90 10.96 -25.43
C LYS A 828 1.39 11.05 -25.69
N THR A 829 0.77 9.94 -26.08
CA THR A 829 -0.66 9.68 -25.98
C THR A 829 -0.81 8.23 -25.51
N LEU A 830 -1.91 7.94 -24.81
CA LEU A 830 -2.29 6.63 -24.29
C LEU A 830 -3.57 6.08 -24.95
N ASP A 831 -4.23 6.86 -25.83
CA ASP A 831 -5.13 6.29 -26.82
C ASP A 831 -4.35 6.00 -28.11
N THR A 832 -4.22 4.71 -28.40
CA THR A 832 -3.58 4.20 -29.61
C THR A 832 -4.40 3.02 -30.12
N PRO A 833 -4.48 2.79 -31.45
CA PRO A 833 -5.20 1.63 -31.99
C PRO A 833 -4.68 0.29 -31.43
N PHE A 834 -3.37 0.20 -31.13
CA PHE A 834 -2.73 -0.95 -30.50
C PHE A 834 -3.26 -1.19 -29.08
N LEU A 835 -3.26 -0.18 -28.21
CA LEU A 835 -3.81 -0.30 -26.86
C LEU A 835 -5.31 -0.56 -26.89
N ALA A 836 -6.06 0.11 -27.77
CA ALA A 836 -7.49 -0.11 -27.96
C ALA A 836 -7.82 -1.54 -28.42
N GLN A 837 -6.99 -2.16 -29.27
CA GLN A 837 -7.14 -3.55 -29.69
C GLN A 837 -6.94 -4.50 -28.50
N PHE A 838 -5.82 -4.39 -27.77
CA PHE A 838 -5.56 -5.28 -26.63
C PHE A 838 -6.47 -5.04 -25.41
N ARG A 839 -7.04 -3.83 -25.26
CA ARG A 839 -8.13 -3.56 -24.29
C ARG A 839 -9.39 -4.41 -24.62
N LYS A 840 -9.75 -4.56 -25.90
CA LYS A 840 -10.89 -5.41 -26.35
C LYS A 840 -10.62 -6.91 -26.14
N GLU A 841 -9.40 -7.36 -26.43
CA GLU A 841 -8.99 -8.77 -26.28
C GLU A 841 -8.76 -9.23 -24.82
N SER A 842 -8.95 -8.34 -23.84
CA SER A 842 -8.77 -8.63 -22.41
C SER A 842 -9.60 -9.81 -21.89
N HIS A 843 -10.77 -10.06 -22.49
CA HIS A 843 -11.64 -11.21 -22.19
C HIS A 843 -10.98 -12.58 -22.45
N ARG A 844 -9.88 -12.62 -23.21
CA ARG A 844 -9.07 -13.82 -23.51
C ARG A 844 -7.84 -13.96 -22.61
N GLY A 845 -7.68 -13.09 -21.61
CA GLY A 845 -6.50 -13.03 -20.75
C GLY A 845 -5.36 -12.18 -21.30
N TRP A 846 -5.61 -11.28 -22.25
CA TRP A 846 -4.65 -10.27 -22.67
C TRP A 846 -4.58 -9.10 -21.68
N VAL A 847 -3.35 -8.63 -21.43
CA VAL A 847 -3.05 -7.58 -20.45
C VAL A 847 -2.38 -6.42 -21.17
N SER A 848 -3.06 -5.27 -21.31
CA SER A 848 -2.47 -4.06 -21.90
C SER A 848 -1.79 -3.20 -20.84
N MET A 849 -0.49 -2.95 -21.05
CA MET A 849 0.37 -2.03 -20.30
C MET A 849 0.87 -0.93 -21.26
N ASP A 850 1.19 0.25 -20.75
CA ASP A 850 1.56 1.40 -21.58
C ASP A 850 2.88 2.07 -21.14
N GLY A 851 3.19 3.21 -21.75
CA GLY A 851 4.45 3.89 -21.49
C GLY A 851 4.57 4.48 -20.08
N LEU A 852 3.48 4.70 -19.35
CA LEU A 852 3.51 5.15 -17.95
C LEU A 852 3.72 3.98 -16.96
N ASP A 853 3.43 2.73 -17.35
CA ASP A 853 3.94 1.55 -16.61
C ASP A 853 5.48 1.45 -16.70
N MET A 854 6.06 1.83 -17.85
CA MET A 854 7.48 1.60 -18.17
C MET A 854 8.40 2.76 -17.75
N LEU A 855 7.98 4.02 -17.96
CA LEU A 855 8.80 5.21 -17.74
C LEU A 855 9.30 5.36 -16.28
N PRO A 856 8.51 5.06 -15.23
CA PRO A 856 8.99 5.08 -13.84
C PRO A 856 10.01 3.98 -13.59
N GLU A 857 9.77 2.74 -14.06
CA GLU A 857 10.63 1.59 -13.77
C GLU A 857 12.03 1.73 -14.40
N GLN A 858 12.17 2.36 -15.57
CA GLN A 858 13.49 2.74 -16.09
C GLN A 858 14.11 3.93 -15.32
N GLY A 859 13.28 4.87 -14.87
CA GLY A 859 13.70 6.10 -14.17
C GLY A 859 14.22 5.84 -12.77
N PHE A 860 13.66 4.86 -12.05
CA PHE A 860 14.17 4.41 -10.76
C PHE A 860 15.64 3.96 -10.86
N ALA A 861 16.00 3.25 -11.94
CA ALA A 861 17.38 2.82 -12.16
C ALA A 861 18.30 4.00 -12.52
N GLN A 862 17.81 4.99 -13.30
CA GLN A 862 18.55 6.22 -13.57
C GLN A 862 18.82 7.02 -12.29
N PHE A 863 17.83 7.16 -11.41
CA PHE A 863 17.99 7.82 -10.12
C PHE A 863 19.00 7.09 -9.22
N GLU A 864 18.92 5.75 -9.13
CA GLU A 864 19.92 4.97 -8.39
C GLU A 864 21.35 5.19 -8.92
N LEU A 865 21.52 5.30 -10.25
CA LEU A 865 22.81 5.56 -10.92
C LEU A 865 23.34 6.99 -10.69
N PHE A 866 22.49 8.01 -10.84
CA PHE A 866 22.90 9.41 -10.75
C PHE A 866 23.17 9.90 -9.33
N THR A 867 22.61 9.23 -8.30
CA THR A 867 22.62 9.74 -6.91
C THR A 867 23.29 8.81 -5.90
N GLY A 868 23.43 7.52 -6.20
CA GLY A 868 23.82 6.49 -5.23
C GLY A 868 22.77 6.22 -4.13
N ARG A 869 21.58 6.85 -4.21
CA ARG A 869 20.45 6.68 -3.28
C ARG A 869 19.39 5.77 -3.87
N ARG A 870 18.59 5.13 -3.00
CA ARG A 870 17.40 4.38 -3.40
C ARG A 870 16.35 5.30 -4.00
N ALA A 871 15.85 4.93 -5.19
CA ALA A 871 14.74 5.61 -5.82
C ALA A 871 13.46 5.53 -4.96
N PRO A 872 12.82 6.64 -4.58
CA PRO A 872 11.56 6.66 -3.84
C PRO A 872 10.40 6.30 -4.80
N ARG A 873 10.23 5.01 -5.08
CA ARG A 873 9.42 4.49 -6.20
C ARG A 873 7.96 4.91 -6.18
N ARG A 874 7.32 4.98 -5.01
CA ARG A 874 5.92 5.40 -4.86
C ARG A 874 5.75 6.85 -5.31
N ILE A 875 6.59 7.75 -4.80
CA ILE A 875 6.64 9.17 -5.18
C ILE A 875 6.97 9.31 -6.67
N MET A 876 8.08 8.72 -7.14
CA MET A 876 8.48 8.81 -8.55
C MET A 876 7.39 8.33 -9.52
N ARG A 877 6.65 7.26 -9.18
CA ARG A 877 5.53 6.80 -10.01
C ARG A 877 4.33 7.74 -9.94
N ARG A 878 3.97 8.22 -8.75
CA ARG A 878 2.86 9.18 -8.55
C ARG A 878 3.06 10.43 -9.41
N GLU A 879 4.24 11.03 -9.31
CA GLU A 879 4.58 12.31 -9.97
C GLU A 879 4.64 12.18 -11.51
N VAL A 880 4.88 10.98 -12.06
CA VAL A 880 4.75 10.72 -13.51
C VAL A 880 3.29 10.77 -13.96
N PHE A 881 2.36 10.26 -13.15
CA PHE A 881 0.94 10.32 -13.45
C PHE A 881 0.37 11.73 -13.20
N GLU A 882 0.66 12.35 -12.03
CA GLU A 882 0.23 13.72 -11.69
C GLU A 882 0.73 14.80 -12.67
N ALA A 883 1.87 14.57 -13.34
CA ALA A 883 2.43 15.48 -14.33
C ALA A 883 2.04 15.14 -15.78
N TYR A 884 1.26 14.09 -16.03
CA TYR A 884 0.79 13.76 -17.37
C TYR A 884 -0.36 14.70 -17.78
N PRO A 885 -0.31 15.36 -18.96
CA PRO A 885 -1.44 16.10 -19.49
C PRO A 885 -2.46 15.13 -20.10
N ASP A 886 -3.71 15.26 -19.68
CA ASP A 886 -4.87 14.67 -20.33
C ASP A 886 -5.18 15.34 -21.69
N GLU A 887 -6.06 14.74 -22.49
CA GLU A 887 -6.14 15.00 -23.94
C GLU A 887 -6.61 16.41 -24.32
N GLU A 888 -7.28 17.12 -23.39
CA GLU A 888 -7.69 18.52 -23.55
C GLU A 888 -6.64 19.53 -23.06
N GLY A 889 -5.49 19.06 -22.54
CA GLY A 889 -4.38 19.90 -22.08
C GLY A 889 -4.50 20.39 -20.63
N GLY A 890 -5.28 19.69 -19.81
CA GLY A 890 -5.34 19.91 -18.37
C GLY A 890 -4.15 19.31 -17.62
N LYS A 891 -4.37 19.01 -16.34
CA LYS A 891 -3.55 18.07 -15.58
C LYS A 891 -4.40 16.84 -15.33
N SER A 892 -3.96 15.69 -15.81
CA SER A 892 -4.72 14.46 -15.61
C SER A 892 -4.88 14.14 -14.12
N ASN A 893 -6.09 13.72 -13.74
CA ASN A 893 -6.33 13.34 -12.36
C ASN A 893 -5.61 12.02 -12.05
N PHE A 894 -4.76 12.04 -11.01
CA PHE A 894 -3.90 10.91 -10.62
C PHE A 894 -4.65 9.59 -10.46
N GLU A 895 -5.91 9.66 -10.00
CA GLU A 895 -6.77 8.51 -9.74
C GLU A 895 -7.22 7.78 -11.01
N GLU A 896 -7.37 8.48 -12.15
CA GLU A 896 -7.89 7.88 -13.39
C GLU A 896 -6.84 7.08 -14.16
N LEU A 897 -5.55 7.37 -13.96
CA LEU A 897 -4.44 6.72 -14.66
C LEU A 897 -3.77 5.59 -13.87
N GLN A 898 -4.16 5.31 -12.63
CA GLN A 898 -3.50 4.27 -11.84
C GLN A 898 -3.68 2.85 -12.45
N PRO A 899 -2.60 2.08 -12.66
CA PRO A 899 -2.67 0.63 -12.82
C PRO A 899 -2.90 -0.06 -11.45
N SER A 900 -4.06 0.26 -10.83
CA SER A 900 -4.68 -0.35 -9.63
C SER A 900 -3.68 -0.85 -8.57
N GLY A 901 -3.17 0.07 -7.74
CA GLY A 901 -2.20 -0.26 -6.69
C GLY A 901 -2.10 0.81 -5.60
N ASP A 902 -3.00 0.70 -4.61
CA ASP A 902 -2.95 1.35 -3.29
C ASP A 902 -2.94 2.90 -3.28
N SER A 903 -4.13 3.48 -3.50
CA SER A 903 -4.56 4.73 -2.87
C SER A 903 -6.09 4.69 -2.69
N LEU A 904 -6.61 5.18 -1.56
CA LEU A 904 -8.04 5.37 -1.35
C LEU A 904 -8.26 6.83 -0.96
N VAL A 905 -8.81 7.61 -1.89
CA VAL A 905 -9.27 8.95 -1.58
C VAL A 905 -10.61 8.83 -0.86
N VAL A 906 -10.64 9.30 0.38
CA VAL A 906 -11.87 9.73 1.02
C VAL A 906 -12.12 11.13 0.47
N THR A 907 -13.19 11.31 -0.32
CA THR A 907 -13.73 12.64 -0.62
C THR A 907 -14.34 13.20 0.66
N GLY A 908 -13.48 13.67 1.56
CA GLY A 908 -13.85 14.57 2.64
C GLY A 908 -14.19 15.91 2.01
N ILE A 909 -15.43 16.02 1.54
CA ILE A 909 -15.98 17.22 0.92
C ILE A 909 -15.71 18.41 1.84
N ASP A 910 -15.01 19.42 1.35
CA ASP A 910 -14.93 20.66 2.12
C ASP A 910 -16.26 21.39 1.99
N GLN A 911 -17.03 21.39 3.09
CA GLN A 911 -18.32 22.09 3.14
C GLN A 911 -18.16 23.62 3.10
N LEU A 912 -16.93 24.13 3.19
CA LEU A 912 -16.58 25.54 3.07
C LEU A 912 -16.20 25.93 1.63
N ASP A 913 -15.66 25.01 0.82
CA ASP A 913 -15.32 25.30 -0.58
C ASP A 913 -16.60 25.41 -1.43
N HIS A 914 -16.86 26.63 -1.91
CA HIS A 914 -18.06 26.93 -2.70
C HIS A 914 -17.95 26.46 -4.15
N ASP A 915 -16.75 26.37 -4.73
CA ASP A 915 -16.53 25.84 -6.08
C ASP A 915 -16.55 24.31 -6.09
N GLU A 916 -15.97 23.65 -5.07
CA GLU A 916 -16.08 22.20 -4.90
C GLU A 916 -17.55 21.79 -4.75
N ARG A 917 -18.30 22.46 -3.86
CA ARG A 917 -19.74 22.23 -3.68
C ARG A 917 -20.55 22.53 -4.95
N LYS A 918 -20.22 23.59 -5.68
CA LYS A 918 -20.88 23.95 -6.96
C LYS A 918 -20.71 22.87 -8.03
N PHE A 919 -19.52 22.29 -8.14
CA PHE A 919 -19.27 21.13 -9.00
C PHE A 919 -20.03 19.89 -8.51
N GLN A 920 -19.91 19.56 -7.22
CA GLN A 920 -20.51 18.36 -6.64
C GLN A 920 -22.03 18.29 -6.79
N VAL A 921 -22.78 19.39 -6.61
CA VAL A 921 -24.26 19.39 -6.77
C VAL A 921 -24.69 18.84 -8.14
N ARG A 922 -23.98 19.21 -9.21
CA ARG A 922 -24.25 18.73 -10.57
C ARG A 922 -24.01 17.23 -10.68
N GLU A 923 -23.00 16.74 -9.97
CA GLU A 923 -22.52 15.36 -9.98
C GLU A 923 -23.26 14.41 -9.05
N MET A 924 -23.88 14.86 -7.95
CA MET A 924 -24.60 14.00 -6.99
C MET A 924 -25.60 13.05 -7.67
N ALA A 925 -26.25 13.52 -8.73
CA ALA A 925 -27.18 12.75 -9.54
C ALA A 925 -26.51 11.56 -10.26
N ARG A 926 -25.29 11.76 -10.77
CA ARG A 926 -24.46 10.74 -11.43
C ARG A 926 -23.88 9.79 -10.39
N VAL A 927 -23.42 10.33 -9.26
CA VAL A 927 -22.90 9.56 -8.11
C VAL A 927 -23.93 8.56 -7.61
N PHE A 928 -25.12 8.99 -7.18
CA PHE A 928 -26.13 8.07 -6.64
C PHE A 928 -26.67 7.08 -7.68
N ARG A 929 -26.83 7.50 -8.95
CA ARG A 929 -27.31 6.62 -10.03
C ARG A 929 -26.32 5.49 -10.34
N ASN A 930 -25.03 5.83 -10.43
CA ASN A 930 -23.98 4.90 -10.80
C ASN A 930 -23.39 4.15 -9.59
N ALA A 931 -23.69 4.57 -8.36
CA ALA A 931 -23.33 3.86 -7.14
C ALA A 931 -23.92 2.44 -7.14
N ILE A 932 -23.04 1.45 -7.05
CA ILE A 932 -23.41 0.02 -7.01
C ILE A 932 -24.08 -0.33 -5.68
N GLU A 933 -23.84 0.47 -4.63
CA GLU A 933 -24.50 0.41 -3.33
C GLU A 933 -24.43 1.79 -2.68
N VAL A 934 -25.58 2.30 -2.21
CA VAL A 934 -25.66 3.51 -1.38
C VAL A 934 -25.92 3.09 0.07
N ILE A 935 -25.23 3.73 1.01
CA ILE A 935 -25.33 3.43 2.44
C ILE A 935 -26.03 4.58 3.16
N ALA A 936 -27.25 4.31 3.63
CA ALA A 936 -28.00 5.21 4.50
C ALA A 936 -27.57 4.99 5.95
N TRP A 937 -26.66 5.82 6.46
CA TRP A 937 -26.16 5.74 7.84
C TRP A 937 -27.09 6.49 8.81
N LEU A 938 -27.74 5.76 9.71
CA LEU A 938 -28.71 6.25 10.71
C LEU A 938 -28.07 6.54 12.09
N ASP A 939 -26.75 6.71 12.13
CA ASP A 939 -25.94 6.82 13.36
C ASP A 939 -25.96 5.58 14.27
N THR A 940 -25.25 5.68 15.39
CA THR A 940 -25.08 4.64 16.40
C THR A 940 -26.27 4.68 17.38
N PRO A 941 -26.95 3.55 17.64
CA PRO A 941 -28.10 3.55 18.53
C PRO A 941 -27.69 3.79 19.98
N ASP A 942 -28.46 4.62 20.70
CA ASP A 942 -28.32 4.84 22.13
C ASP A 942 -28.22 3.51 22.91
N ALA A 943 -27.53 3.52 24.06
CA ALA A 943 -27.39 2.33 24.90
C ALA A 943 -28.73 1.66 25.29
N SER A 944 -29.83 2.43 25.36
CA SER A 944 -31.19 1.92 25.62
C SER A 944 -31.87 1.27 24.41
N GLN A 945 -31.34 1.45 23.20
CA GLN A 945 -31.88 0.95 21.93
C GLN A 945 -30.94 -0.01 21.19
N SER A 946 -29.63 0.00 21.48
CA SER A 946 -28.63 -0.95 20.96
C SER A 946 -29.15 -2.39 20.91
N ASP A 947 -29.70 -2.89 22.01
CA ASP A 947 -30.14 -4.29 22.09
C ASP A 947 -31.47 -4.55 21.36
N ASN A 948 -32.30 -3.53 21.16
CA ASN A 948 -33.50 -3.60 20.31
C ASN A 948 -33.12 -3.64 18.81
N VAL A 949 -32.15 -2.81 18.40
CA VAL A 949 -31.59 -2.81 17.03
C VAL A 949 -30.87 -4.13 16.74
N ARG A 950 -30.08 -4.65 17.70
CA ARG A 950 -29.45 -5.99 17.61
C ARG A 950 -30.47 -7.13 17.59
N ALA A 951 -31.59 -7.03 18.32
CA ALA A 951 -32.65 -8.03 18.25
C ALA A 951 -33.31 -8.12 16.87
N LEU A 952 -33.38 -6.99 16.15
CA LEU A 952 -33.89 -6.89 14.77
C LEU A 952 -32.93 -7.51 13.74
N ASP A 953 -31.62 -7.50 14.02
CA ASP A 953 -30.57 -8.11 13.20
C ASP A 953 -30.86 -9.58 12.86
N LEU A 954 -31.38 -10.31 13.85
CA LEU A 954 -31.73 -11.74 13.77
C LEU A 954 -32.83 -12.07 12.74
N VAL A 955 -33.56 -11.07 12.23
CA VAL A 955 -34.69 -11.23 11.30
C VAL A 955 -34.35 -10.86 9.85
N LYS A 956 -33.18 -10.23 9.59
CA LYS A 956 -32.81 -9.54 8.33
C LYS A 956 -33.24 -10.18 7.00
N ASN A 957 -33.30 -11.51 6.92
CA ASN A 957 -33.57 -12.27 5.69
C ASN A 957 -34.71 -13.30 5.82
N ARG A 958 -35.71 -13.10 6.70
CA ARG A 958 -36.86 -14.02 6.86
C ARG A 958 -38.21 -13.33 6.86
N GLU A 959 -39.20 -13.96 6.24
CA GLU A 959 -40.62 -13.59 6.38
C GLU A 959 -41.14 -14.02 7.77
N CYS A 960 -40.84 -13.22 8.78
CA CYS A 960 -41.26 -13.47 10.15
C CYS A 960 -42.64 -12.87 10.39
N ALA A 961 -43.69 -13.70 10.33
CA ALA A 961 -45.09 -13.30 10.52
C ALA A 961 -45.44 -12.87 11.97
N VAL A 962 -44.48 -12.99 12.91
CA VAL A 962 -44.55 -12.51 14.29
C VAL A 962 -43.17 -11.96 14.65
N TRP A 963 -43.11 -10.81 15.33
CA TRP A 963 -41.87 -10.19 15.81
C TRP A 963 -41.86 -10.18 17.34
N THR A 964 -40.69 -10.20 17.98
CA THR A 964 -40.59 -9.98 19.43
C THR A 964 -40.82 -8.51 19.78
N ARG A 965 -41.08 -8.22 21.07
CA ARG A 965 -41.20 -6.84 21.56
C ARG A 965 -39.95 -6.00 21.30
N SER A 966 -38.75 -6.55 21.51
CA SER A 966 -37.48 -5.85 21.26
C SER A 966 -37.24 -5.60 19.76
N GLN A 967 -37.61 -6.54 18.89
CA GLN A 967 -37.60 -6.33 17.44
C GLN A 967 -38.54 -5.20 17.01
N TRP A 968 -39.74 -5.12 17.60
CA TRP A 968 -40.71 -4.09 17.26
C TRP A 968 -40.25 -2.69 17.68
N GLU A 969 -39.71 -2.53 18.89
CA GLU A 969 -39.14 -1.24 19.32
C GLU A 969 -37.86 -0.89 18.55
N GLY A 970 -37.05 -1.88 18.14
CA GLY A 970 -35.88 -1.67 17.28
C GLY A 970 -36.26 -1.16 15.89
N PHE A 971 -37.27 -1.75 15.26
CA PHE A 971 -37.81 -1.27 13.98
C PHE A 971 -38.41 0.13 14.12
N ARG A 972 -39.12 0.39 15.22
CA ARG A 972 -39.68 1.70 15.54
C ARG A 972 -38.58 2.74 15.68
N TYR A 973 -37.50 2.47 16.42
CA TYR A 973 -36.36 3.38 16.57
C TYR A 973 -35.80 3.82 15.21
N LEU A 974 -35.40 2.86 14.36
CA LEU A 974 -34.88 3.12 13.02
C LEU A 974 -35.87 3.89 12.11
N SER A 975 -37.17 3.84 12.42
CA SER A 975 -38.23 4.48 11.64
C SER A 975 -38.48 5.97 11.98
N TYR A 976 -37.89 6.48 13.07
CA TYR A 976 -38.04 7.87 13.52
C TYR A 976 -36.71 8.64 13.61
N VAL A 977 -35.60 8.07 13.12
CA VAL A 977 -34.29 8.76 13.02
C VAL A 977 -34.37 9.97 12.09
N GLN A 978 -33.82 11.11 12.51
CA GLN A 978 -33.90 12.39 11.78
C GLN A 978 -33.28 12.34 10.38
N TYR A 979 -32.36 11.42 10.08
CA TYR A 979 -31.87 11.19 8.71
C TYR A 979 -32.99 11.21 7.64
N TRP A 980 -34.15 10.61 7.94
CA TRP A 980 -35.30 10.55 7.02
C TRP A 980 -36.05 11.87 6.79
N SER A 981 -35.71 12.98 7.48
CA SER A 981 -36.27 14.32 7.20
C SER A 981 -35.48 15.10 6.14
N ARG A 982 -34.28 14.64 5.76
CA ARG A 982 -33.31 15.42 4.96
C ARG A 982 -33.67 15.46 3.47
N ILE A 983 -33.47 16.61 2.82
CA ILE A 983 -33.80 16.79 1.40
C ILE A 983 -32.94 15.92 0.47
N TRP A 984 -31.65 15.76 0.76
CA TRP A 984 -30.71 14.95 -0.04
C TRP A 984 -31.08 13.47 -0.09
N VAL A 985 -31.77 12.95 0.94
CA VAL A 985 -32.22 11.56 1.02
C VAL A 985 -33.23 11.21 -0.08
N VAL A 986 -33.90 12.20 -0.69
CA VAL A 986 -34.74 11.98 -1.87
C VAL A 986 -33.90 11.48 -3.06
N GLN A 987 -32.72 12.06 -3.30
CA GLN A 987 -31.80 11.56 -4.34
C GLN A 987 -31.18 10.21 -3.94
N GLU A 988 -30.75 10.07 -2.68
CA GLU A 988 -30.14 8.83 -2.15
C GLU A 988 -31.08 7.60 -2.29
N VAL A 989 -32.38 7.76 -2.01
CA VAL A 989 -33.36 6.67 -2.07
C VAL A 989 -33.85 6.40 -3.50
N LEU A 990 -33.98 7.44 -4.34
CA LEU A 990 -34.59 7.28 -5.67
C LEU A 990 -33.60 6.93 -6.77
N LEU A 991 -32.41 7.53 -6.76
CA LEU A 991 -31.41 7.31 -7.81
C LEU A 991 -30.58 6.04 -7.55
N SER A 992 -30.42 5.62 -6.30
CA SER A 992 -29.59 4.45 -5.94
C SER A 992 -30.03 3.16 -6.63
N SER A 993 -29.09 2.47 -7.28
CA SER A 993 -29.32 1.15 -7.89
C SER A 993 -29.56 0.06 -6.84
N ASN A 994 -28.96 0.21 -5.67
CA ASN A 994 -29.09 -0.65 -4.49
C ASN A 994 -28.80 0.19 -3.24
N LEU A 995 -29.53 -0.06 -2.15
CA LEU A 995 -29.50 0.73 -0.93
C LEU A 995 -29.40 -0.21 0.28
N ILE A 996 -28.52 0.07 1.24
CA ILE A 996 -28.45 -0.60 2.54
C ILE A 996 -28.53 0.46 3.64
N VAL A 997 -29.32 0.18 4.68
CA VAL A 997 -29.47 1.07 5.84
C VAL A 997 -28.61 0.56 6.98
N TRP A 998 -27.71 1.38 7.51
CA TRP A 998 -26.83 1.03 8.63
C TRP A 998 -27.23 1.79 9.89
N CYS A 999 -27.09 1.16 11.06
CA CYS A 999 -27.24 1.80 12.36
C CYS A 999 -26.30 1.12 13.36
N GLY A 1000 -25.24 1.83 13.77
CA GLY A 1000 -24.06 1.22 14.42
C GLY A 1000 -23.52 0.03 13.61
N ASP A 1001 -23.25 -1.08 14.32
CA ASP A 1001 -22.74 -2.33 13.70
C ASP A 1001 -23.78 -3.09 12.84
N SER A 1002 -25.06 -2.67 12.80
CA SER A 1002 -26.16 -3.43 12.23
C SER A 1002 -26.67 -2.89 10.88
N THR A 1003 -26.91 -3.81 9.93
CA THR A 1003 -27.08 -3.52 8.48
C THR A 1003 -28.40 -4.08 7.91
N PHE A 1004 -29.37 -3.22 7.63
CA PHE A 1004 -30.75 -3.59 7.28
C PHE A 1004 -31.07 -3.39 5.78
N SER A 1005 -31.86 -4.31 5.22
CA SER A 1005 -32.42 -4.14 3.87
C SER A 1005 -33.56 -3.11 3.86
N PRO A 1006 -33.68 -2.23 2.84
CA PRO A 1006 -34.78 -1.28 2.71
C PRO A 1006 -36.17 -1.92 2.77
N VAL A 1007 -36.28 -3.18 2.36
CA VAL A 1007 -37.50 -4.01 2.37
C VAL A 1007 -38.10 -4.13 3.78
N LEU A 1008 -37.28 -3.99 4.83
CA LEU A 1008 -37.72 -3.91 6.22
C LEU A 1008 -38.72 -2.76 6.45
N PHE A 1009 -38.35 -1.55 6.01
CA PHE A 1009 -39.17 -0.34 6.15
C PHE A 1009 -40.42 -0.38 5.28
N GLY A 1010 -40.31 -0.96 4.08
CA GLY A 1010 -41.45 -1.23 3.22
C GLY A 1010 -42.46 -2.19 3.85
N ARG A 1011 -42.00 -3.31 4.43
CA ARG A 1011 -42.89 -4.38 4.93
C ARG A 1011 -43.45 -4.14 6.34
N GLY A 1012 -42.79 -3.36 7.19
CA GLY A 1012 -43.30 -3.00 8.53
C GLY A 1012 -44.56 -2.10 8.53
N CYS A 1013 -44.94 -1.55 7.37
CA CYS A 1013 -46.07 -0.64 7.21
C CYS A 1013 -47.45 -1.26 7.54
N SER A 1014 -47.59 -2.58 7.62
CA SER A 1014 -48.88 -3.25 7.90
C SER A 1014 -49.22 -3.40 9.40
N VAL A 1015 -48.28 -3.09 10.31
CA VAL A 1015 -48.41 -3.34 11.76
C VAL A 1015 -48.35 -2.04 12.59
N THR A 1016 -47.98 -0.92 11.99
CA THR A 1016 -47.70 0.35 12.67
C THR A 1016 -48.96 1.21 12.86
N THR A 1017 -49.96 0.70 13.57
CA THR A 1017 -51.21 1.43 13.90
C THR A 1017 -51.63 1.33 15.36
N CYS A 1018 -50.81 1.84 16.29
CA CYS A 1018 -51.23 2.43 17.58
C CYS A 1018 -50.02 2.92 18.41
N GLY A 1019 -50.26 3.84 19.34
CA GLY A 1019 -49.35 4.09 20.47
C GLY A 1019 -49.48 3.00 21.54
N THR A 1020 -48.39 2.69 22.25
CA THR A 1020 -48.34 1.70 23.35
C THR A 1020 -48.92 0.31 22.98
N THR A 1021 -48.37 -0.31 21.95
CA THR A 1021 -48.67 -1.70 21.56
C THR A 1021 -48.54 -2.67 22.75
N ARG A 1022 -49.64 -3.31 23.15
CA ARG A 1022 -49.59 -4.46 24.06
C ARG A 1022 -49.30 -5.73 23.26
N PHE A 1023 -48.48 -6.62 23.83
CA PHE A 1023 -48.07 -7.88 23.19
C PHE A 1023 -48.69 -9.07 23.92
N ALA A 1024 -49.07 -10.10 23.17
CA ALA A 1024 -49.45 -11.41 23.68
C ALA A 1024 -48.20 -12.28 23.95
N ALA A 1025 -48.39 -13.41 24.64
CA ALA A 1025 -47.29 -14.30 25.04
C ALA A 1025 -46.57 -14.98 23.87
N ASP A 1026 -47.18 -15.03 22.68
CA ASP A 1026 -46.57 -15.51 21.44
C ASP A 1026 -45.77 -14.43 20.68
N GLY A 1027 -45.73 -13.20 21.21
CA GLY A 1027 -45.10 -12.03 20.58
C GLY A 1027 -46.02 -11.22 19.66
N ARG A 1028 -47.27 -11.64 19.41
CA ARG A 1028 -48.17 -10.87 18.53
C ARG A 1028 -48.69 -9.60 19.23
N PRO A 1029 -48.83 -8.47 18.52
CA PRO A 1029 -49.61 -7.33 18.99
C PRO A 1029 -51.05 -7.75 19.33
N SER A 1030 -51.44 -7.68 20.60
CA SER A 1030 -52.75 -8.15 21.07
C SER A 1030 -53.92 -7.24 20.68
N THR A 1031 -53.63 -6.13 19.99
CA THR A 1031 -54.57 -5.09 19.59
C THR A 1031 -54.36 -4.61 18.15
N MET A 1032 -54.24 -5.53 17.19
CA MET A 1032 -54.49 -5.23 15.76
C MET A 1032 -55.98 -4.93 15.51
N LYS A 1033 -56.48 -3.81 16.03
CA LYS A 1033 -57.70 -3.20 15.48
C LYS A 1033 -57.38 -2.65 14.10
N ARG A 1034 -58.31 -2.77 13.14
CA ARG A 1034 -58.29 -1.99 11.89
C ARG A 1034 -58.53 -0.51 12.21
N ALA A 1035 -57.51 0.18 12.71
CA ALA A 1035 -57.55 1.59 13.03
C ALA A 1035 -57.24 2.41 11.77
N SER A 1036 -58.24 3.10 11.23
CA SER A 1036 -58.16 3.95 10.03
C SER A 1036 -57.43 5.29 10.27
N THR A 1037 -56.57 5.37 11.29
CA THR A 1037 -56.02 6.61 11.86
C THR A 1037 -54.50 6.59 11.98
N ARG A 1038 -53.86 6.71 10.81
CA ARG A 1038 -52.56 7.39 10.54
C ARG A 1038 -51.54 7.43 11.69
N VAL A 1039 -50.67 6.42 11.74
CA VAL A 1039 -49.27 6.60 12.18
C VAL A 1039 -48.38 6.37 10.94
N LYS A 1040 -47.31 7.14 10.80
CA LYS A 1040 -46.53 7.26 9.56
C LYS A 1040 -45.36 6.26 9.52
N SER A 1041 -45.15 5.60 8.38
CA SER A 1041 -43.90 4.89 8.09
C SER A 1041 -42.77 5.85 7.68
N PRO A 1042 -41.49 5.44 7.60
CA PRO A 1042 -40.41 6.32 7.15
C PRO A 1042 -40.64 6.89 5.75
N ALA A 1043 -41.12 6.04 4.83
CA ALA A 1043 -41.56 6.44 3.50
C ALA A 1043 -42.65 7.53 3.53
N GLN A 1044 -43.52 7.53 4.55
CA GLN A 1044 -44.53 8.57 4.73
C GLN A 1044 -43.99 9.79 5.49
N ASN A 1045 -43.03 9.63 6.41
CA ASN A 1045 -42.37 10.76 7.09
C ASN A 1045 -41.64 11.67 6.08
N ILE A 1046 -40.95 11.07 5.10
CA ILE A 1046 -40.29 11.78 3.98
C ILE A 1046 -41.27 12.64 3.15
N ILE A 1047 -42.58 12.35 3.15
CA ILE A 1047 -43.51 12.92 2.14
C ILE A 1047 -44.72 13.66 2.76
N THR A 1048 -45.01 13.49 4.04
CA THR A 1048 -46.25 14.02 4.66
C THR A 1048 -46.08 15.35 5.41
N HIS A 1049 -45.18 16.23 4.94
CA HIS A 1049 -44.98 17.59 5.50
C HIS A 1049 -45.92 18.68 4.92
N ARG A 1050 -46.85 18.30 4.03
CA ARG A 1050 -47.82 19.22 3.37
C ARG A 1050 -49.29 18.76 3.30
N LEU A 1051 -49.59 17.47 3.44
CA LEU A 1051 -50.94 16.88 3.23
C LEU A 1051 -51.97 17.13 4.37
N TRP A 1052 -51.99 18.35 4.95
CA TRP A 1052 -53.00 18.76 5.92
C TRP A 1052 -53.55 20.19 5.75
N TYR A 1053 -53.08 20.97 4.76
CA TYR A 1053 -53.51 22.36 4.55
C TYR A 1053 -54.18 22.67 3.20
N PHE A 1054 -54.29 21.70 2.28
CA PHE A 1054 -54.78 21.93 0.91
C PHE A 1054 -55.94 21.00 0.46
N PHE A 1055 -56.80 20.57 1.39
CA PHE A 1055 -58.10 20.01 1.01
C PHE A 1055 -59.10 21.12 0.66
N ARG A 1056 -59.03 21.63 -0.59
CA ARG A 1056 -60.19 22.13 -1.32
C ARG A 1056 -60.44 21.22 -2.53
N PRO A 1057 -61.65 20.70 -2.74
CA PRO A 1057 -61.91 19.78 -3.86
C PRO A 1057 -61.97 20.55 -5.19
N THR A 1058 -60.92 20.43 -6.00
CA THR A 1058 -60.95 20.80 -7.41
C THR A 1058 -61.37 19.59 -8.24
N ASN A 1059 -62.63 19.56 -8.68
CA ASN A 1059 -63.21 18.46 -9.46
C ASN A 1059 -62.66 18.45 -10.91
N ASN A 1060 -61.38 18.12 -11.08
CA ASN A 1060 -60.73 18.02 -12.39
C ASN A 1060 -59.91 16.71 -12.47
N SER A 1061 -60.33 15.80 -13.34
CA SER A 1061 -59.78 14.43 -13.46
C SER A 1061 -58.35 14.39 -13.98
N LEU A 1062 -57.88 15.44 -14.68
CA LEU A 1062 -56.47 15.57 -15.08
C LEU A 1062 -55.53 15.66 -13.87
N THR A 1063 -55.99 16.19 -12.73
CA THR A 1063 -55.18 16.27 -11.51
C THR A 1063 -54.97 14.91 -10.84
N GLU A 1064 -55.91 13.96 -10.97
CA GLU A 1064 -55.75 12.62 -10.41
C GLU A 1064 -54.68 11.81 -11.16
N ALA A 1065 -54.58 11.99 -12.47
CA ALA A 1065 -53.52 11.37 -13.29
C ALA A 1065 -52.11 11.86 -12.90
N ALA A 1066 -51.97 13.13 -12.46
CA ALA A 1066 -50.70 13.71 -12.00
C ALA A 1066 -50.37 13.44 -10.51
N LEU A 1067 -51.30 12.85 -9.75
CA LEU A 1067 -51.11 12.48 -8.34
C LEU A 1067 -50.57 11.06 -8.14
N VAL A 1068 -50.59 10.23 -9.19
CA VAL A 1068 -49.93 8.90 -9.22
C VAL A 1068 -48.47 9.07 -9.68
N GLY A 1069 -47.52 8.30 -9.13
CA GLY A 1069 -46.14 8.26 -9.62
C GLY A 1069 -45.07 9.03 -8.80
N THR A 1070 -45.21 9.17 -7.47
CA THR A 1070 -44.06 9.58 -6.62
C THR A 1070 -44.14 9.02 -5.19
N LEU A 1071 -45.24 9.21 -4.46
CA LEU A 1071 -45.44 8.66 -3.10
C LEU A 1071 -45.36 7.13 -3.10
N GLU A 1072 -46.10 6.53 -4.03
CA GLU A 1072 -46.15 5.08 -4.21
C GLU A 1072 -44.84 4.54 -4.81
N GLU A 1073 -44.07 5.35 -5.54
CA GLU A 1073 -42.78 4.96 -6.11
C GLU A 1073 -41.64 4.93 -5.09
N MET A 1074 -41.52 5.94 -4.20
CA MET A 1074 -40.58 5.88 -3.07
C MET A 1074 -40.87 4.64 -2.20
N THR A 1075 -42.16 4.39 -1.93
CA THR A 1075 -42.62 3.22 -1.17
C THR A 1075 -42.39 1.91 -1.96
N SER A 1076 -42.50 1.92 -3.29
CA SER A 1076 -42.21 0.79 -4.19
C SER A 1076 -40.72 0.47 -4.24
N ARG A 1077 -39.84 1.49 -4.30
CA ARG A 1077 -38.38 1.30 -4.27
C ARG A 1077 -37.93 0.70 -2.94
N LEU A 1078 -38.51 1.14 -1.82
CA LEU A 1078 -38.25 0.56 -0.50
C LEU A 1078 -38.85 -0.85 -0.33
N THR A 1079 -40.04 -1.16 -0.87
CA THR A 1079 -40.69 -2.49 -0.74
C THR A 1079 -40.22 -3.54 -1.75
N LYS A 1080 -39.88 -3.13 -2.97
CA LYS A 1080 -39.60 -3.96 -4.16
C LYS A 1080 -38.50 -3.32 -5.04
N PRO A 1081 -37.23 -3.21 -4.58
CA PRO A 1081 -36.20 -2.40 -5.25
C PRO A 1081 -36.05 -2.64 -6.76
N ALA A 1082 -36.12 -3.90 -7.20
CA ALA A 1082 -35.90 -4.31 -8.59
C ALA A 1082 -36.94 -3.77 -9.61
N ALA A 1083 -38.12 -3.33 -9.18
CA ALA A 1083 -39.23 -3.00 -10.09
C ALA A 1083 -39.06 -1.66 -10.84
N VAL A 1084 -38.27 -0.73 -10.30
CA VAL A 1084 -38.30 0.71 -10.66
C VAL A 1084 -37.17 1.12 -11.64
N VAL A 1085 -36.22 0.22 -11.92
CA VAL A 1085 -34.93 0.53 -12.59
C VAL A 1085 -35.07 1.09 -14.03
N ARG A 1086 -36.20 0.88 -14.72
CA ARG A 1086 -36.32 1.16 -16.18
C ARG A 1086 -37.10 2.42 -16.58
N THR A 1087 -37.70 3.18 -15.65
CA THR A 1087 -38.69 4.22 -16.00
C THR A 1087 -38.45 5.61 -15.37
N TYR A 1088 -37.38 5.83 -14.60
CA TYR A 1088 -37.28 7.02 -13.73
C TYR A 1088 -37.30 8.38 -14.44
N GLN A 1089 -36.83 8.48 -15.69
CA GLN A 1089 -36.90 9.71 -16.50
C GLN A 1089 -38.18 9.82 -17.35
N SER A 1090 -39.19 8.97 -17.11
CA SER A 1090 -40.43 8.91 -17.91
C SER A 1090 -41.73 9.13 -17.13
N THR A 1091 -41.70 9.18 -15.79
CA THR A 1091 -42.92 9.29 -14.95
C THR A 1091 -42.92 10.43 -13.91
N ILE A 1092 -41.79 11.13 -13.71
CA ILE A 1092 -41.70 12.26 -12.77
C ILE A 1092 -41.90 13.58 -13.51
N PRO A 1093 -42.58 14.59 -12.91
CA PRO A 1093 -42.63 15.94 -13.46
C PRO A 1093 -41.22 16.54 -13.59
N ASP A 1094 -40.80 16.81 -14.83
CA ASP A 1094 -39.52 17.44 -15.17
C ASP A 1094 -39.52 18.97 -14.92
N LEU A 1095 -40.20 19.40 -13.86
CA LEU A 1095 -40.55 20.80 -13.60
C LEU A 1095 -40.16 21.14 -12.16
N ILE A 1096 -39.36 22.20 -12.01
CA ILE A 1096 -38.81 22.68 -10.75
C ILE A 1096 -39.92 23.06 -9.78
N TYR A 1097 -41.02 23.63 -10.29
CA TYR A 1097 -42.14 24.04 -9.45
C TYR A 1097 -42.81 22.85 -8.74
N GLU A 1098 -42.96 21.71 -9.43
CA GLU A 1098 -43.50 20.47 -8.86
C GLU A 1098 -42.54 19.85 -7.84
N MET A 1099 -41.23 19.87 -8.12
CA MET A 1099 -40.23 19.33 -7.19
C MET A 1099 -40.20 20.12 -5.88
N ILE A 1100 -40.18 21.45 -5.93
CA ILE A 1100 -40.21 22.31 -4.75
C ILE A 1100 -41.54 22.18 -4.01
N ARG A 1101 -42.68 22.13 -4.70
CA ARG A 1101 -43.99 21.90 -4.10
C ARG A 1101 -44.09 20.57 -3.34
N LYS A 1102 -43.46 19.50 -3.85
CA LYS A 1102 -43.45 18.16 -3.25
C LYS A 1102 -42.44 18.03 -2.12
N PHE A 1103 -41.20 18.46 -2.31
CA PHE A 1103 -40.05 18.14 -1.45
C PHE A 1103 -39.45 19.33 -0.70
N GLY A 1104 -39.76 20.58 -1.07
CA GLY A 1104 -39.15 21.80 -0.49
C GLY A 1104 -39.41 22.03 1.00
N ARG A 1105 -40.30 21.25 1.65
CA ARG A 1105 -40.47 21.26 3.12
C ARG A 1105 -39.61 20.24 3.87
N LEU A 1106 -38.76 19.46 3.20
CA LEU A 1106 -37.74 18.63 3.85
C LEU A 1106 -36.64 19.49 4.51
N GLU A 1107 -35.97 18.94 5.50
CA GLU A 1107 -34.91 19.61 6.27
C GLU A 1107 -33.59 19.66 5.47
N CYS A 1108 -32.86 20.76 5.62
CA CYS A 1108 -31.51 20.94 5.09
C CYS A 1108 -30.74 21.93 5.95
N THR A 1109 -29.41 21.83 5.96
CA THR A 1109 -28.54 22.73 6.74
C THR A 1109 -28.32 24.05 6.01
N ASP A 1110 -28.15 24.00 4.68
CA ASP A 1110 -28.06 25.17 3.81
C ASP A 1110 -29.40 25.40 3.11
N PRO A 1111 -30.09 26.55 3.30
CA PRO A 1111 -31.38 26.82 2.66
C PRO A 1111 -31.34 26.82 1.11
N ARG A 1112 -30.17 26.88 0.48
CA ARG A 1112 -30.03 26.81 -0.99
C ARG A 1112 -30.25 25.37 -1.52
N ASP A 1113 -30.05 24.36 -0.67
CA ASP A 1113 -30.33 22.95 -0.98
C ASP A 1113 -31.82 22.69 -1.25
N LYS A 1114 -32.72 23.60 -0.86
CA LYS A 1114 -34.16 23.59 -1.18
C LYS A 1114 -34.43 23.56 -2.68
N LEU A 1115 -33.50 24.08 -3.49
CA LEU A 1115 -33.46 23.94 -4.94
C LEU A 1115 -32.35 22.97 -5.36
N TYR A 1116 -31.11 23.21 -4.91
CA TYR A 1116 -29.92 22.49 -5.38
C TYR A 1116 -29.96 20.98 -5.06
N GLY A 1117 -30.50 20.61 -3.90
CA GLY A 1117 -30.72 19.23 -3.46
C GLY A 1117 -31.79 18.46 -4.24
N LEU A 1118 -32.52 19.10 -5.17
CA LEU A 1118 -33.53 18.47 -6.02
C LEU A 1118 -33.13 18.40 -7.50
N LEU A 1119 -32.11 19.16 -7.94
CA LEU A 1119 -31.70 19.26 -9.36
C LEU A 1119 -31.32 17.91 -9.99
N GLY A 1120 -30.80 16.97 -9.19
CA GLY A 1120 -30.43 15.64 -9.67
C GLY A 1120 -31.60 14.73 -10.06
N LEU A 1121 -32.82 15.07 -9.66
CA LEU A 1121 -34.06 14.37 -10.02
C LEU A 1121 -34.61 14.82 -11.38
N LEU A 1122 -34.31 16.05 -11.80
CA LEU A 1122 -34.71 16.63 -13.09
C LEU A 1122 -33.92 16.00 -14.26
N ASN A 1123 -34.46 16.08 -15.47
CA ASN A 1123 -33.68 15.83 -16.68
C ASN A 1123 -32.70 17.00 -16.95
N GLU A 1124 -31.82 16.79 -17.92
CA GLU A 1124 -30.75 17.73 -18.29
C GLU A 1124 -31.29 19.11 -18.76
N THR A 1125 -32.38 19.12 -19.52
CA THR A 1125 -33.04 20.35 -20.01
C THR A 1125 -33.51 21.25 -18.87
N SER A 1126 -34.23 20.70 -17.87
CA SER A 1126 -34.74 21.48 -16.74
C SER A 1126 -33.69 21.72 -15.66
N ARG A 1127 -32.73 20.80 -15.49
CA ARG A 1127 -31.56 21.02 -14.62
C ARG A 1127 -30.70 22.19 -15.09
N ASN A 1128 -30.40 22.26 -16.38
CA ASN A 1128 -29.49 23.28 -16.94
C ASN A 1128 -30.08 24.69 -16.96
N LYS A 1129 -31.35 24.88 -16.57
CA LYS A 1129 -31.95 26.19 -16.31
C LYS A 1129 -31.49 26.82 -14.98
N VAL A 1130 -30.85 26.04 -14.11
CA VAL A 1130 -30.39 26.47 -12.78
C VAL A 1130 -28.89 26.23 -12.64
N GLU A 1131 -28.16 27.26 -12.24
CA GLU A 1131 -26.78 27.16 -11.81
C GLU A 1131 -26.70 27.05 -10.28
N PRO A 1132 -26.21 25.92 -9.73
CA PRO A 1132 -25.79 25.84 -8.33
C PRO A 1132 -24.71 26.88 -8.06
N ASP A 1133 -24.86 27.67 -7.01
CA ASP A 1133 -23.82 28.57 -6.54
C ASP A 1133 -23.96 28.83 -5.04
N TYR A 1134 -22.94 28.45 -4.27
CA TYR A 1134 -22.90 28.65 -2.82
C TYR A 1134 -22.13 29.92 -2.41
N GLY A 1135 -21.50 30.63 -3.36
CA GLY A 1135 -21.02 32.01 -3.15
C GLY A 1135 -22.13 33.06 -3.28
N ARG A 1136 -23.33 32.65 -3.72
CA ARG A 1136 -24.49 33.53 -3.89
C ARG A 1136 -25.50 33.45 -2.74
N SER A 1137 -26.22 34.55 -2.53
CA SER A 1137 -27.21 34.71 -1.45
C SER A 1137 -28.33 33.64 -1.49
N ILE A 1138 -28.96 33.37 -0.35
CA ILE A 1138 -30.16 32.49 -0.31
C ILE A 1138 -31.28 33.07 -1.21
N SER A 1139 -31.37 34.40 -1.26
CA SER A 1139 -32.26 35.14 -2.17
C SER A 1139 -32.02 34.81 -3.64
N TYR A 1140 -30.77 34.61 -4.08
CA TYR A 1140 -30.44 34.21 -5.45
C TYR A 1140 -30.89 32.77 -5.79
N ALA A 1141 -30.79 31.82 -4.85
CA ALA A 1141 -31.33 30.47 -5.05
C ALA A 1141 -32.87 30.45 -5.07
N TYR A 1142 -33.51 31.25 -4.21
CA TYR A 1142 -34.98 31.46 -4.23
C TYR A 1142 -35.44 32.15 -5.53
N TYR A 1143 -34.68 33.13 -6.00
CA TYR A 1143 -34.85 33.79 -7.30
C TYR A 1143 -34.81 32.78 -8.45
N GLN A 1144 -33.78 31.92 -8.53
CA GLN A 1144 -33.66 30.93 -9.60
C GLN A 1144 -34.82 29.94 -9.58
N ALA A 1145 -35.21 29.46 -8.38
CA ALA A 1145 -36.39 28.60 -8.22
C ALA A 1145 -37.65 29.27 -8.77
N LEU A 1146 -37.95 30.50 -8.34
CA LEU A 1146 -39.13 31.22 -8.80
C LEU A 1146 -39.10 31.52 -10.29
N LYS A 1147 -37.97 32.01 -10.83
CA LYS A 1147 -37.81 32.34 -12.25
C LYS A 1147 -38.17 31.14 -13.13
N VAL A 1148 -37.48 30.02 -12.92
CA VAL A 1148 -37.67 28.81 -13.72
C VAL A 1148 -39.04 28.19 -13.48
N GLY A 1149 -39.48 28.09 -12.22
CA GLY A 1149 -40.79 27.51 -11.91
C GLY A 1149 -41.97 28.36 -12.43
N MET A 1150 -41.84 29.68 -12.49
CA MET A 1150 -42.86 30.56 -13.08
C MET A 1150 -42.85 30.54 -14.61
N GLU A 1151 -41.68 30.40 -15.24
CA GLU A 1151 -41.56 30.13 -16.69
C GLU A 1151 -42.20 28.78 -17.07
N GLU A 1152 -42.06 27.76 -16.22
CA GLU A 1152 -42.68 26.44 -16.39
C GLU A 1152 -44.20 26.43 -16.14
N ILE A 1153 -44.71 27.29 -15.25
CA ILE A 1153 -46.15 27.48 -15.00
C ILE A 1153 -46.84 28.31 -16.10
N TRP A 1154 -46.09 29.04 -16.93
CA TRP A 1154 -46.62 30.00 -17.90
C TRP A 1154 -46.33 29.58 -19.35
N PRO A 1155 -47.20 28.80 -20.01
CA PRO A 1155 -46.93 28.29 -21.35
C PRO A 1155 -46.81 29.43 -22.36
N THR A 1156 -45.72 29.45 -23.12
CA THR A 1156 -45.39 30.51 -24.08
C THR A 1156 -46.23 30.49 -25.37
N ASN A 1157 -47.34 29.74 -25.41
CA ASN A 1157 -48.30 29.75 -26.52
C ASN A 1157 -49.75 29.74 -26.02
N ASN A 1158 -50.51 30.75 -26.47
CA ASN A 1158 -51.95 30.86 -26.21
C ASN A 1158 -52.74 29.81 -27.01
N ALA A 1159 -53.27 28.79 -26.32
CA ALA A 1159 -54.38 27.98 -26.81
C ALA A 1159 -55.29 27.54 -25.64
N THR A 1160 -56.59 27.80 -25.78
CA THR A 1160 -57.68 27.23 -24.96
C THR A 1160 -57.64 27.39 -23.43
N GLY A 1161 -57.90 28.62 -22.94
CA GLY A 1161 -58.91 28.82 -21.88
C GLY A 1161 -58.48 29.12 -20.43
N GLN A 1162 -59.20 30.08 -19.82
CA GLN A 1162 -59.27 30.41 -18.37
C GLN A 1162 -57.98 30.93 -17.67
N PRO A 1163 -57.73 32.27 -17.71
CA PRO A 1163 -56.62 32.90 -16.98
C PRO A 1163 -56.62 32.64 -15.46
N HIS A 1164 -57.80 32.55 -14.85
CA HIS A 1164 -58.00 32.43 -13.40
C HIS A 1164 -57.36 31.17 -12.78
N LEU A 1165 -57.22 30.10 -13.57
CA LEU A 1165 -56.54 28.87 -13.13
C LEU A 1165 -55.01 29.05 -13.08
N ILE A 1166 -54.45 29.83 -14.00
CA ILE A 1166 -53.01 30.13 -14.07
C ILE A 1166 -52.63 31.07 -12.91
N GLU A 1167 -53.43 32.09 -12.62
CA GLU A 1167 -53.22 32.98 -11.47
C GLU A 1167 -53.24 32.19 -10.13
N GLY A 1168 -54.16 31.23 -9.98
CA GLY A 1168 -54.23 30.35 -8.82
C GLY A 1168 -53.00 29.44 -8.67
N ALA A 1169 -52.52 28.85 -9.77
CA ALA A 1169 -51.30 28.03 -9.78
C ALA A 1169 -50.04 28.84 -9.46
N PHE A 1170 -49.94 30.05 -10.02
CA PHE A 1170 -48.84 30.99 -9.79
C PHE A 1170 -48.74 31.42 -8.32
N ILE A 1171 -49.85 31.86 -7.72
CA ILE A 1171 -49.89 32.26 -6.30
C ILE A 1171 -49.63 31.04 -5.39
N GLY A 1172 -50.14 29.86 -5.74
CA GLY A 1172 -49.83 28.61 -5.05
C GLY A 1172 -48.32 28.34 -5.04
N TYR A 1173 -47.68 28.31 -6.21
CA TYR A 1173 -46.24 28.04 -6.29
C TYR A 1173 -45.38 29.12 -5.61
N TYR A 1174 -45.75 30.40 -5.72
CA TYR A 1174 -45.04 31.47 -5.03
C TYR A 1174 -45.01 31.26 -3.50
N CYS A 1175 -46.16 30.93 -2.91
CA CYS A 1175 -46.26 30.55 -1.50
C CYS A 1175 -45.45 29.28 -1.19
N ASP A 1176 -45.44 28.30 -2.08
CA ASP A 1176 -44.76 27.01 -1.89
C ASP A 1176 -43.24 27.14 -1.92
N ALA A 1177 -42.69 27.97 -2.81
CA ALA A 1177 -41.27 28.33 -2.82
C ALA A 1177 -40.90 29.20 -1.61
N ARG A 1178 -41.71 30.21 -1.27
CA ARG A 1178 -41.49 31.08 -0.09
C ARG A 1178 -41.43 30.25 1.19
N ASP A 1179 -42.38 29.33 1.38
CA ASP A 1179 -42.41 28.37 2.47
C ASP A 1179 -41.17 27.46 2.49
N ALA A 1180 -40.72 26.99 1.33
CA ALA A 1180 -39.59 26.08 1.22
C ALA A 1180 -38.28 26.74 1.68
N PHE A 1181 -38.04 27.99 1.29
CA PHE A 1181 -36.88 28.79 1.67
C PHE A 1181 -37.01 29.50 3.04
N GLY A 1182 -38.15 29.36 3.73
CA GLY A 1182 -38.35 29.87 5.10
C GLY A 1182 -38.67 31.37 5.22
N LEU A 1183 -39.02 32.03 4.11
CA LEU A 1183 -39.23 33.49 4.02
C LEU A 1183 -40.62 33.93 4.56
N GLY A 1184 -40.95 33.50 5.77
CA GLY A 1184 -42.33 33.47 6.30
C GLY A 1184 -42.92 34.82 6.72
N ASP A 1185 -42.33 35.47 7.72
CA ASP A 1185 -43.06 36.44 8.55
C ASP A 1185 -42.78 37.93 8.27
N GLU A 1186 -41.58 38.30 7.83
CA GLU A 1186 -41.20 39.72 7.68
C GLU A 1186 -41.91 40.41 6.50
N LEU A 1187 -41.87 39.80 5.31
CA LEU A 1187 -42.63 40.24 4.12
C LEU A 1187 -44.14 40.33 4.39
N GLN A 1188 -44.65 39.49 5.29
CA GLN A 1188 -46.07 39.41 5.60
C GLN A 1188 -46.56 40.60 6.45
N GLN A 1189 -45.69 41.20 7.26
CA GLN A 1189 -45.97 42.49 7.92
C GLN A 1189 -45.83 43.68 6.97
N GLN A 1190 -44.95 43.60 5.98
CA GLN A 1190 -44.58 44.74 5.13
C GLN A 1190 -45.58 45.02 3.98
N PHE A 1191 -46.26 43.99 3.46
CA PHE A 1191 -47.13 44.14 2.28
C PHE A 1191 -48.62 43.86 2.51
N GLY A 1192 -48.99 43.05 3.51
CA GLY A 1192 -50.39 42.72 3.79
C GLY A 1192 -51.05 41.78 2.76
N TRP A 1193 -52.01 40.97 3.21
CA TRP A 1193 -52.61 39.89 2.39
C TRP A 1193 -53.57 40.35 1.27
N CYS A 1194 -53.90 41.64 1.17
CA CYS A 1194 -54.98 42.12 0.30
C CYS A 1194 -54.55 42.61 -1.10
N ASP A 1195 -53.32 43.11 -1.27
CA ASP A 1195 -52.88 43.78 -2.51
C ASP A 1195 -52.25 42.83 -3.56
N LEU A 1196 -52.47 41.51 -3.43
CA LEU A 1196 -51.91 40.46 -4.29
C LEU A 1196 -52.57 40.34 -5.69
N GLN A 1197 -53.01 41.45 -6.28
CA GLN A 1197 -53.58 41.48 -7.64
C GLN A 1197 -52.71 42.24 -8.65
N VAL A 1198 -52.21 41.49 -9.64
CA VAL A 1198 -51.70 41.90 -10.98
C VAL A 1198 -50.54 42.92 -11.03
N ASN A 1199 -50.64 44.07 -10.37
CA ASN A 1199 -49.66 45.16 -10.44
C ASN A 1199 -48.26 44.78 -9.92
N HIS A 1200 -48.17 43.77 -9.04
CA HIS A 1200 -46.89 43.34 -8.49
C HIS A 1200 -45.99 42.61 -9.50
N TYR A 1201 -46.47 42.02 -10.60
CA TYR A 1201 -45.59 41.40 -11.60
C TYR A 1201 -44.57 42.42 -12.18
N LYS A 1202 -44.95 43.69 -12.31
CA LYS A 1202 -44.05 44.78 -12.74
C LYS A 1202 -43.08 45.26 -11.67
N ARG A 1203 -43.43 45.16 -10.38
CA ARG A 1203 -42.49 45.45 -9.26
C ARG A 1203 -41.52 44.30 -9.06
N PHE A 1204 -42.03 43.07 -9.05
CA PHE A 1204 -41.26 41.85 -8.99
C PHE A 1204 -40.23 41.82 -10.11
N ARG A 1205 -40.61 42.11 -11.36
CA ARG A 1205 -39.67 42.18 -12.49
C ARG A 1205 -38.55 43.23 -12.35
N HIS A 1206 -38.69 44.27 -11.51
CA HIS A 1206 -37.57 45.18 -11.20
C HIS A 1206 -36.67 44.62 -10.10
N MET A 1207 -37.24 44.16 -8.99
CA MET A 1207 -36.49 43.46 -7.92
C MET A 1207 -35.71 42.24 -8.45
N MET A 1208 -36.27 41.55 -9.45
CA MET A 1208 -35.66 40.43 -10.18
C MET A 1208 -34.50 40.86 -11.09
N ILE A 1209 -34.43 42.13 -11.51
CA ILE A 1209 -33.27 42.68 -12.22
C ILE A 1209 -32.19 43.07 -11.19
N ASP A 1210 -32.57 43.66 -10.06
CA ASP A 1210 -31.63 44.08 -9.03
C ASP A 1210 -30.86 42.87 -8.44
N ILE A 1211 -31.55 41.77 -8.10
CA ILE A 1211 -30.94 40.51 -7.61
C ILE A 1211 -30.05 39.84 -8.67
N GLU A 1212 -30.38 39.98 -9.96
CA GLU A 1212 -29.60 39.42 -11.08
C GLU A 1212 -28.31 40.24 -11.36
N ASN A 1213 -28.13 41.40 -10.69
CA ASN A 1213 -26.96 42.27 -10.81
C ASN A 1213 -26.16 42.44 -9.49
N GLU A 1214 -26.46 41.69 -8.42
CA GLU A 1214 -25.62 41.67 -7.20
C GLU A 1214 -24.19 41.16 -7.54
N GLU A 1215 -23.16 41.69 -6.87
CA GLU A 1215 -21.84 41.06 -6.80
C GLU A 1215 -21.77 40.13 -5.56
N PRO A 1216 -20.81 39.18 -5.47
CA PRO A 1216 -20.70 38.29 -4.31
C PRO A 1216 -20.17 39.05 -3.08
N GLU A 1217 -20.97 39.20 -2.03
CA GLU A 1217 -20.52 39.78 -0.74
C GLU A 1217 -19.90 38.73 0.21
N ASP A 1218 -18.83 39.12 0.89
CA ASP A 1218 -18.16 38.32 1.92
C ASP A 1218 -19.07 38.02 3.13
N THR A 1219 -18.99 36.81 3.67
CA THR A 1219 -19.95 36.29 4.64
C THR A 1219 -19.75 36.82 6.07
N HIS A 1220 -20.45 37.90 6.46
CA HIS A 1220 -20.57 38.29 7.87
C HIS A 1220 -21.96 38.84 8.28
N GLY A 1221 -22.77 37.97 8.90
CA GLY A 1221 -23.81 38.35 9.88
C GLY A 1221 -25.17 38.78 9.35
N LEU A 1222 -26.22 38.00 9.64
CA LEU A 1222 -27.62 38.39 9.43
C LEU A 1222 -28.07 39.43 10.46
N LEU A 1223 -27.73 40.70 10.22
CA LEU A 1223 -28.26 41.87 10.91
C LEU A 1223 -28.23 43.08 9.95
N PHE A 1224 -29.25 43.21 9.09
CA PHE A 1224 -29.34 44.28 8.09
C PHE A 1224 -29.51 45.70 8.69
N PRO A 1225 -28.65 46.68 8.33
CA PRO A 1225 -28.93 48.10 8.47
C PRO A 1225 -29.12 48.73 7.07
N LEU A 1226 -30.38 48.85 6.62
CA LEU A 1226 -30.74 49.29 5.26
C LEU A 1226 -30.04 50.61 4.84
N HIS A 1227 -29.14 50.51 3.85
CA HIS A 1227 -28.12 51.54 3.63
C HIS A 1227 -28.59 52.68 2.72
N THR A 1228 -29.22 53.69 3.33
CA THR A 1228 -29.37 55.10 2.89
C THR A 1228 -30.05 55.44 1.55
N GLN A 1229 -30.06 54.59 0.53
CA GLN A 1229 -30.51 54.91 -0.82
C GLN A 1229 -32.03 54.70 -0.97
N GLU A 1230 -32.55 53.57 -0.50
CA GLU A 1230 -33.99 53.28 -0.44
C GLU A 1230 -34.76 54.33 0.36
N ARG A 1231 -34.18 54.82 1.46
CA ARG A 1231 -34.78 55.84 2.32
C ARG A 1231 -35.12 57.12 1.55
N ARG A 1232 -34.26 57.53 0.61
CA ARG A 1232 -34.51 58.68 -0.29
C ARG A 1232 -35.60 58.41 -1.33
N ILE A 1233 -35.87 57.15 -1.67
CA ILE A 1233 -36.96 56.76 -2.56
C ILE A 1233 -38.29 56.73 -1.78
N ALA A 1234 -38.29 56.16 -0.58
CA ALA A 1234 -39.43 56.16 0.34
C ALA A 1234 -39.84 57.60 0.72
N GLU A 1235 -38.90 58.46 1.12
CA GLU A 1235 -39.16 59.87 1.48
C GLU A 1235 -39.70 60.68 0.28
N ARG A 1236 -39.26 60.39 -0.96
CA ARG A 1236 -39.81 60.99 -2.19
C ARG A 1236 -41.23 60.53 -2.53
N LEU A 1237 -41.64 59.32 -2.12
CA LEU A 1237 -42.98 58.78 -2.35
C LEU A 1237 -43.96 59.20 -1.25
N LEU A 1238 -43.54 59.18 0.01
CA LEU A 1238 -44.31 59.67 1.15
C LEU A 1238 -44.61 61.18 1.04
N GLY A 1239 -43.71 61.95 0.43
CA GLY A 1239 -43.92 63.38 0.13
C GLY A 1239 -45.05 63.71 -0.85
N ARG A 1240 -45.77 62.72 -1.42
CA ARG A 1240 -46.91 62.94 -2.34
C ARG A 1240 -48.29 62.69 -1.74
N PHE A 1241 -48.41 62.18 -0.52
CA PHE A 1241 -49.70 61.97 0.16
C PHE A 1241 -49.67 62.54 1.59
N GLY A 1242 -49.89 63.84 1.71
CA GLY A 1242 -49.87 64.53 3.00
C GLY A 1242 -51.14 64.31 3.83
N VAL A 1243 -50.99 63.74 5.02
CA VAL A 1243 -51.99 63.76 6.11
C VAL A 1243 -51.27 64.12 7.42
N GLY A 1244 -51.96 64.87 8.30
CA GLY A 1244 -51.35 65.53 9.44
C GLY A 1244 -51.09 64.68 10.69
N SER A 1245 -50.41 65.31 11.64
CA SER A 1245 -50.03 64.78 12.97
C SER A 1245 -51.19 64.30 13.86
N ARG A 1246 -50.90 63.34 14.76
CA ARG A 1246 -51.08 63.55 16.23
C ARG A 1246 -50.38 62.47 17.09
N GLN A 1247 -50.27 62.76 18.39
CA GLN A 1247 -49.56 61.96 19.41
C GLN A 1247 -50.46 60.85 20.03
N GLY A 1248 -49.85 59.78 20.56
CA GLY A 1248 -50.52 58.76 21.38
C GLY A 1248 -49.54 58.03 22.32
N LYS A 1249 -49.91 57.83 23.59
CA LYS A 1249 -49.01 57.34 24.67
C LYS A 1249 -49.03 55.80 24.84
N ARG A 1250 -47.99 55.26 25.50
CA ARG A 1250 -47.92 53.87 26.05
C ARG A 1250 -49.06 53.59 27.05
N PRO A 1251 -49.34 52.31 27.38
CA PRO A 1251 -48.87 51.79 28.69
C PRO A 1251 -48.23 50.35 28.57
N PRO A 1252 -48.29 49.36 29.51
CA PRO A 1252 -47.08 48.66 29.97
C PRO A 1252 -47.07 47.11 29.84
N ARG A 1253 -45.99 46.47 30.34
CA ARG A 1253 -45.76 45.00 30.35
C ARG A 1253 -46.62 44.22 31.37
N PRO A 1254 -46.92 42.93 31.13
CA PRO A 1254 -47.25 41.94 32.17
C PRO A 1254 -45.97 41.30 32.80
N PRO A 1255 -46.08 40.63 33.96
CA PRO A 1255 -45.00 39.86 34.61
C PRO A 1255 -45.05 38.36 34.25
N TRP A 1256 -44.02 37.61 34.68
CA TRP A 1256 -44.10 36.41 35.55
C TRP A 1256 -42.72 35.70 35.58
N ASP A 1257 -42.23 35.38 36.76
CA ASP A 1257 -40.88 34.85 37.00
C ASP A 1257 -40.80 33.32 37.01
N TYR A 1258 -39.62 32.77 36.69
CA TYR A 1258 -39.16 31.46 37.16
C TYR A 1258 -37.62 31.36 37.10
N GLU A 1259 -36.96 31.57 38.24
CA GLU A 1259 -35.71 30.89 38.59
C GLU A 1259 -36.09 29.47 39.14
N THR A 1260 -35.25 28.45 39.31
CA THR A 1260 -33.78 28.31 39.48
C THR A 1260 -33.29 26.97 38.87
N GLU A 1261 -31.96 26.74 38.85
CA GLU A 1261 -31.27 25.46 38.54
C GLU A 1261 -31.41 24.97 37.07
N PHE A 1262 -30.36 24.71 36.28
CA PHE A 1262 -28.99 24.27 36.61
C PHE A 1262 -27.90 25.14 35.97
N GLY A 1263 -26.72 25.18 36.59
CA GLY A 1263 -25.63 26.09 36.20
C GLY A 1263 -24.69 25.59 35.11
N ASN A 1264 -24.30 26.52 34.22
CA ASN A 1264 -23.01 26.61 33.52
C ASN A 1264 -22.34 25.31 33.02
N ARG A 1265 -22.38 25.10 31.69
CA ARG A 1265 -21.13 24.93 30.92
C ARG A 1265 -21.25 25.53 29.53
N LYS A 1266 -20.26 26.37 29.20
CA LYS A 1266 -20.17 27.21 28.00
C LYS A 1266 -20.05 26.36 26.72
N HIS A 1267 -20.51 26.93 25.59
CA HIS A 1267 -19.90 26.64 24.28
C HIS A 1267 -18.39 26.94 24.34
N PRO A 1268 -17.60 26.29 23.46
CA PRO A 1268 -17.19 27.05 22.28
C PRO A 1268 -17.50 26.31 20.96
N TYR A 1269 -17.85 27.09 19.93
CA TYR A 1269 -17.64 26.69 18.55
C TYR A 1269 -16.19 27.09 18.17
N GLU A 1270 -15.27 26.14 18.29
CA GLU A 1270 -13.90 26.23 17.75
C GLU A 1270 -13.55 24.88 17.11
N ALA A 1271 -14.22 24.55 16.00
CA ALA A 1271 -13.87 23.46 15.09
C ALA A 1271 -14.68 23.57 13.78
N LEU A 1272 -14.07 24.20 12.78
CA LEU A 1272 -14.14 23.84 11.37
C LEU A 1272 -12.70 23.81 10.87
#